data_AF-A0AAU1NT05-F1
#
_entry.id   AF-A0AAU1NT05-F1
#
_cell.length_a   1.000
_cell.length_b   1.000
_cell.length_c   1.000
_cell.angle_alpha   90.00
_cell.angle_beta   90.00
_cell.angle_gamma   90.00
#
_symmetry.space_group_name_H-M   'P 1'
#
loop_
_entity.id
_entity.type
_entity.pdbx_description
1 polymer ?
#
loop_
_entity_poly.entity_id
_entity_poly.type
_entity_poly.pdbx_seq_one_letter_code
_entity_poly.pdbx_strand_id
1 'polypeptide(L)'
;MTGRLNPRRPRDDEQGATLILALAFVVVFSLVTVSVLSFAGTGLKAASVYVDQGKRSYSADGATQLAIKNFSQGNPCADYTGPPINGRQMIVHCDPLNASPATARATQPQDALRSMGRTAKDGINVTTHGLRVQGSVFSHSDITTGAGASMKVSGDVSAVGDCSSAVSQTQLPPAQAPYVHDCANDTPSAPADEAVGADPDYTPPATAVPVRQTVPACPDAGSWLVRLRPGYYDDARALTRLTGGDCHNVVVWLQPGIYYFDFTFTGGTAVWTVDDPTVSVVGGTQAGWDPGAPARPAIPDPGGCDRTRPEGVEVMMGGGSRFQVDRGHAELCAPVTPDAQQVAVYGVQPPKPSHTLKPTAVVTNIGFANPGHALTSGEQPTLPGCSQPTGTAGCTADAVLDPAKRQSASMQLAGFTPRVPPGSVITSAKLRVRHEDDGDLTAPGAVKVTTAVGGGICRTDNLPRHTALATDPPIDLLGACGLADPTRLTDLAVTYAATLDTDGTSAKERLDGIWLEVAYRTPTTFKPTAVTASTGFTATGTHPNDALEIGEQPAPSVAGADLTTAAPSASITLAGFGRPPLPPGSTIDSAVLRVAHRETGGAAAPRITVTPGDGSGGCTNLPLTARAGLGDDRVDLKTCGITDPAQLTGLTATYAAGLKAGGAAGADSLDGIWLEVVYDPPPPRPATSAESTTFTSASSAKAIDGANTAHATLDSVTRPTATIDLGGYDTAAVTAGSVLDGALLHVAHRDDPGAAGGPPPKVAVTLTGPGIPHSCATSQKLTAHQDALTTDTLDLVATCGLTDPAQLTGVVVTYTATLGAGSTTATDQLDGVSLELSYRPPTPVRPTRATSTATPTAAAFLNPKNAQAIDTTTSTSTLATVTPSASIRLDAFATLPLPAGAVMDRVELRVSHQDDDTTPAPHSPTEPPTAALTVSGTGTACDADHALTAHEGALGVDVVDLGACGVTKDDQLSKLAVDYAATLGKGSTDATDQLDGVELDIVFRAPSIRALSGCVTASSGCAVLKSADDADTTTDHSRLVINGTVYAPTAAVDLSMSQVSSQVVTRGIIARTIDLGISPTTGYLRPVIGIPPEPVLFTTYPAVTAKPASVTAITRFTPPAPGAPVDVTDATIPGGGQASLTLGGYAQPAPATTGPLDHVVLRVAHHDDGDVESVKMSVDFTGSTCSGVNNSLDVPVHLGSSGPVTDQVDLAPCGLTKASQLAGLTVTCTVTAGSGGATEHLGGTRIDLLSGPLVQAAVSFDGHAGTVKQWTVLP
;
A
#
# COMPACT_ATOMS: atom_id res chain seq x y z
N MET A 1 73.33 -110.87 -23.47
CA MET A 1 74.37 -111.53 -22.64
C MET A 1 74.51 -110.75 -21.33
N THR A 2 74.87 -111.45 -20.25
CA THR A 2 75.44 -110.96 -18.96
C THR A 2 74.55 -110.18 -17.96
N GLY A 3 74.12 -110.88 -16.90
CA GLY A 3 74.74 -110.73 -15.57
C GLY A 3 74.29 -109.61 -14.61
N ARG A 4 73.28 -109.93 -13.78
CA ARG A 4 72.93 -109.47 -12.41
C ARG A 4 74.16 -109.37 -11.44
N LEU A 5 74.20 -108.73 -10.24
CA LEU A 5 73.21 -108.13 -9.30
C LEU A 5 73.94 -107.36 -8.13
N ASN A 6 73.26 -106.33 -7.57
CA ASN A 6 73.15 -105.94 -6.13
C ASN A 6 74.29 -105.16 -5.38
N PRO A 7 74.00 -104.47 -4.24
CA PRO A 7 73.20 -103.22 -4.08
C PRO A 7 73.84 -102.20 -3.07
N ARG A 8 73.27 -100.99 -2.91
CA ARG A 8 73.21 -100.20 -1.64
C ARG A 8 72.40 -98.90 -1.78
N ARG A 9 71.36 -98.72 -0.93
CA ARG A 9 70.80 -97.42 -0.44
C ARG A 9 71.90 -96.61 0.28
N PRO A 10 71.85 -95.28 0.57
CA PRO A 10 70.66 -94.44 0.89
C PRO A 10 70.73 -92.92 0.52
N ARG A 11 69.65 -92.18 0.82
CA ARG A 11 69.54 -90.82 1.44
C ARG A 11 68.55 -89.90 0.71
N ASP A 12 67.43 -89.67 1.38
CA ASP A 12 66.54 -88.54 1.19
C ASP A 12 67.25 -87.27 1.69
N ASP A 13 67.54 -86.33 0.79
CA ASP A 13 68.08 -85.01 1.12
C ASP A 13 67.10 -83.95 0.60
N GLU A 14 66.29 -83.37 1.50
CA GLU A 14 65.33 -82.30 1.18
C GLU A 14 66.00 -80.92 0.96
N GLN A 15 67.34 -80.88 0.81
CA GLN A 15 68.10 -79.63 0.64
C GLN A 15 67.77 -78.87 -0.65
N GLY A 16 67.11 -79.50 -1.64
CA GLY A 16 66.64 -78.83 -2.85
C GLY A 16 65.32 -78.06 -2.69
N ALA A 17 64.45 -78.48 -1.77
CA ALA A 17 63.11 -77.91 -1.62
C ALA A 17 63.12 -76.58 -0.84
N THR A 18 64.01 -76.44 0.15
CA THR A 18 64.17 -75.19 0.93
C THR A 18 64.70 -74.04 0.09
N LEU A 19 65.60 -74.29 -0.88
CA LEU A 19 66.07 -73.24 -1.79
C LEU A 19 64.94 -72.76 -2.71
N ILE A 20 64.13 -73.67 -3.24
CA ILE A 20 62.99 -73.31 -4.12
C ILE A 20 61.91 -72.57 -3.33
N LEU A 21 61.59 -73.00 -2.11
CA LEU A 21 60.65 -72.29 -1.23
C LEU A 21 61.17 -70.92 -0.80
N ALA A 22 62.46 -70.78 -0.49
CA ALA A 22 63.08 -69.50 -0.17
C ALA A 22 63.06 -68.54 -1.37
N LEU A 23 63.39 -69.04 -2.57
CA LEU A 23 63.31 -68.23 -3.80
C LEU A 23 61.88 -67.83 -4.13
N ALA A 24 60.92 -68.75 -3.99
CA ALA A 24 59.50 -68.44 -4.19
C ALA A 24 59.01 -67.40 -3.17
N PHE A 25 59.40 -67.52 -1.90
CA PHE A 25 59.05 -66.55 -0.88
C PHE A 25 59.65 -65.17 -1.16
N VAL A 26 60.93 -65.10 -1.55
CA VAL A 26 61.59 -63.83 -1.92
C VAL A 26 60.95 -63.20 -3.16
N VAL A 27 60.59 -63.98 -4.17
CA VAL A 27 59.92 -63.48 -5.39
C VAL A 27 58.52 -62.97 -5.05
N VAL A 28 57.73 -63.72 -4.28
CA VAL A 28 56.38 -63.29 -3.87
C VAL A 28 56.47 -62.02 -2.99
N PHE A 29 57.39 -61.97 -2.02
CA PHE A 29 57.55 -60.80 -1.17
C PHE A 29 58.03 -59.58 -1.95
N SER A 30 58.91 -59.77 -2.94
CA SER A 30 59.36 -58.69 -3.84
C SER A 30 58.23 -58.17 -4.71
N LEU A 31 57.39 -59.05 -5.27
CA LEU A 31 56.22 -58.66 -6.07
C LEU A 31 55.16 -57.93 -5.23
N VAL A 32 54.92 -58.40 -3.99
CA VAL A 32 54.02 -57.72 -3.04
C VAL A 32 54.59 -56.36 -2.66
N THR A 33 55.89 -56.26 -2.37
CA THR A 33 56.53 -54.98 -1.99
C THR A 33 56.49 -53.97 -3.14
N VAL A 34 56.77 -54.39 -4.38
CA VAL A 34 56.67 -53.53 -5.57
C VAL A 34 55.23 -53.07 -5.81
N SER A 35 54.25 -53.96 -5.62
CA SER A 35 52.83 -53.62 -5.75
C SER A 35 52.40 -52.60 -4.69
N VAL A 36 52.75 -52.83 -3.42
CA VAL A 36 52.46 -51.90 -2.31
C VAL A 36 53.15 -50.55 -2.52
N LEU A 37 54.39 -50.53 -3.03
CA LEU A 37 55.12 -49.29 -3.31
C LEU A 37 54.49 -48.50 -4.46
N SER A 38 53.95 -49.18 -5.47
CA SER A 38 53.18 -48.55 -6.56
C SER A 38 51.86 -47.95 -6.06
N PHE A 39 51.14 -48.66 -5.17
CA PHE A 39 49.96 -48.14 -4.50
C PHE A 39 50.28 -46.96 -3.57
N ALA A 40 51.39 -47.01 -2.82
CA ALA A 40 51.85 -45.90 -1.99
C ALA A 40 52.24 -44.66 -2.83
N GLY A 41 52.89 -44.86 -3.97
CA GLY A 41 53.18 -43.79 -4.93
C GLY A 41 51.92 -43.15 -5.52
N THR A 42 50.89 -43.97 -5.77
CA THR A 42 49.57 -43.49 -6.22
C THR A 42 48.85 -42.75 -5.10
N GLY A 43 48.92 -43.25 -3.86
CA GLY A 43 48.35 -42.62 -2.67
C GLY A 43 48.98 -41.27 -2.34
N LEU A 44 50.30 -41.14 -2.46
CA LEU A 44 51.01 -39.86 -2.25
C LEU A 44 50.67 -38.82 -3.34
N LYS A 45 50.53 -39.26 -4.59
CA LYS A 45 50.07 -38.40 -5.71
C LYS A 45 48.61 -37.99 -5.54
N ALA A 46 47.74 -38.89 -5.09
CA ALA A 46 46.35 -38.57 -4.79
C ALA A 46 46.25 -37.61 -3.58
N ALA A 47 47.05 -37.83 -2.54
CA ALA A 47 47.08 -36.96 -1.36
C ALA A 47 47.51 -35.52 -1.70
N SER A 48 48.51 -35.32 -2.57
CA SER A 48 48.89 -33.97 -3.00
C SER A 48 47.78 -33.29 -3.81
N VAL A 49 47.03 -34.04 -4.64
CA VAL A 49 45.86 -33.54 -5.35
C VAL A 49 44.72 -33.15 -4.40
N TYR A 50 44.41 -33.98 -3.39
CA TYR A 50 43.37 -33.66 -2.40
C TYR A 50 43.73 -32.47 -1.51
N VAL A 51 45.00 -32.35 -1.12
CA VAL A 51 45.49 -31.17 -0.38
C VAL A 51 45.39 -29.91 -1.25
N ASP A 52 45.71 -30.01 -2.54
CA ASP A 52 45.57 -28.90 -3.47
C ASP A 52 44.11 -28.49 -3.70
N GLN A 53 43.21 -29.48 -3.83
CA GLN A 53 41.77 -29.27 -3.94
C GLN A 53 41.21 -28.60 -2.67
N GLY A 54 41.58 -29.08 -1.48
CA GLY A 54 41.19 -28.46 -0.22
C GLY A 54 41.65 -27.00 -0.13
N LYS A 55 42.90 -26.70 -0.50
CA LYS A 55 43.41 -25.32 -0.54
C LYS A 55 42.61 -24.44 -1.51
N ARG A 56 42.17 -24.96 -2.66
CA ARG A 56 41.31 -24.24 -3.62
C ARG A 56 39.96 -23.91 -3.00
N SER A 57 39.26 -24.90 -2.43
CA SER A 57 37.95 -24.70 -1.81
C SER A 57 38.01 -23.70 -0.65
N TYR A 58 39.02 -23.79 0.24
CA TYR A 58 39.19 -22.81 1.32
C TYR A 58 39.46 -21.39 0.84
N SER A 59 40.24 -21.24 -0.23
CA SER A 59 40.55 -19.92 -0.77
C SER A 59 39.35 -19.32 -1.51
N ALA A 60 38.56 -20.16 -2.18
CA ALA A 60 37.31 -19.74 -2.83
C ALA A 60 36.26 -19.32 -1.81
N ASP A 61 36.07 -20.08 -0.74
CA ASP A 61 35.16 -19.71 0.36
C ASP A 61 35.56 -18.39 1.02
N GLY A 62 36.83 -18.23 1.39
CA GLY A 62 37.32 -16.99 1.99
C GLY A 62 37.20 -15.77 1.05
N ALA A 63 37.43 -15.93 -0.25
CA ALA A 63 37.23 -14.87 -1.23
C ALA A 63 35.74 -14.51 -1.38
N THR A 64 34.86 -15.52 -1.42
CA THR A 64 33.40 -15.36 -1.50
C THR A 64 32.88 -14.59 -0.28
N GLN A 65 33.30 -14.97 0.93
CA GLN A 65 32.92 -14.26 2.17
C GLN A 65 33.36 -12.79 2.17
N LEU A 66 34.56 -12.50 1.64
CA LEU A 66 35.04 -11.13 1.51
C LEU A 66 34.26 -10.33 0.46
N ALA A 67 33.90 -10.95 -0.67
CA ALA A 67 33.05 -10.33 -1.70
C ALA A 67 31.64 -10.01 -1.16
N ILE A 68 31.02 -10.96 -0.46
CA ILE A 68 29.74 -10.78 0.22
C ILE A 68 29.83 -9.64 1.23
N LYS A 69 30.90 -9.60 2.04
CA LYS A 69 31.11 -8.51 2.99
C LYS A 69 31.23 -7.17 2.29
N ASN A 70 31.99 -7.10 1.20
CA ASN A 70 32.16 -5.89 0.39
C ASN A 70 30.81 -5.38 -0.15
N PHE A 71 29.99 -6.28 -0.71
CA PHE A 71 28.64 -5.96 -1.20
C PHE A 71 27.69 -5.52 -0.07
N SER A 72 27.70 -6.20 1.08
CA SER A 72 26.87 -5.87 2.26
C SER A 72 27.18 -4.50 2.89
N GLN A 73 28.28 -3.85 2.47
CA GLN A 73 28.66 -2.49 2.87
C GLN A 73 28.13 -1.42 1.91
N GLY A 74 27.29 -1.80 0.94
CA GLY A 74 26.69 -0.89 -0.04
C GLY A 74 27.59 -0.59 -1.25
N ASN A 75 28.62 -1.41 -1.47
CA ASN A 75 29.40 -1.34 -2.71
C ASN A 75 28.64 -2.04 -3.84
N PRO A 76 28.81 -1.60 -5.10
CA PRO A 76 28.11 -2.18 -6.24
C PRO A 76 28.45 -3.67 -6.41
N CYS A 77 27.54 -4.43 -7.03
CA CYS A 77 27.79 -5.82 -7.39
C CYS A 77 28.79 -5.86 -8.55
N ALA A 78 30.07 -5.97 -8.20
CA ALA A 78 31.20 -5.93 -9.12
C ALA A 78 32.16 -7.09 -8.84
N ASP A 79 33.01 -7.40 -9.82
CA ASP A 79 34.10 -8.36 -9.66
C ASP A 79 34.96 -8.03 -8.44
N TYR A 80 35.03 -8.98 -7.52
CA TYR A 80 35.85 -8.87 -6.33
C TYR A 80 37.07 -9.78 -6.43
N THR A 81 38.26 -9.17 -6.53
CA THR A 81 39.51 -9.93 -6.46
C THR A 81 39.93 -10.09 -5.01
N GLY A 82 39.79 -11.31 -4.48
CA GLY A 82 40.20 -11.61 -3.11
C GLY A 82 41.72 -11.56 -2.92
N PRO A 83 42.22 -11.16 -1.73
CA PRO A 83 43.63 -11.29 -1.41
C PRO A 83 44.07 -12.77 -1.49
N PRO A 84 45.37 -13.07 -1.69
CA PRO A 84 45.83 -14.44 -1.76
C PRO A 84 45.59 -15.19 -0.44
N ILE A 85 44.64 -16.11 -0.42
CA ILE A 85 44.38 -17.01 0.71
C ILE A 85 45.13 -18.30 0.41
N ASN A 86 45.94 -18.79 1.34
CA ASN A 86 46.82 -19.97 1.12
C ASN A 86 47.71 -19.88 -0.14
N GLY A 87 48.12 -18.68 -0.53
CA GLY A 87 48.96 -18.42 -1.71
C GLY A 87 48.22 -18.48 -3.05
N ARG A 88 46.88 -18.51 -3.05
CA ARG A 88 46.03 -18.53 -4.26
C ARG A 88 45.13 -17.31 -4.29
N GLN A 89 45.10 -16.64 -5.44
CA GLN A 89 44.20 -15.52 -5.70
C GLN A 89 42.92 -16.03 -6.39
N MET A 90 41.77 -15.52 -5.97
CA MET A 90 40.46 -15.88 -6.49
C MET A 90 39.74 -14.62 -6.98
N ILE A 91 38.98 -14.74 -8.06
CA ILE A 91 38.07 -13.69 -8.54
C ILE A 91 36.66 -14.17 -8.25
N VAL A 92 35.88 -13.35 -7.57
CA VAL A 92 34.47 -13.59 -7.29
C VAL A 92 33.66 -12.70 -8.22
N HIS A 93 32.97 -13.32 -9.18
CA HIS A 93 31.98 -12.64 -9.99
C HIS A 93 30.72 -12.45 -9.18
N CYS A 94 30.11 -11.28 -9.31
CA CYS A 94 28.89 -10.90 -8.62
C CYS A 94 27.82 -10.71 -9.68
N ASP A 95 26.90 -11.68 -9.79
CA ASP A 95 25.78 -11.65 -10.72
C ASP A 95 24.50 -11.36 -9.94
N PRO A 96 23.82 -10.23 -10.15
CA PRO A 96 22.45 -10.10 -9.66
C PRO A 96 21.62 -11.23 -10.28
N LEU A 97 20.97 -12.08 -9.46
CA LEU A 97 20.27 -13.28 -9.97
C LEU A 97 19.10 -12.95 -10.90
N ASN A 98 18.71 -11.68 -11.00
CA ASN A 98 17.72 -11.18 -11.94
C ASN A 98 18.17 -9.84 -12.54
N ALA A 99 18.84 -9.86 -13.69
CA ALA A 99 18.66 -8.77 -14.67
C ALA A 99 17.26 -8.87 -15.35
N SER A 100 16.23 -9.35 -14.64
CA SER A 100 14.84 -9.15 -15.05
C SER A 100 14.35 -7.91 -14.31
N PRO A 101 13.91 -6.88 -15.04
CA PRO A 101 13.42 -5.67 -14.42
C PRO A 101 12.18 -5.97 -13.60
N ALA A 102 12.07 -5.30 -12.46
CA ALA A 102 10.83 -4.68 -12.01
C ALA A 102 9.49 -5.45 -12.18
N THR A 103 9.45 -6.79 -12.11
CA THR A 103 8.27 -7.41 -11.51
C THR A 103 8.33 -7.00 -10.06
N ALA A 104 7.64 -5.90 -9.72
CA ALA A 104 7.44 -5.41 -8.36
C ALA A 104 7.23 -6.65 -7.49
N ARG A 105 8.28 -7.04 -6.75
CA ARG A 105 8.13 -8.16 -5.83
C ARG A 105 7.11 -7.67 -4.85
N ALA A 106 6.05 -8.44 -4.64
CA ALA A 106 4.93 -8.02 -3.82
C ALA A 106 5.35 -7.51 -2.43
N THR A 107 6.58 -7.79 -1.98
CA THR A 107 7.13 -7.49 -0.65
C THR A 107 7.98 -6.23 -0.52
N GLN A 108 8.31 -5.51 -1.59
CA GLN A 108 9.18 -4.32 -1.53
C GLN A 108 8.79 -3.23 -2.52
N PRO A 109 9.01 -1.93 -2.17
CA PRO A 109 8.64 -0.86 -3.07
C PRO A 109 9.60 -0.77 -4.25
N GLN A 110 9.12 -0.14 -5.31
CA GLN A 110 9.91 0.13 -6.51
C GLN A 110 11.10 1.06 -6.20
N ASP A 111 10.84 2.12 -5.43
CA ASP A 111 11.83 3.13 -5.06
C ASP A 111 12.08 3.12 -3.55
N ALA A 112 13.33 3.36 -3.16
CA ALA A 112 13.72 3.50 -1.77
C ALA A 112 13.15 4.80 -1.18
N LEU A 113 13.06 5.84 -2.00
CA LEU A 113 12.42 7.11 -1.67
C LEU A 113 11.49 7.49 -2.83
N ARG A 114 10.21 7.71 -2.54
CA ARG A 114 9.23 8.19 -3.52
C ARG A 114 8.42 9.35 -2.95
N SER A 115 8.53 10.50 -3.61
CA SER A 115 7.70 11.68 -3.33
C SER A 115 6.49 11.74 -4.27
N MET A 116 5.31 11.95 -3.70
CA MET A 116 4.02 12.03 -4.41
C MET A 116 3.50 13.47 -4.58
N GLY A 117 4.10 14.44 -3.89
CA GLY A 117 3.64 15.82 -3.87
C GLY A 117 3.94 16.58 -5.16
N ARG A 118 2.89 17.04 -5.84
CA ARG A 118 3.00 17.87 -7.06
C ARG A 118 3.04 19.37 -6.79
N THR A 119 2.50 19.80 -5.65
CA THR A 119 2.38 21.21 -5.28
C THR A 119 3.47 21.67 -4.31
N ALA A 120 4.24 20.73 -3.78
CA ALA A 120 5.41 21.04 -2.97
C ALA A 120 6.53 21.55 -3.88
N LYS A 121 7.24 22.59 -3.42
CA LYS A 121 8.43 23.06 -4.13
C LYS A 121 9.50 21.96 -4.17
N ASP A 122 9.78 21.37 -3.02
CA ASP A 122 10.73 20.29 -2.88
C ASP A 122 9.97 19.03 -2.48
N GLY A 123 10.05 17.98 -3.30
CA GLY A 123 9.45 16.68 -2.99
C GLY A 123 10.30 15.86 -2.02
N ILE A 124 11.62 15.93 -2.19
CA ILE A 124 12.63 15.34 -1.31
C ILE A 124 13.65 16.41 -0.95
N ASN A 125 13.86 16.64 0.34
CA ASN A 125 14.83 17.63 0.84
C ASN A 125 15.78 16.96 1.85
N VAL A 126 17.08 17.06 1.59
CA VAL A 126 18.14 16.49 2.44
C VAL A 126 18.94 17.60 3.09
N THR A 127 18.99 17.64 4.42
CA THR A 127 19.62 18.73 5.18
C THR A 127 20.97 18.36 5.80
N THR A 128 21.37 17.09 5.74
CA THR A 128 22.60 16.56 6.36
C THR A 128 23.61 15.98 5.36
N HIS A 129 24.85 15.79 5.83
CA HIS A 129 25.93 15.24 5.02
C HIS A 129 25.94 13.71 5.01
N GLY A 130 26.28 13.13 3.87
CA GLY A 130 26.67 11.72 3.79
C GLY A 130 25.52 10.72 3.93
N LEU A 131 24.28 11.15 3.68
CA LEU A 131 23.13 10.26 3.62
C LEU A 131 23.35 9.22 2.52
N ARG A 132 23.15 7.94 2.83
CA ARG A 132 23.26 6.82 1.88
C ARG A 132 21.91 6.14 1.71
N VAL A 133 21.46 6.03 0.47
CA VAL A 133 20.18 5.43 0.08
C VAL A 133 20.45 4.21 -0.81
N GLN A 134 19.86 3.07 -0.47
CA GLN A 134 19.95 1.85 -1.25
C GLN A 134 18.67 1.56 -2.05
N GLY A 135 18.75 1.68 -3.36
CA GLY A 135 17.62 1.58 -4.30
C GLY A 135 17.39 2.91 -5.03
N SER A 136 16.41 2.93 -5.93
CA SER A 136 16.07 4.10 -6.75
C SER A 136 15.38 5.21 -5.93
N VAL A 137 15.47 6.44 -6.42
CA VAL A 137 14.86 7.64 -5.83
C VAL A 137 14.03 8.34 -6.90
N PHE A 138 12.76 8.59 -6.60
CA PHE A 138 11.83 9.30 -7.46
C PHE A 138 11.18 10.50 -6.75
N SER A 139 11.07 11.63 -7.44
CA SER A 139 10.29 12.79 -6.97
C SER A 139 9.34 13.34 -8.03
N HIS A 140 8.08 13.55 -7.66
CA HIS A 140 7.10 14.30 -8.48
C HIS A 140 7.37 15.82 -8.54
N SER A 141 8.39 16.30 -7.82
CA SER A 141 8.83 17.69 -7.78
C SER A 141 10.36 17.72 -7.67
N ASP A 142 10.95 18.73 -7.06
CA ASP A 142 12.41 18.84 -6.93
C ASP A 142 13.01 17.80 -5.94
N ILE A 143 14.27 17.45 -6.16
CA ILE A 143 15.15 16.77 -5.19
C ILE A 143 16.24 17.75 -4.76
N THR A 144 16.11 18.32 -3.56
CA THR A 144 17.01 19.36 -3.05
C THR A 144 17.92 18.85 -1.94
N THR A 145 19.11 19.45 -1.86
CA THR A 145 20.03 19.26 -0.74
C THR A 145 20.38 20.62 -0.17
N GLY A 146 20.25 20.79 1.14
CA GLY A 146 20.66 21.99 1.85
C GLY A 146 22.15 22.31 1.66
N ALA A 147 22.56 23.52 2.02
CA ALA A 147 23.95 23.95 1.86
C ALA A 147 24.92 23.00 2.60
N GLY A 148 25.82 22.37 1.83
CA GLY A 148 26.77 21.38 2.31
C GLY A 148 26.24 19.94 2.35
N ALA A 149 24.92 19.73 2.46
CA ALA A 149 24.32 18.41 2.51
C ALA A 149 24.66 17.54 1.29
N SER A 150 24.63 16.22 1.45
CA SER A 150 24.90 15.30 0.35
C SER A 150 24.17 13.98 0.51
N MET A 151 23.71 13.45 -0.63
CA MET A 151 23.04 12.17 -0.73
C MET A 151 23.77 11.27 -1.72
N LYS A 152 24.04 10.02 -1.33
CA LYS A 152 24.61 9.00 -2.19
C LYS A 152 23.60 7.87 -2.44
N VAL A 153 23.24 7.65 -3.70
CA VAL A 153 22.21 6.69 -4.13
C VAL A 153 22.87 5.48 -4.82
N SER A 154 22.36 4.27 -4.57
CA SER A 154 22.76 3.04 -5.26
C SER A 154 21.64 2.53 -6.18
N GLY A 155 21.15 3.40 -7.06
CA GLY A 155 20.01 3.20 -7.94
C GLY A 155 19.76 4.44 -8.81
N ASP A 156 18.69 4.40 -9.58
CA ASP A 156 18.29 5.51 -10.46
C ASP A 156 17.86 6.73 -9.63
N VAL A 157 18.10 7.93 -10.16
CA VAL A 157 17.65 9.19 -9.56
C VAL A 157 16.81 9.88 -10.62
N SER A 158 15.55 10.14 -10.30
CA SER A 158 14.62 10.74 -11.26
C SER A 158 13.72 11.75 -10.57
N ALA A 159 13.47 12.86 -11.26
CA ALA A 159 12.58 13.92 -10.81
C ALA A 159 11.82 14.51 -11.99
N VAL A 160 10.54 14.81 -11.77
CA VAL A 160 9.78 15.66 -12.71
C VAL A 160 10.35 17.09 -12.67
N GLY A 161 10.84 17.52 -11.51
CA GLY A 161 11.53 18.79 -11.28
C GLY A 161 13.06 18.69 -11.34
N ASP A 162 13.74 19.63 -10.70
CA ASP A 162 15.20 19.73 -10.69
C ASP A 162 15.84 18.80 -9.66
N CYS A 163 17.06 18.33 -9.94
CA CYS A 163 17.88 17.58 -8.98
C CYS A 163 19.11 18.39 -8.54
N SER A 164 19.38 18.43 -7.24
CA SER A 164 20.60 19.05 -6.72
C SER A 164 21.86 18.31 -7.18
N SER A 165 22.90 19.05 -7.56
CA SER A 165 24.21 18.49 -7.91
C SER A 165 24.93 17.78 -6.76
N ALA A 166 24.44 17.90 -5.51
CA ALA A 166 24.98 17.18 -4.35
C ALA A 166 24.31 15.80 -4.14
N VAL A 167 23.39 15.41 -5.03
CA VAL A 167 22.95 14.03 -5.20
C VAL A 167 23.97 13.34 -6.10
N SER A 168 24.60 12.29 -5.58
CA SER A 168 25.61 11.53 -6.31
C SER A 168 25.18 10.07 -6.41
N GLN A 169 25.33 9.49 -7.59
CA GLN A 169 25.13 8.06 -7.77
C GLN A 169 26.43 7.31 -7.49
N THR A 170 26.30 6.07 -7.04
CA THR A 170 27.44 5.19 -6.87
C THR A 170 27.99 4.81 -8.23
N GLN A 171 29.28 5.08 -8.47
CA GLN A 171 29.94 4.70 -9.72
C GLN A 171 29.88 3.18 -9.92
N LEU A 172 29.26 2.77 -11.01
CA LEU A 172 29.20 1.37 -11.45
C LEU A 172 30.49 0.97 -12.18
N PRO A 173 30.84 -0.33 -12.22
CA PRO A 173 31.89 -0.84 -13.08
C PRO A 173 31.62 -0.48 -14.55
N PRO A 174 32.66 -0.26 -15.39
CA PRO A 174 32.48 0.11 -16.80
C PRO A 174 31.66 -0.89 -17.64
N ALA A 175 31.55 -2.14 -17.17
CA ALA A 175 30.80 -3.20 -17.84
C ALA A 175 29.29 -3.19 -17.54
N GLN A 176 28.83 -2.39 -16.58
CA GLN A 176 27.40 -2.25 -16.25
C GLN A 176 26.85 -0.95 -16.83
N ALA A 177 25.61 -0.99 -17.31
CA ALA A 177 24.91 0.23 -17.73
C ALA A 177 24.86 1.23 -16.55
N PRO A 178 25.18 2.51 -16.77
CA PRO A 178 25.11 3.52 -15.72
C PRO A 178 23.67 3.62 -15.19
N TYR A 179 23.54 3.97 -13.91
CA TYR A 179 22.24 4.36 -13.36
C TYR A 179 21.68 5.56 -14.12
N VAL A 180 20.37 5.59 -14.26
CA VAL A 180 19.65 6.68 -14.92
C VAL A 180 19.61 7.89 -14.00
N HIS A 181 19.89 9.07 -14.55
CA HIS A 181 19.74 10.36 -13.89
C HIS A 181 18.86 11.23 -14.80
N ASP A 182 17.58 11.32 -14.45
CA ASP A 182 16.53 11.95 -15.28
C ASP A 182 15.85 13.07 -14.49
N CYS A 183 16.38 14.28 -14.61
CA CYS A 183 15.91 15.48 -13.94
C CYS A 183 15.74 16.64 -14.93
N ALA A 184 14.88 17.59 -14.58
CA ALA A 184 14.57 18.73 -15.46
C ALA A 184 15.79 19.60 -15.78
N ASN A 185 16.77 19.67 -14.88
CA ASN A 185 18.01 20.43 -15.05
C ASN A 185 19.18 19.65 -15.69
N ASP A 186 18.94 18.42 -16.17
CA ASP A 186 19.95 17.67 -16.91
C ASP A 186 20.23 18.28 -18.29
N THR A 187 21.36 17.88 -18.90
CA THR A 187 21.76 18.37 -20.22
C THR A 187 22.01 17.19 -21.18
N PRO A 188 21.11 16.92 -22.14
CA PRO A 188 19.83 17.60 -22.39
C PRO A 188 18.80 17.39 -21.27
N SER A 189 17.86 18.32 -21.11
CA SER A 189 16.78 18.22 -20.11
C SER A 189 15.97 16.96 -20.38
N ALA A 190 15.85 16.11 -19.35
CA ALA A 190 15.17 14.82 -19.42
C ALA A 190 14.32 14.64 -18.15
N PRO A 191 13.26 15.45 -17.95
CA PRO A 191 12.38 15.29 -16.80
C PRO A 191 11.72 13.91 -16.83
N ALA A 192 11.61 13.29 -15.65
CA ALA A 192 10.99 11.98 -15.51
C ALA A 192 9.51 12.01 -15.91
N ASP A 193 9.00 10.88 -16.44
CA ASP A 193 7.57 10.71 -16.71
C ASP A 193 6.79 10.68 -15.39
N GLU A 194 5.80 11.56 -15.24
CA GLU A 194 4.91 11.59 -14.06
C GLU A 194 4.23 10.24 -13.82
N ALA A 195 3.94 9.46 -14.87
CA ALA A 195 3.31 8.15 -14.76
C ALA A 195 4.19 7.16 -14.00
N VAL A 196 5.52 7.23 -14.17
CA VAL A 196 6.49 6.41 -13.43
C VAL A 196 6.48 6.76 -11.94
N GLY A 197 5.97 7.93 -11.57
CA GLY A 197 5.82 8.38 -10.19
C GLY A 197 4.55 7.94 -9.46
N ALA A 198 3.56 7.36 -10.16
CA ALA A 198 2.22 7.11 -9.63
C ALA A 198 2.17 6.32 -8.30
N ASP A 199 1.21 6.64 -7.44
CA ASP A 199 1.07 5.99 -6.13
C ASP A 199 0.85 4.48 -6.33
N PRO A 200 1.70 3.59 -5.77
CA PRO A 200 1.55 2.14 -5.92
C PRO A 200 0.28 1.58 -5.26
N ASP A 201 -0.46 2.40 -4.50
CA ASP A 201 -1.79 2.05 -4.00
C ASP A 201 -1.82 0.80 -3.13
N TYR A 202 -0.89 0.69 -2.18
CA TYR A 202 -0.86 -0.41 -1.24
C TYR A 202 -2.17 -0.51 -0.46
N THR A 203 -2.72 -1.72 -0.44
CA THR A 203 -3.95 -2.04 0.29
C THR A 203 -3.77 -1.73 1.78
N PRO A 204 -4.71 -1.03 2.43
CA PRO A 204 -4.63 -0.78 3.86
C PRO A 204 -4.66 -2.09 4.66
N PRO A 205 -3.92 -2.18 5.78
CA PRO A 205 -3.93 -3.37 6.64
C PRO A 205 -5.32 -3.73 7.18
N ALA A 206 -6.17 -2.73 7.39
CA ALA A 206 -7.57 -2.90 7.81
C ALA A 206 -8.50 -2.00 6.99
N THR A 207 -9.70 -2.51 6.71
CA THR A 207 -10.79 -1.76 6.04
C THR A 207 -11.90 -1.33 6.98
N ALA A 208 -11.88 -1.81 8.23
CA ALA A 208 -12.79 -1.42 9.30
C ALA A 208 -11.99 -1.07 10.57
N VAL A 209 -12.53 -0.18 11.40
CA VAL A 209 -11.83 0.23 12.63
C VAL A 209 -11.64 -0.97 13.55
N PRO A 210 -10.40 -1.27 13.96
CA PRO A 210 -10.14 -2.29 14.97
C PRO A 210 -10.85 -1.98 16.29
N VAL A 211 -11.04 -2.98 17.15
CA VAL A 211 -11.67 -2.80 18.47
C VAL A 211 -10.91 -1.73 19.27
N ARG A 212 -11.63 -0.77 19.86
CA ARG A 212 -11.02 0.26 20.71
C ARG A 212 -10.32 -0.37 21.92
N GLN A 213 -9.08 0.03 22.15
CA GLN A 213 -8.29 -0.34 23.31
C GLN A 213 -8.11 0.86 24.22
N THR A 214 -8.13 0.63 25.53
CA THR A 214 -7.73 1.64 26.50
C THR A 214 -6.22 1.64 26.63
N VAL A 215 -5.63 2.82 26.75
CA VAL A 215 -4.21 2.97 27.05
C VAL A 215 -3.98 2.56 28.51
N PRO A 216 -3.10 1.59 28.82
CA PRO A 216 -2.79 1.23 30.19
C PRO A 216 -2.21 2.42 30.98
N ALA A 217 -2.42 2.45 32.29
CA ALA A 217 -1.74 3.40 33.17
C ALA A 217 -0.23 3.07 33.27
N CYS A 218 0.56 3.99 33.86
CA CYS A 218 1.94 3.68 34.22
C CYS A 218 1.99 2.41 35.09
N PRO A 219 2.98 1.52 34.87
CA PRO A 219 3.16 0.36 35.71
C PRO A 219 3.51 0.78 37.14
N ASP A 220 3.10 -0.02 38.13
CA ASP A 220 3.51 0.15 39.53
C ASP A 220 5.04 0.09 39.67
N ALA A 221 5.57 0.71 40.72
CA ALA A 221 7.00 0.68 41.01
C ALA A 221 7.55 -0.75 41.04
N GLY A 222 8.52 -1.05 40.18
CA GLY A 222 9.12 -2.38 40.02
C GLY A 222 8.59 -3.17 38.80
N SER A 223 7.51 -2.73 38.18
CA SER A 223 7.10 -3.19 36.85
C SER A 223 7.60 -2.21 35.78
N TRP A 224 8.03 -2.75 34.64
CA TRP A 224 8.69 -2.00 33.57
C TRP A 224 8.03 -2.19 32.21
N LEU A 225 7.10 -3.14 32.08
CA LEU A 225 6.52 -3.50 30.79
C LEU A 225 5.08 -3.00 30.69
N VAL A 226 4.82 -2.22 29.64
CA VAL A 226 3.47 -1.82 29.24
C VAL A 226 3.13 -2.56 27.95
N ARG A 227 2.00 -3.29 27.93
CA ARG A 227 1.56 -4.05 26.76
C ARG A 227 0.40 -3.33 26.10
N LEU A 228 0.60 -2.89 24.87
CA LEU A 228 -0.48 -2.41 24.01
C LEU A 228 -0.99 -3.57 23.16
N ARG A 229 -2.30 -3.77 23.13
CA ARG A 229 -2.94 -4.82 22.32
C ARG A 229 -3.29 -4.26 20.94
N PRO A 230 -3.31 -5.08 19.89
CA PRO A 230 -3.81 -4.66 18.58
C PRO A 230 -5.22 -4.08 18.72
N GLY A 231 -5.49 -2.98 18.03
CA GLY A 231 -6.74 -2.24 18.17
C GLY A 231 -6.67 -0.75 17.84
N TYR A 232 -7.76 -0.06 18.12
CA TYR A 232 -7.93 1.38 17.91
C TYR A 232 -7.57 2.18 19.17
N TYR A 233 -6.75 3.22 19.01
CA TYR A 233 -6.33 4.13 20.08
C TYR A 233 -6.60 5.59 19.70
N ASP A 234 -7.22 6.34 20.62
CA ASP A 234 -7.69 7.72 20.40
C ASP A 234 -7.18 8.73 21.45
N ASP A 235 -6.42 8.26 22.45
CA ASP A 235 -5.90 9.08 23.56
C ASP A 235 -4.38 9.27 23.43
N ALA A 236 -3.99 10.21 22.56
CA ALA A 236 -2.60 10.59 22.36
C ALA A 236 -1.93 11.08 23.65
N ARG A 237 -2.71 11.73 24.53
CA ARG A 237 -2.21 12.25 25.80
C ARG A 237 -1.82 11.11 26.73
N ALA A 238 -2.66 10.07 26.85
CA ALA A 238 -2.32 8.90 27.64
C ALA A 238 -1.09 8.17 27.09
N LEU A 239 -0.98 7.98 25.77
CA LEU A 239 0.21 7.39 25.15
C LEU A 239 1.46 8.24 25.40
N THR A 240 1.35 9.56 25.25
CA THR A 240 2.47 10.48 25.52
C THR A 240 2.87 10.48 27.00
N ARG A 241 1.94 10.31 27.95
CA ARG A 241 2.32 10.11 29.36
C ARG A 241 3.15 8.84 29.54
N LEU A 242 2.82 7.76 28.82
CA LEU A 242 3.61 6.53 28.85
C LEU A 242 5.04 6.71 28.32
N THR A 243 5.25 7.62 27.38
CA THR A 243 6.50 7.72 26.61
C THR A 243 7.23 9.06 26.72
N GLY A 244 6.68 10.04 27.43
CA GLY A 244 7.14 11.43 27.51
C GLY A 244 7.58 11.87 28.92
N GLY A 245 7.85 10.92 29.81
CA GLY A 245 8.49 11.20 31.11
C GLY A 245 7.65 10.94 32.36
N ASP A 246 6.33 10.70 32.25
CA ASP A 246 5.55 10.33 33.45
C ASP A 246 5.83 8.88 33.88
N CYS A 247 6.15 8.00 32.91
CA CYS A 247 6.60 6.64 33.18
C CYS A 247 8.06 6.46 32.73
N HIS A 248 8.99 6.51 33.69
CA HIS A 248 10.42 6.29 33.42
C HIS A 248 10.79 4.80 33.37
N ASN A 249 11.85 4.47 32.62
CA ASN A 249 12.43 3.13 32.53
C ASN A 249 11.42 2.04 32.11
N VAL A 250 10.47 2.38 31.24
CA VAL A 250 9.50 1.41 30.73
C VAL A 250 9.83 0.93 29.32
N VAL A 251 9.26 -0.21 28.97
CA VAL A 251 9.17 -0.72 27.59
C VAL A 251 7.69 -0.74 27.23
N VAL A 252 7.32 0.04 26.21
CA VAL A 252 5.98 0.01 25.64
C VAL A 252 6.00 -0.96 24.47
N TRP A 253 5.47 -2.16 24.69
CA TRP A 253 5.45 -3.22 23.69
C TRP A 253 4.10 -3.27 22.96
N LEU A 254 4.12 -2.96 21.67
CA LEU A 254 3.03 -3.21 20.73
C LEU A 254 3.16 -4.68 20.30
N GLN A 255 2.28 -5.51 20.84
CA GLN A 255 2.19 -6.92 20.46
C GLN A 255 1.93 -7.07 18.94
N PRO A 256 2.27 -8.20 18.31
CA PRO A 256 1.98 -8.39 16.89
C PRO A 256 0.50 -8.18 16.55
N GLY A 257 0.23 -7.44 15.46
CA GLY A 257 -1.11 -7.14 14.96
C GLY A 257 -1.26 -5.73 14.38
N ILE A 258 -2.50 -5.35 14.06
CA ILE A 258 -2.84 -4.07 13.46
C ILE A 258 -3.21 -3.05 14.54
N TYR A 259 -2.60 -1.87 14.47
CA TYR A 259 -2.88 -0.73 15.36
C TYR A 259 -3.42 0.42 14.53
N TYR A 260 -4.55 0.97 14.92
CA TYR A 260 -5.10 2.16 14.29
C TYR A 260 -5.06 3.32 15.29
N PHE A 261 -4.33 4.37 14.96
CA PHE A 261 -4.25 5.58 15.77
C PHE A 261 -5.03 6.70 15.09
N ASP A 262 -6.05 7.20 15.79
CA ASP A 262 -6.80 8.38 15.38
C ASP A 262 -7.13 9.28 16.58
N PHE A 263 -6.24 10.22 16.82
CA PHE A 263 -6.29 11.16 17.95
C PHE A 263 -7.21 12.35 17.71
N THR A 264 -7.73 12.51 16.49
CA THR A 264 -8.63 13.62 16.17
C THR A 264 -10.06 13.37 16.61
N PHE A 265 -10.36 12.17 17.12
CA PHE A 265 -11.70 11.82 17.59
C PHE A 265 -12.05 12.50 18.94
N THR A 266 -11.05 12.76 19.78
CA THR A 266 -11.23 13.28 21.15
C THR A 266 -10.92 14.78 21.30
N GLY A 267 -10.55 15.48 20.22
CA GLY A 267 -10.25 16.91 20.22
C GLY A 267 -8.97 17.33 20.95
N GLY A 268 -8.11 16.37 21.34
CA GLY A 268 -6.82 16.62 21.99
C GLY A 268 -5.67 16.95 21.03
N THR A 269 -4.45 17.07 21.57
CA THR A 269 -3.23 17.14 20.73
C THR A 269 -3.10 15.86 19.93
N ALA A 270 -3.13 15.95 18.59
CA ALA A 270 -3.11 14.79 17.72
C ALA A 270 -1.70 14.17 17.53
N VAL A 271 -0.88 14.18 18.58
CA VAL A 271 0.53 13.73 18.54
C VAL A 271 0.80 12.78 19.69
N TRP A 272 1.30 11.58 19.36
CA TRP A 272 1.93 10.69 20.32
C TRP A 272 3.44 10.92 20.29
N THR A 273 3.99 11.43 21.39
CA THR A 273 5.42 11.79 21.50
C THR A 273 6.19 10.82 22.40
N VAL A 274 7.36 10.37 21.92
CA VAL A 274 8.36 9.61 22.68
C VAL A 274 9.53 10.54 23.04
N ASP A 275 9.48 11.11 24.24
CA ASP A 275 10.39 12.17 24.71
C ASP A 275 11.08 11.79 26.04
N ASP A 276 11.18 10.49 26.36
CA ASP A 276 11.97 10.00 27.49
C ASP A 276 13.08 9.04 27.01
N PRO A 277 14.37 9.37 27.23
CA PRO A 277 15.50 8.54 26.79
C PRO A 277 15.57 7.19 27.51
N THR A 278 14.87 7.02 28.62
CA THR A 278 14.76 5.75 29.35
C THR A 278 13.64 4.84 28.84
N VAL A 279 12.81 5.32 27.91
CA VAL A 279 11.69 4.58 27.34
C VAL A 279 12.06 3.93 26.01
N SER A 280 11.61 2.69 25.82
CA SER A 280 11.71 1.98 24.55
C SER A 280 10.33 1.54 24.07
N VAL A 281 9.91 2.01 22.90
CA VAL A 281 8.74 1.52 22.17
C VAL A 281 9.20 0.42 21.23
N VAL A 282 8.62 -0.77 21.35
CA VAL A 282 8.95 -1.92 20.49
C VAL A 282 7.66 -2.45 19.90
N GLY A 283 7.59 -2.62 18.58
CA GLY A 283 6.42 -3.16 17.89
C GLY A 283 6.73 -4.39 17.08
N GLY A 284 5.92 -5.45 17.26
CA GLY A 284 6.06 -6.74 16.60
C GLY A 284 6.52 -7.84 17.54
N THR A 285 6.97 -8.97 16.98
CA THR A 285 7.43 -10.11 17.78
C THR A 285 8.73 -9.77 18.50
N GLN A 286 8.79 -9.93 19.81
CA GLN A 286 9.99 -9.61 20.60
C GLN A 286 11.24 -10.42 20.17
N ALA A 287 12.42 -9.80 20.21
CA ALA A 287 13.71 -10.46 19.95
C ALA A 287 14.78 -10.01 20.94
N GLY A 288 15.53 -10.96 21.50
CA GLY A 288 16.67 -10.64 22.38
C GLY A 288 16.33 -10.11 23.78
N TRP A 289 15.05 -10.06 24.17
CA TRP A 289 14.62 -9.71 25.52
C TRP A 289 13.40 -10.55 25.96
N ASP A 290 13.19 -10.67 27.27
CA ASP A 290 12.12 -11.47 27.87
C ASP A 290 11.08 -10.55 28.57
N PRO A 291 9.82 -10.51 28.10
CA PRO A 291 8.75 -9.73 28.72
C PRO A 291 8.31 -10.27 30.10
N GLY A 292 8.78 -11.44 30.51
CA GLY A 292 8.59 -12.03 31.83
C GLY A 292 9.69 -11.68 32.85
N ALA A 293 10.73 -10.94 32.44
CA ALA A 293 11.85 -10.61 33.32
C ALA A 293 11.40 -9.76 34.54
N PRO A 294 11.94 -10.02 35.75
CA PRO A 294 11.54 -9.30 36.97
C PRO A 294 12.04 -7.85 37.03
N ALA A 295 12.96 -7.47 36.14
CA ALA A 295 13.48 -6.11 36.00
C ALA A 295 13.65 -5.78 34.51
N ARG A 296 13.70 -4.49 34.17
CA ARG A 296 13.83 -4.01 32.79
C ARG A 296 15.08 -4.61 32.12
N PRO A 297 14.94 -5.43 31.07
CA PRO A 297 16.08 -5.93 30.32
C PRO A 297 16.71 -4.81 29.48
N ALA A 298 17.97 -5.00 29.09
CA ALA A 298 18.54 -4.19 28.02
C ALA A 298 17.86 -4.57 26.70
N ILE A 299 17.20 -3.60 26.06
CA ILE A 299 16.58 -3.80 24.75
C ILE A 299 17.66 -3.63 23.68
N PRO A 300 17.86 -4.60 22.78
CA PRO A 300 18.78 -4.43 21.65
C PRO A 300 18.32 -3.27 20.75
N ASP A 301 19.29 -2.48 20.27
CA ASP A 301 19.05 -1.31 19.43
C ASP A 301 20.04 -1.31 18.25
N PRO A 302 19.57 -1.59 17.02
CA PRO A 302 18.28 -2.22 16.70
C PRO A 302 18.25 -3.69 17.13
N GLY A 303 17.07 -4.32 17.07
CA GLY A 303 16.87 -5.75 17.31
C GLY A 303 15.96 -6.08 18.49
N GLY A 304 15.18 -5.12 18.97
CA GLY A 304 14.11 -5.33 19.94
C GLY A 304 12.94 -6.14 19.37
N CYS A 305 12.77 -6.20 18.04
CA CYS A 305 11.78 -7.06 17.40
C CYS A 305 12.38 -7.98 16.30
N ASP A 306 11.74 -9.13 16.09
CA ASP A 306 12.13 -10.16 15.13
C ASP A 306 11.57 -9.79 13.74
N ARG A 307 12.43 -9.18 12.92
CA ARG A 307 12.15 -8.79 11.53
C ARG A 307 11.88 -9.94 10.56
N THR A 308 11.99 -11.20 11.00
CA THR A 308 11.85 -12.37 10.11
C THR A 308 10.51 -13.08 10.26
N ARG A 309 9.70 -12.67 11.23
CA ARG A 309 8.45 -13.31 11.61
C ARG A 309 7.30 -12.88 10.71
N PRO A 310 6.39 -13.80 10.34
CA PRO A 310 5.13 -13.40 9.73
C PRO A 310 4.28 -12.56 10.70
N GLU A 311 4.48 -12.73 12.01
CA GLU A 311 3.83 -11.93 13.05
C GLU A 311 4.62 -10.63 13.31
N GLY A 312 4.16 -9.52 12.75
CA GLY A 312 4.70 -8.17 12.95
C GLY A 312 3.67 -7.17 13.43
N VAL A 313 3.99 -5.88 13.34
CA VAL A 313 3.08 -4.76 13.63
C VAL A 313 2.81 -3.97 12.37
N GLU A 314 1.56 -3.57 12.18
CA GLU A 314 1.15 -2.61 11.16
C GLU A 314 0.48 -1.43 11.85
N VAL A 315 1.16 -0.28 11.84
CA VAL A 315 0.71 0.96 12.48
C VAL A 315 0.00 1.83 11.44
N MET A 316 -1.31 1.89 11.52
CA MET A 316 -2.16 2.75 10.70
C MET A 316 -2.39 4.10 11.39
N MET A 317 -2.14 5.20 10.67
CA MET A 317 -2.34 6.57 11.16
C MET A 317 -3.48 7.23 10.37
N GLY A 318 -4.55 7.61 11.07
CA GLY A 318 -5.72 8.29 10.50
C GLY A 318 -5.92 9.72 11.01
N GLY A 319 -6.77 10.48 10.33
CA GLY A 319 -7.10 11.86 10.69
C GLY A 319 -5.86 12.77 10.78
N GLY A 320 -5.82 13.66 11.76
CA GLY A 320 -4.67 14.53 12.02
C GLY A 320 -3.55 13.88 12.85
N SER A 321 -3.53 12.55 13.00
CA SER A 321 -2.68 11.86 13.96
C SER A 321 -1.22 11.79 13.54
N ARG A 322 -0.32 11.91 14.52
CA ARG A 322 1.13 11.98 14.30
C ARG A 322 1.86 11.12 15.32
N PHE A 323 2.95 10.49 14.89
CA PHE A 323 3.89 9.78 15.74
C PHE A 323 5.25 10.51 15.72
N GLN A 324 5.73 10.91 16.90
CA GLN A 324 6.92 11.73 17.05
C GLN A 324 7.91 11.10 18.04
N VAL A 325 9.18 11.02 17.66
CA VAL A 325 10.28 10.52 18.51
C VAL A 325 11.31 11.63 18.70
N ASP A 326 11.44 12.12 19.93
CA ASP A 326 12.31 13.27 20.25
C ASP A 326 13.55 12.84 21.03
N ARG A 327 13.42 11.97 22.04
CA ARG A 327 14.57 11.55 22.88
C ARG A 327 14.61 10.07 23.25
N GLY A 328 13.54 9.30 23.01
CA GLY A 328 13.48 7.86 23.32
C GLY A 328 13.87 6.95 22.16
N HIS A 329 13.67 5.64 22.36
CA HIS A 329 13.89 4.61 21.35
C HIS A 329 12.56 4.05 20.84
N ALA A 330 12.39 3.95 19.52
CA ALA A 330 11.25 3.31 18.89
C ALA A 330 11.71 2.36 17.78
N GLU A 331 11.30 1.09 17.86
CA GLU A 331 11.54 0.11 16.80
C GLU A 331 10.24 -0.60 16.41
N LEU A 332 9.90 -0.59 15.12
CA LEU A 332 8.70 -1.25 14.58
C LEU A 332 9.09 -2.30 13.54
N CYS A 333 8.60 -3.54 13.65
CA CYS A 333 8.81 -4.62 12.69
C CYS A 333 7.53 -4.98 11.94
N ALA A 334 7.50 -4.74 10.63
CA ALA A 334 6.40 -5.13 9.74
C ALA A 334 6.24 -6.67 9.69
N PRO A 335 5.02 -7.17 9.43
CA PRO A 335 4.80 -8.59 9.18
C PRO A 335 5.50 -9.04 7.89
N VAL A 336 6.17 -10.20 7.94
CA VAL A 336 6.83 -10.81 6.77
C VAL A 336 5.84 -11.69 6.01
N THR A 337 5.23 -11.13 4.95
CA THR A 337 4.38 -11.88 4.01
C THR A 337 5.12 -12.10 2.68
N PRO A 338 4.96 -13.25 2.00
CA PRO A 338 5.60 -13.49 0.70
C PRO A 338 4.95 -12.73 -0.47
N ASP A 339 3.66 -12.41 -0.33
CA ASP A 339 2.80 -11.94 -1.43
C ASP A 339 2.21 -10.54 -1.17
N ALA A 340 2.69 -9.82 -0.17
CA ALA A 340 2.25 -8.47 0.14
C ALA A 340 3.38 -7.60 0.69
N GLN A 341 3.18 -6.29 0.57
CA GLN A 341 4.16 -5.30 0.94
C GLN A 341 4.34 -5.36 2.46
N GLN A 342 5.58 -5.39 2.93
CA GLN A 342 5.85 -5.35 4.37
C GLN A 342 5.79 -3.90 4.84
N VAL A 343 4.58 -3.41 5.12
CA VAL A 343 4.34 -2.05 5.60
C VAL A 343 4.37 -2.04 7.13
N ALA A 344 5.21 -1.21 7.72
CA ALA A 344 5.24 -1.02 9.18
C ALA A 344 4.39 0.18 9.60
N VAL A 345 4.40 1.25 8.79
CA VAL A 345 3.62 2.46 9.02
C VAL A 345 2.79 2.76 7.77
N TYR A 346 1.48 2.84 7.95
CA TYR A 346 0.50 3.11 6.90
C TYR A 346 -0.26 4.41 7.22
N GLY A 347 -0.04 5.45 6.43
CA GLY A 347 -0.86 6.66 6.46
C GLY A 347 -2.16 6.43 5.71
N VAL A 348 -3.29 6.47 6.42
CA VAL A 348 -4.61 6.19 5.82
C VAL A 348 -4.89 7.21 4.71
N GLN A 349 -5.12 6.69 3.52
CA GLN A 349 -5.44 7.51 2.36
C GLN A 349 -6.92 7.90 2.32
N PRO A 350 -7.28 9.03 1.70
CA PRO A 350 -8.63 9.22 1.22
C PRO A 350 -8.97 8.10 0.23
N PRO A 351 -10.22 7.60 0.22
CA PRO A 351 -10.65 6.66 -0.80
C PRO A 351 -10.30 7.23 -2.17
N LYS A 352 -9.54 6.47 -2.97
CA LYS A 352 -9.28 6.91 -4.34
C LYS A 352 -10.58 6.82 -5.11
N PRO A 353 -11.03 7.92 -5.75
CA PRO A 353 -12.26 7.90 -6.51
C PRO A 353 -12.15 6.99 -7.73
N SER A 354 -10.94 6.65 -8.19
CA SER A 354 -10.70 5.73 -9.28
C SER A 354 -9.36 5.00 -9.14
N HIS A 355 -9.31 3.74 -9.54
CA HIS A 355 -8.13 2.90 -9.60
C HIS A 355 -7.80 2.58 -11.05
N THR A 356 -6.52 2.68 -11.40
CA THR A 356 -6.05 2.29 -12.73
C THR A 356 -5.66 0.81 -12.73
N LEU A 357 -6.32 0.02 -13.57
CA LEU A 357 -6.07 -1.41 -13.73
C LEU A 357 -5.33 -1.65 -15.03
N LYS A 358 -4.12 -2.16 -14.92
CA LYS A 358 -3.33 -2.58 -16.06
C LYS A 358 -3.57 -4.07 -16.34
N PRO A 359 -3.54 -4.50 -17.61
CA PRO A 359 -3.53 -5.91 -17.93
C PRO A 359 -2.22 -6.53 -17.42
N THR A 360 -2.30 -7.75 -16.91
CA THR A 360 -1.13 -8.49 -16.39
C THR A 360 -0.62 -9.53 -17.39
N ALA A 361 -1.36 -9.78 -18.47
CA ALA A 361 -0.99 -10.78 -19.45
C ALA A 361 -1.39 -10.40 -20.89
N VAL A 362 -0.53 -10.79 -21.83
CA VAL A 362 -0.86 -10.88 -23.26
C VAL A 362 -1.36 -12.30 -23.52
N VAL A 363 -2.64 -12.45 -23.85
CA VAL A 363 -3.29 -13.76 -24.10
C VAL A 363 -2.97 -14.26 -25.50
N THR A 364 -3.12 -13.38 -26.50
CA THR A 364 -2.77 -13.67 -27.89
C THR A 364 -2.12 -12.45 -28.52
N ASN A 365 -1.15 -12.69 -29.40
CA ASN A 365 -0.51 -11.66 -30.21
C ASN A 365 -0.34 -12.16 -31.64
N ILE A 366 -0.93 -11.44 -32.58
CA ILE A 366 -0.78 -11.63 -34.01
C ILE A 366 -0.17 -10.37 -34.57
N GLY A 367 1.15 -10.36 -34.66
CA GLY A 367 1.87 -9.44 -35.52
C GLY A 367 2.39 -8.15 -34.93
N PHE A 368 2.27 -7.96 -33.61
CA PHE A 368 3.06 -6.97 -32.87
C PHE A 368 4.41 -7.57 -32.44
N ALA A 369 5.49 -6.81 -32.58
CA ALA A 369 6.77 -7.06 -31.92
C ALA A 369 6.70 -6.56 -30.47
N ASN A 370 7.41 -7.22 -29.56
CA ASN A 370 7.50 -6.85 -28.14
C ASN A 370 6.14 -6.60 -27.46
N PRO A 371 5.19 -7.56 -27.53
CA PRO A 371 3.83 -7.33 -27.04
C PRO A 371 3.75 -7.02 -25.53
N GLY A 372 4.77 -7.38 -24.75
CA GLY A 372 4.84 -7.03 -23.32
C GLY A 372 4.88 -5.52 -23.04
N HIS A 373 5.29 -4.71 -24.01
CA HIS A 373 5.27 -3.25 -23.90
C HIS A 373 3.84 -2.69 -23.78
N ALA A 374 2.83 -3.39 -24.30
CA ALA A 374 1.44 -2.97 -24.15
C ALA A 374 0.90 -3.08 -22.71
N LEU A 375 1.65 -3.72 -21.80
CA LEU A 375 1.26 -3.90 -20.39
C LEU A 375 1.69 -2.72 -19.49
N THR A 376 2.60 -1.85 -19.95
CA THR A 376 3.31 -0.91 -19.06
C THR A 376 2.75 0.52 -19.04
N SER A 377 1.88 0.90 -19.98
CA SER A 377 1.16 2.19 -20.01
C SER A 377 2.09 3.40 -19.84
N GLY A 378 3.13 3.51 -20.67
CA GLY A 378 4.10 4.60 -20.60
C GLY A 378 5.14 4.48 -19.49
N GLU A 379 5.02 3.54 -18.54
CA GLU A 379 6.16 3.19 -17.69
C GLU A 379 7.22 2.56 -18.59
N GLN A 380 8.36 3.25 -18.73
CA GLN A 380 9.50 2.76 -19.49
C GLN A 380 9.91 1.40 -18.90
N PRO A 381 9.78 0.28 -19.63
CA PRO A 381 10.26 -1.00 -19.15
C PRO A 381 11.78 -0.91 -19.06
N THR A 382 12.36 -1.18 -17.89
CA THR A 382 13.81 -1.44 -17.75
C THR A 382 14.19 -2.84 -18.28
N LEU A 383 13.43 -3.39 -19.24
CA LEU A 383 13.69 -4.68 -19.89
C LEU A 383 15.05 -4.63 -20.61
N PRO A 384 15.94 -5.64 -20.43
CA PRO A 384 17.12 -5.78 -21.24
C PRO A 384 16.70 -5.90 -22.71
N GLY A 385 16.89 -4.83 -23.46
CA GLY A 385 16.42 -4.69 -24.85
C GLY A 385 15.93 -3.27 -25.19
N CYS A 386 15.51 -2.47 -24.21
CA CYS A 386 15.25 -1.03 -24.41
C CYS A 386 16.53 -0.22 -24.17
N SER A 387 17.56 -0.35 -25.02
CA SER A 387 18.67 0.61 -25.00
C SER A 387 18.18 1.93 -25.60
N GLN A 388 18.18 3.01 -24.81
CA GLN A 388 17.91 4.38 -25.26
C GLN A 388 18.60 4.66 -26.61
N PRO A 389 17.86 4.72 -27.73
CA PRO A 389 18.37 5.35 -28.93
C PRO A 389 18.12 6.85 -28.74
N THR A 390 19.11 7.67 -29.07
CA THR A 390 19.03 9.13 -29.13
C THR A 390 18.01 9.68 -30.16
N GLY A 391 17.00 8.90 -30.54
CA GLY A 391 15.86 9.32 -31.34
C GLY A 391 14.62 8.48 -31.05
N THR A 392 13.53 9.14 -30.64
CA THR A 392 12.06 8.86 -30.74
C THR A 392 11.48 7.43 -30.81
N ALA A 393 12.25 6.35 -30.79
CA ALA A 393 11.76 4.98 -30.73
C ALA A 393 11.51 4.60 -29.26
N GLY A 394 10.31 4.92 -28.77
CA GLY A 394 9.84 4.53 -27.44
C GLY A 394 9.68 3.01 -27.30
N CYS A 395 9.56 2.52 -26.07
CA CYS A 395 9.30 1.12 -25.75
C CYS A 395 7.83 0.76 -26.05
N THR A 396 7.45 0.74 -27.33
CA THR A 396 6.12 0.42 -27.81
C THR A 396 6.03 -1.01 -28.34
N ALA A 397 4.83 -1.58 -28.34
CA ALA A 397 4.52 -2.78 -29.10
C ALA A 397 4.24 -2.37 -30.55
N ASP A 398 5.10 -2.79 -31.48
CA ASP A 398 5.10 -2.28 -32.85
C ASP A 398 4.53 -3.30 -33.83
N ALA A 399 3.60 -2.90 -34.69
CA ALA A 399 3.20 -3.69 -35.85
C ALA A 399 3.54 -2.95 -37.15
N VAL A 400 4.18 -3.66 -38.08
CA VAL A 400 4.38 -3.19 -39.46
C VAL A 400 3.39 -3.91 -40.36
N LEU A 401 2.55 -3.14 -41.04
CA LEU A 401 1.50 -3.61 -41.93
C LEU A 401 1.89 -3.34 -43.38
N ASP A 402 1.69 -4.34 -44.24
CA ASP A 402 2.01 -4.30 -45.67
C ASP A 402 1.11 -5.32 -46.40
N PRO A 403 0.56 -4.98 -47.58
CA PRO A 403 -0.41 -5.83 -48.27
C PRO A 403 0.15 -7.17 -48.71
N ALA A 404 1.47 -7.30 -48.90
CA ALA A 404 2.11 -8.56 -49.33
C ALA A 404 2.45 -9.48 -48.15
N LYS A 405 2.67 -8.93 -46.95
CA LYS A 405 3.11 -9.69 -45.77
C LYS A 405 2.02 -9.84 -44.71
N ARG A 406 1.36 -8.74 -44.34
CA ARG A 406 0.44 -8.67 -43.20
C ARG A 406 -0.47 -7.46 -43.32
N GLN A 407 -1.74 -7.70 -43.65
CA GLN A 407 -2.76 -6.65 -43.75
C GLN A 407 -3.36 -6.26 -42.39
N SER A 408 -3.22 -7.10 -41.36
CA SER A 408 -3.76 -6.83 -40.03
C SER A 408 -2.86 -7.34 -38.92
N ALA A 409 -2.85 -6.62 -37.79
CA ALA A 409 -2.25 -7.06 -36.54
C ALA A 409 -3.28 -6.96 -35.40
N SER A 410 -3.19 -7.85 -34.42
CA SER A 410 -4.07 -7.84 -33.25
C SER A 410 -3.37 -8.35 -32.00
N MET A 411 -3.73 -7.80 -30.84
CA MET A 411 -3.24 -8.24 -29.54
C MET A 411 -4.40 -8.30 -28.55
N GLN A 412 -4.52 -9.42 -27.83
CA GLN A 412 -5.49 -9.58 -26.75
C GLN A 412 -4.79 -9.51 -25.39
N LEU A 413 -5.25 -8.60 -24.55
CA LEU A 413 -4.79 -8.35 -23.20
C LEU A 413 -5.83 -8.83 -22.20
N ALA A 414 -5.40 -9.37 -21.07
CA ALA A 414 -6.28 -9.82 -20.00
C ALA A 414 -5.62 -9.65 -18.62
N GLY A 415 -6.34 -10.08 -17.59
CA GLY A 415 -5.87 -10.00 -16.22
C GLY A 415 -5.93 -8.58 -15.68
N PHE A 416 -6.99 -7.84 -16.04
CA PHE A 416 -7.37 -6.56 -15.42
C PHE A 416 -7.91 -6.80 -14.01
N THR A 417 -7.15 -7.49 -13.16
CA THR A 417 -7.58 -7.88 -11.83
C THR A 417 -7.26 -6.77 -10.85
N PRO A 418 -8.25 -5.99 -10.38
CA PRO A 418 -8.01 -5.14 -9.23
C PRO A 418 -8.04 -5.98 -7.94
N ARG A 419 -7.47 -5.42 -6.88
CA ARG A 419 -7.98 -5.68 -5.52
C ARG A 419 -9.20 -4.80 -5.25
N VAL A 420 -10.25 -4.85 -6.09
CA VAL A 420 -11.54 -4.24 -5.73
C VAL A 420 -12.06 -5.07 -4.56
N PRO A 421 -12.32 -4.49 -3.38
CA PRO A 421 -12.81 -5.23 -2.24
C PRO A 421 -14.06 -6.03 -2.62
N PRO A 422 -14.13 -7.33 -2.30
CA PRO A 422 -15.32 -8.13 -2.55
C PRO A 422 -16.59 -7.45 -2.01
N GLY A 423 -17.67 -7.44 -2.79
CA GLY A 423 -18.94 -6.78 -2.44
C GLY A 423 -19.03 -5.29 -2.83
N SER A 424 -17.98 -4.70 -3.39
CA SER A 424 -18.03 -3.33 -3.94
C SER A 424 -18.91 -3.27 -5.19
N VAL A 425 -19.44 -2.08 -5.49
CA VAL A 425 -20.10 -1.78 -6.77
C VAL A 425 -19.22 -0.83 -7.56
N ILE A 426 -18.91 -1.20 -8.80
CA ILE A 426 -18.17 -0.32 -9.71
C ILE A 426 -19.14 0.76 -10.22
N THR A 427 -18.74 2.01 -10.09
CA THR A 427 -19.52 3.20 -10.44
C THR A 427 -19.00 3.90 -11.70
N SER A 428 -17.78 3.60 -12.15
CA SER A 428 -17.23 4.00 -13.44
C SER A 428 -16.22 2.96 -13.90
N ALA A 429 -16.18 2.64 -15.19
CA ALA A 429 -15.17 1.77 -15.79
C ALA A 429 -14.78 2.34 -17.15
N LYS A 430 -13.72 3.15 -17.21
CA LYS A 430 -13.27 3.85 -18.42
C LYS A 430 -12.00 3.24 -18.96
N LEU A 431 -12.06 2.65 -20.14
CA LEU A 431 -10.88 2.13 -20.82
C LEU A 431 -10.13 3.26 -21.52
N ARG A 432 -8.81 3.25 -21.40
CA ARG A 432 -7.88 4.17 -22.04
C ARG A 432 -6.88 3.39 -22.87
N VAL A 433 -6.49 3.99 -23.99
CA VAL A 433 -5.54 3.42 -24.95
C VAL A 433 -4.59 4.53 -25.34
N ARG A 434 -3.29 4.23 -25.37
CA ARG A 434 -2.26 5.16 -25.84
C ARG A 434 -1.50 4.54 -27.00
N HIS A 435 -1.59 5.17 -28.17
CA HIS A 435 -1.04 4.63 -29.42
C HIS A 435 -0.56 5.72 -30.39
N GLU A 436 0.16 5.30 -31.43
CA GLU A 436 0.65 6.10 -32.55
C GLU A 436 0.46 5.32 -33.86
N ASP A 437 -0.17 5.96 -34.84
CA ASP A 437 -0.43 5.45 -36.18
C ASP A 437 0.36 6.25 -37.21
N ASP A 438 1.21 5.55 -37.97
CA ASP A 438 1.95 6.10 -39.11
C ASP A 438 1.58 5.37 -40.41
N GLY A 439 1.58 6.10 -41.53
CA GLY A 439 1.22 5.57 -42.85
C GLY A 439 -0.29 5.39 -43.12
N ASP A 440 -0.64 4.35 -43.88
CA ASP A 440 -1.97 4.12 -44.49
C ASP A 440 -2.97 3.43 -43.52
N LEU A 441 -3.15 4.02 -42.33
CA LEU A 441 -4.19 3.69 -41.33
C LEU A 441 -5.22 4.83 -41.24
N THR A 442 -5.85 5.17 -42.35
CA THR A 442 -6.71 6.36 -42.46
C THR A 442 -8.19 6.04 -42.55
N ALA A 443 -8.56 4.79 -42.86
CA ALA A 443 -9.94 4.38 -42.91
C ALA A 443 -10.60 4.43 -41.52
N PRO A 444 -11.87 4.85 -41.40
CA PRO A 444 -12.61 4.73 -40.16
C PRO A 444 -12.63 3.27 -39.66
N GLY A 445 -12.09 3.04 -38.46
CA GLY A 445 -11.96 1.69 -37.88
C GLY A 445 -10.75 0.90 -38.35
N ALA A 446 -9.77 1.55 -39.00
CA ALA A 446 -8.44 0.98 -39.25
C ALA A 446 -7.79 0.52 -37.93
N VAL A 447 -7.95 1.32 -36.87
CA VAL A 447 -7.59 0.96 -35.50
C VAL A 447 -8.85 0.80 -34.66
N LYS A 448 -8.96 -0.31 -33.94
CA LYS A 448 -10.14 -0.65 -33.13
C LYS A 448 -9.78 -1.36 -31.85
N VAL A 449 -10.64 -1.18 -30.86
CA VAL A 449 -10.62 -1.95 -29.61
C VAL A 449 -11.92 -2.71 -29.42
N THR A 450 -11.80 -4.00 -29.14
CA THR A 450 -12.92 -4.90 -28.85
C THR A 450 -12.80 -5.42 -27.43
N THR A 451 -13.81 -5.17 -26.61
CA THR A 451 -13.84 -5.65 -25.22
C THR A 451 -14.80 -6.82 -25.08
N ALA A 452 -14.40 -7.81 -24.29
CA ALA A 452 -15.17 -9.02 -24.02
C ALA A 452 -15.12 -9.39 -22.53
N VAL A 453 -16.21 -9.99 -22.04
CA VAL A 453 -16.31 -10.52 -20.67
C VAL A 453 -16.85 -11.94 -20.75
N GLY A 454 -16.17 -12.90 -20.14
CA GLY A 454 -16.56 -14.32 -20.16
C GLY A 454 -16.59 -14.92 -21.57
N GLY A 455 -15.77 -14.38 -22.48
CA GLY A 455 -15.72 -14.77 -23.90
C GLY A 455 -16.78 -14.11 -24.80
N GLY A 456 -17.76 -13.39 -24.25
CA GLY A 456 -18.75 -12.63 -25.03
C GLY A 456 -18.28 -11.21 -25.29
N ILE A 457 -18.32 -10.75 -26.55
CA ILE A 457 -18.03 -9.35 -26.91
C ILE A 457 -19.12 -8.45 -26.33
N CYS A 458 -18.73 -7.44 -25.57
CA CYS A 458 -19.66 -6.47 -25.00
C CYS A 458 -19.59 -5.10 -25.68
N ARG A 459 -18.41 -4.67 -26.16
CA ARG A 459 -18.26 -3.37 -26.84
C ARG A 459 -17.17 -3.42 -27.92
N THR A 460 -17.31 -2.59 -28.95
CA THR A 460 -16.28 -2.37 -29.97
C THR A 460 -16.28 -0.91 -30.35
N ASP A 461 -15.13 -0.26 -30.28
CA ASP A 461 -14.95 1.15 -30.58
C ASP A 461 -13.83 1.32 -31.62
N ASN A 462 -14.04 2.25 -32.55
CA ASN A 462 -13.02 2.69 -33.50
C ASN A 462 -12.21 3.80 -32.84
N LEU A 463 -10.90 3.70 -32.87
CA LEU A 463 -10.02 4.70 -32.26
C LEU A 463 -9.72 5.84 -33.25
N PRO A 464 -9.58 7.09 -32.77
CA PRO A 464 -9.13 8.19 -33.60
C PRO A 464 -7.69 7.98 -34.05
N ARG A 465 -7.31 8.64 -35.14
CA ARG A 465 -5.94 8.55 -35.67
C ARG A 465 -5.00 9.48 -34.92
N HIS A 466 -3.83 8.98 -34.54
CA HIS A 466 -2.79 9.70 -33.82
C HIS A 466 -1.43 9.58 -34.53
N THR A 467 -0.97 10.64 -35.23
CA THR A 467 0.34 10.62 -35.91
C THR A 467 1.54 10.78 -34.97
N ALA A 468 1.29 10.88 -33.67
CA ALA A 468 2.26 10.90 -32.59
C ALA A 468 1.62 10.23 -31.37
N LEU A 469 2.44 9.66 -30.50
CA LEU A 469 1.94 8.91 -29.34
C LEU A 469 1.01 9.75 -28.47
N ALA A 470 -0.26 9.36 -28.41
CA ALA A 470 -1.32 10.10 -27.72
C ALA A 470 -2.34 9.15 -27.09
N THR A 471 -3.06 9.65 -26.08
CA THR A 471 -4.10 8.90 -25.35
C THR A 471 -5.48 9.23 -25.91
N ASP A 472 -6.26 8.20 -26.18
CA ASP A 472 -7.62 8.32 -26.70
C ASP A 472 -8.62 8.90 -25.68
N PRO A 473 -9.75 9.45 -26.16
CA PRO A 473 -10.92 9.70 -25.32
C PRO A 473 -11.34 8.43 -24.56
N PRO A 474 -11.78 8.54 -23.29
CA PRO A 474 -12.12 7.38 -22.48
C PRO A 474 -13.33 6.63 -23.04
N ILE A 475 -13.24 5.30 -23.10
CA ILE A 475 -14.33 4.43 -23.53
C ILE A 475 -15.05 3.89 -22.29
N ASP A 476 -16.32 4.26 -22.11
CA ASP A 476 -17.13 3.78 -20.98
C ASP A 476 -17.57 2.32 -21.16
N LEU A 477 -17.09 1.43 -20.30
CA LEU A 477 -17.41 0.01 -20.28
C LEU A 477 -18.45 -0.36 -19.24
N LEU A 478 -18.85 0.55 -18.34
CA LEU A 478 -19.63 0.19 -17.15
C LEU A 478 -20.96 -0.48 -17.52
N GLY A 479 -21.82 0.24 -18.24
CA GLY A 479 -23.13 -0.28 -18.66
C GLY A 479 -23.01 -1.32 -19.78
N ALA A 480 -22.17 -1.06 -20.79
CA ALA A 480 -22.04 -1.90 -21.98
C ALA A 480 -21.52 -3.31 -21.66
N CYS A 481 -20.55 -3.41 -20.76
CA CYS A 481 -19.95 -4.68 -20.34
C CYS A 481 -20.51 -5.18 -19.01
N GLY A 482 -21.49 -4.47 -18.41
CA GLY A 482 -22.10 -4.78 -17.12
C GLY A 482 -21.06 -4.97 -16.02
N LEU A 483 -20.05 -4.10 -15.98
CA LEU A 483 -18.93 -4.17 -15.04
C LEU A 483 -19.27 -3.64 -13.65
N ALA A 484 -20.54 -3.33 -13.36
CA ALA A 484 -20.97 -2.94 -12.01
C ALA A 484 -20.62 -4.00 -10.95
N ASP A 485 -20.58 -5.28 -11.35
CA ASP A 485 -20.09 -6.41 -10.57
C ASP A 485 -18.56 -6.58 -10.76
N PRO A 486 -17.74 -6.36 -9.72
CA PRO A 486 -16.29 -6.50 -9.80
C PRO A 486 -15.80 -7.89 -10.21
N THR A 487 -16.58 -8.94 -9.96
CA THR A 487 -16.19 -10.32 -10.33
C THR A 487 -16.03 -10.47 -11.83
N ARG A 488 -16.67 -9.61 -12.63
CA ARG A 488 -16.56 -9.62 -14.09
C ARG A 488 -15.25 -9.07 -14.63
N LEU A 489 -14.46 -8.37 -13.81
CA LEU A 489 -13.15 -7.86 -14.20
C LEU A 489 -12.11 -8.99 -14.38
N THR A 490 -12.23 -10.11 -13.66
CA THR A 490 -11.33 -11.27 -13.87
C THR A 490 -11.49 -11.87 -15.25
N ASP A 491 -12.69 -11.78 -15.82
CA ASP A 491 -13.03 -12.33 -17.13
C ASP A 491 -12.96 -11.27 -18.24
N LEU A 492 -12.52 -10.04 -17.92
CA LEU A 492 -12.37 -8.95 -18.87
C LEU A 492 -11.14 -9.19 -19.76
N ALA A 493 -11.37 -9.18 -21.07
CA ALA A 493 -10.35 -9.21 -22.09
C ALA A 493 -10.53 -8.05 -23.07
N VAL A 494 -9.42 -7.44 -23.48
CA VAL A 494 -9.38 -6.31 -24.40
C VAL A 494 -8.54 -6.70 -25.61
N THR A 495 -9.12 -6.64 -26.80
CA THR A 495 -8.42 -6.91 -28.07
C THR A 495 -8.19 -5.61 -28.81
N TYR A 496 -6.92 -5.24 -28.97
CA TYR A 496 -6.45 -4.15 -29.82
C TYR A 496 -6.18 -4.68 -31.22
N ALA A 497 -6.63 -3.99 -32.27
CA ALA A 497 -6.36 -4.40 -33.64
C ALA A 497 -6.14 -3.22 -34.58
N ALA A 498 -5.17 -3.36 -35.47
CA ALA A 498 -4.87 -2.43 -36.55
C ALA A 498 -4.96 -3.18 -37.90
N THR A 499 -5.63 -2.56 -38.87
CA THR A 499 -5.87 -3.11 -40.21
C THR A 499 -5.52 -2.06 -41.25
N LEU A 500 -4.63 -2.42 -42.17
CA LEU A 500 -4.22 -1.56 -43.27
C LEU A 500 -5.42 -1.18 -44.13
N ASP A 501 -5.46 0.05 -44.62
CA ASP A 501 -6.48 0.50 -45.58
C ASP A 501 -6.51 -0.41 -46.82
N THR A 502 -7.68 -0.56 -47.45
CA THR A 502 -7.88 -1.50 -48.57
C THR A 502 -6.93 -1.25 -49.75
N ASP A 503 -6.52 0.00 -49.94
CA ASP A 503 -5.56 0.45 -50.97
C ASP A 503 -4.20 0.88 -50.38
N GLY A 504 -3.96 0.59 -49.09
CA GLY A 504 -2.75 0.98 -48.37
C GLY A 504 -1.51 0.22 -48.84
N THR A 505 -0.37 0.89 -48.77
CA THR A 505 0.94 0.36 -49.20
C THR A 505 1.80 -0.05 -48.03
N SER A 506 1.80 0.73 -46.94
CA SER A 506 2.44 0.35 -45.68
C SER A 506 1.94 1.21 -44.54
N ALA A 507 1.91 0.64 -43.33
CA ALA A 507 1.67 1.39 -42.11
C ALA A 507 2.50 0.85 -40.96
N LYS A 508 2.76 1.71 -39.97
CA LYS A 508 3.35 1.33 -38.70
C LYS A 508 2.40 1.72 -37.58
N GLU A 509 2.07 0.75 -36.75
CA GLU A 509 1.27 0.93 -35.55
C GLU A 509 2.16 0.76 -34.33
N ARG A 510 2.01 1.63 -33.32
CA ARG A 510 2.74 1.56 -32.06
C ARG A 510 1.79 1.69 -30.88
N LEU A 511 1.69 0.63 -30.10
CA LEU A 511 0.88 0.60 -28.88
C LEU A 511 1.78 0.77 -27.65
N ASP A 512 1.56 1.82 -26.86
CA ASP A 512 2.31 2.11 -25.61
C ASP A 512 1.60 1.59 -24.36
N GLY A 513 0.27 1.43 -24.43
CA GLY A 513 -0.44 0.68 -23.41
C GLY A 513 -1.95 0.83 -23.41
N ILE A 514 -2.58 -0.04 -22.63
CA ILE A 514 -4.02 -0.08 -22.40
C ILE A 514 -4.27 -0.22 -20.91
N TRP A 515 -5.15 0.59 -20.34
CA TRP A 515 -5.53 0.49 -18.93
C TRP A 515 -7.00 0.82 -18.71
N LEU A 516 -7.54 0.37 -17.58
CA LEU A 516 -8.93 0.58 -17.18
C LEU A 516 -8.99 1.44 -15.90
N GLU A 517 -9.57 2.63 -15.98
CA GLU A 517 -9.87 3.49 -14.83
C GLU A 517 -11.20 3.06 -14.21
N VAL A 518 -11.16 2.49 -13.00
CA VAL A 518 -12.32 1.94 -12.28
C VAL A 518 -12.60 2.77 -11.04
N ALA A 519 -13.77 3.42 -10.98
CA ALA A 519 -14.31 3.96 -9.73
C ALA A 519 -15.21 2.91 -9.09
N TYR A 520 -15.13 2.73 -7.77
CA TYR A 520 -16.04 1.85 -7.06
C TYR A 520 -16.41 2.40 -5.68
N ARG A 521 -17.56 1.96 -5.18
CA ARG A 521 -17.99 2.15 -3.80
C ARG A 521 -17.77 0.87 -3.04
N THR A 522 -17.05 0.95 -1.93
CA THR A 522 -16.89 -0.16 -1.02
C THR A 522 -18.20 -0.42 -0.26
N PRO A 523 -18.52 -1.68 0.06
CA PRO A 523 -19.66 -1.97 0.89
C PRO A 523 -19.41 -1.44 2.31
N THR A 524 -20.42 -0.79 2.87
CA THR A 524 -20.50 -0.54 4.30
C THR A 524 -20.86 -1.86 4.98
N THR A 525 -19.95 -2.38 5.79
CA THR A 525 -20.16 -3.63 6.53
C THR A 525 -20.84 -3.35 7.87
N PHE A 526 -22.04 -3.88 8.04
CA PHE A 526 -22.78 -3.90 9.28
C PHE A 526 -22.62 -5.26 9.96
N LYS A 527 -22.01 -5.25 11.14
CA LYS A 527 -21.93 -6.42 12.02
C LYS A 527 -23.17 -6.48 12.91
N PRO A 528 -23.68 -7.67 13.23
CA PRO A 528 -24.71 -7.82 14.25
C PRO A 528 -24.12 -7.44 15.60
N THR A 529 -24.92 -6.78 16.43
CA THR A 529 -24.50 -6.33 17.76
C THR A 529 -25.03 -7.23 18.87
N ALA A 530 -25.96 -8.13 18.56
CA ALA A 530 -26.61 -8.97 19.55
C ALA A 530 -27.06 -10.33 18.99
N VAL A 531 -26.96 -11.35 19.85
CA VAL A 531 -27.66 -12.63 19.69
C VAL A 531 -28.99 -12.50 20.42
N THR A 532 -30.10 -12.46 19.68
CA THR A 532 -31.45 -12.28 20.26
C THR A 532 -32.12 -13.60 20.62
N ALA A 533 -31.74 -14.69 19.96
CA ALA A 533 -32.17 -16.03 20.30
C ALA A 533 -31.11 -17.07 19.90
N SER A 534 -30.94 -18.12 20.69
CA SER A 534 -30.10 -19.26 20.36
C SER A 534 -30.73 -20.55 20.88
N THR A 535 -30.69 -21.62 20.07
CA THR A 535 -31.20 -22.95 20.42
C THR A 535 -30.26 -23.99 19.83
N GLY A 536 -29.65 -24.85 20.67
CA GLY A 536 -28.77 -25.94 20.22
C GLY A 536 -27.31 -25.56 19.94
N PHE A 537 -26.96 -24.26 19.90
CA PHE A 537 -25.57 -23.78 19.84
C PHE A 537 -24.93 -23.74 21.23
N THR A 538 -24.65 -24.93 21.77
CA THR A 538 -24.12 -25.11 23.13
C THR A 538 -22.91 -26.04 23.15
N ALA A 539 -22.18 -26.18 22.04
CA ALA A 539 -21.01 -27.05 21.98
C ALA A 539 -19.96 -26.61 23.00
N THR A 540 -19.29 -27.58 23.62
CA THR A 540 -18.37 -27.31 24.74
C THR A 540 -17.19 -26.46 24.27
N GLY A 541 -16.91 -25.35 24.97
CA GLY A 541 -15.81 -24.44 24.63
C GLY A 541 -16.16 -23.37 23.59
N THR A 542 -17.44 -23.23 23.22
CA THR A 542 -17.95 -22.18 22.34
C THR A 542 -19.06 -21.37 23.03
N HIS A 543 -19.27 -20.12 22.62
CA HIS A 543 -20.35 -19.26 23.10
C HIS A 543 -21.18 -18.72 21.92
N PRO A 544 -22.53 -18.58 22.03
CA PRO A 544 -23.33 -18.04 20.93
C PRO A 544 -22.88 -16.66 20.43
N ASN A 545 -22.35 -15.82 21.33
CA ASN A 545 -21.80 -14.49 20.97
C ASN A 545 -20.55 -14.56 20.08
N ASP A 546 -19.91 -15.73 19.97
CA ASP A 546 -18.79 -15.92 19.05
C ASP A 546 -19.26 -15.71 17.60
N ALA A 547 -20.54 -15.94 17.30
CA ALA A 547 -21.15 -15.70 15.98
C ALA A 547 -21.36 -14.21 15.61
N LEU A 548 -20.98 -13.25 16.47
CA LEU A 548 -21.18 -11.83 16.20
C LEU A 548 -20.15 -11.25 15.23
N GLU A 549 -19.05 -11.96 14.98
CA GLU A 549 -17.95 -11.47 14.16
C GLU A 549 -17.30 -12.59 13.35
N ILE A 550 -17.15 -12.39 12.03
CA ILE A 550 -16.34 -13.27 11.18
C ILE A 550 -14.87 -13.00 11.50
N GLY A 551 -14.19 -13.97 12.10
CA GLY A 551 -12.89 -13.77 12.75
C GLY A 551 -11.71 -14.33 11.96
N GLU A 552 -11.06 -13.48 11.15
CA GLU A 552 -9.69 -13.75 10.67
C GLU A 552 -8.67 -13.18 11.68
N GLN A 553 -8.26 -13.98 12.68
CA GLN A 553 -7.04 -13.87 13.52
C GLN A 553 -7.22 -13.68 15.05
N PRO A 554 -6.35 -14.32 15.88
CA PRO A 554 -5.39 -15.37 15.50
C PRO A 554 -6.01 -16.77 15.42
N ALA A 555 -7.25 -16.94 15.89
CA ALA A 555 -8.07 -18.13 15.64
C ALA A 555 -9.55 -17.70 15.52
N PRO A 556 -10.31 -18.19 14.52
CA PRO A 556 -11.74 -17.92 14.41
C PRO A 556 -12.46 -18.43 15.66
N SER A 557 -13.21 -17.54 16.32
CA SER A 557 -14.09 -17.90 17.43
C SER A 557 -15.42 -18.34 16.83
N VAL A 558 -15.82 -19.59 17.05
CA VAL A 558 -17.03 -20.12 16.41
C VAL A 558 -18.10 -20.49 17.43
N ALA A 559 -19.35 -20.17 17.15
CA ALA A 559 -20.50 -20.72 17.87
C ALA A 559 -20.78 -22.14 17.36
N GLY A 560 -20.60 -23.16 18.20
CA GLY A 560 -20.74 -24.56 17.81
C GLY A 560 -22.07 -25.20 18.21
N ALA A 561 -22.59 -26.07 17.34
CA ALA A 561 -23.75 -26.92 17.60
C ALA A 561 -23.43 -28.40 17.35
N ASP A 562 -23.69 -29.25 18.36
CA ASP A 562 -23.59 -30.71 18.23
C ASP A 562 -24.97 -31.27 17.85
N LEU A 563 -25.07 -31.82 16.63
CA LEU A 563 -26.32 -32.32 16.08
C LEU A 563 -26.43 -33.84 16.26
N THR A 564 -27.53 -34.29 16.84
CA THR A 564 -27.81 -35.72 17.10
C THR A 564 -29.24 -36.07 16.73
N THR A 565 -29.60 -37.34 16.66
CA THR A 565 -31.00 -37.72 16.45
C THR A 565 -31.95 -37.24 17.55
N ALA A 566 -31.44 -36.95 18.76
CA ALA A 566 -32.20 -36.35 19.87
C ALA A 566 -32.31 -34.81 19.77
N ALA A 567 -31.37 -34.17 19.07
CA ALA A 567 -31.34 -32.74 18.79
C ALA A 567 -30.96 -32.52 17.31
N PRO A 568 -31.88 -32.79 16.37
CA PRO A 568 -31.55 -32.88 14.94
C PRO A 568 -31.38 -31.52 14.27
N SER A 569 -31.62 -30.42 14.98
CA SER A 569 -31.54 -29.06 14.47
C SER A 569 -31.05 -28.08 15.54
N ALA A 570 -30.34 -27.06 15.11
CA ALA A 570 -29.93 -25.92 15.93
C ALA A 570 -30.19 -24.61 15.17
N SER A 571 -30.42 -23.51 15.88
CA SER A 571 -30.63 -22.20 15.28
C SER A 571 -30.08 -21.08 16.15
N ILE A 572 -29.58 -20.03 15.51
CA ILE A 572 -29.13 -18.80 16.16
C ILE A 572 -29.66 -17.59 15.38
N THR A 573 -30.23 -16.62 16.09
CA THR A 573 -30.76 -15.38 15.52
C THR A 573 -29.92 -14.21 15.97
N LEU A 574 -29.38 -13.50 14.98
CA LEU A 574 -28.56 -12.32 15.13
C LEU A 574 -29.39 -11.08 14.76
N ALA A 575 -29.15 -9.97 15.46
CA ALA A 575 -29.83 -8.70 15.24
C ALA A 575 -28.86 -7.51 15.35
N GLY A 576 -29.37 -6.32 15.05
CA GLY A 576 -28.59 -5.08 15.13
C GLY A 576 -27.77 -4.80 13.87
N PHE A 577 -28.10 -5.46 12.75
CA PHE A 577 -27.60 -5.06 11.44
C PHE A 577 -28.14 -3.66 11.11
N GLY A 578 -27.32 -2.77 10.51
CA GLY A 578 -27.77 -1.45 10.06
C GLY A 578 -27.58 -0.28 11.04
N ARG A 579 -26.60 -0.34 11.96
CA ARG A 579 -26.19 0.84 12.74
C ARG A 579 -24.73 1.24 12.48
N PRO A 580 -24.45 2.53 12.21
CA PRO A 580 -25.41 3.63 12.08
C PRO A 580 -26.31 3.49 10.83
N PRO A 581 -27.56 3.96 10.87
CA PRO A 581 -28.48 3.83 9.73
C PRO A 581 -27.95 4.59 8.52
N LEU A 582 -28.19 4.06 7.32
CA LEU A 582 -27.88 4.77 6.08
C LEU A 582 -28.68 6.09 6.03
N PRO A 583 -28.14 7.15 5.41
CA PRO A 583 -28.85 8.42 5.29
C PRO A 583 -30.25 8.21 4.68
N PRO A 584 -31.33 8.68 5.31
CA PRO A 584 -32.67 8.57 4.74
C PRO A 584 -32.73 9.21 3.34
N GLY A 585 -33.39 8.51 2.40
CA GLY A 585 -33.40 8.88 0.98
C GLY A 585 -32.26 8.28 0.16
N SER A 586 -31.33 7.56 0.79
CA SER A 586 -30.35 6.73 0.07
C SER A 586 -31.06 5.61 -0.68
N THR A 587 -30.52 5.22 -1.83
CA THR A 587 -30.97 4.03 -2.56
C THR A 587 -29.95 2.90 -2.37
N ILE A 588 -30.40 1.72 -1.95
CA ILE A 588 -29.51 0.56 -1.82
C ILE A 588 -29.16 0.06 -3.23
N ASP A 589 -27.87 -0.04 -3.54
CA ASP A 589 -27.35 -0.63 -4.78
C ASP A 589 -27.11 -2.12 -4.64
N SER A 590 -26.60 -2.54 -3.49
CA SER A 590 -26.28 -3.93 -3.15
C SER A 590 -26.50 -4.13 -1.65
N ALA A 591 -27.07 -5.26 -1.25
CA ALA A 591 -27.17 -5.67 0.15
C ALA A 591 -26.87 -7.17 0.23
N VAL A 592 -25.68 -7.55 0.68
CA VAL A 592 -25.21 -8.94 0.69
C VAL A 592 -24.97 -9.38 2.12
N LEU A 593 -25.61 -10.48 2.51
CA LEU A 593 -25.32 -11.15 3.77
C LEU A 593 -24.21 -12.18 3.57
N ARG A 594 -23.08 -11.97 4.23
CA ARG A 594 -21.93 -12.88 4.24
C ARG A 594 -22.02 -13.76 5.48
N VAL A 595 -21.96 -15.08 5.29
CA VAL A 595 -22.16 -16.08 6.36
C VAL A 595 -20.96 -17.02 6.39
N ALA A 596 -20.15 -16.95 7.44
CA ALA A 596 -18.96 -17.80 7.62
C ALA A 596 -19.30 -19.02 8.48
N HIS A 597 -19.24 -20.22 7.90
CA HIS A 597 -19.63 -21.44 8.61
C HIS A 597 -18.86 -22.68 8.14
N ARG A 598 -19.05 -23.79 8.86
CA ARG A 598 -18.58 -25.13 8.47
C ARG A 598 -19.45 -26.22 9.08
N GLU A 599 -19.47 -27.36 8.41
CA GLU A 599 -20.22 -28.54 8.81
C GLU A 599 -19.36 -29.79 8.76
N THR A 600 -19.56 -30.67 9.74
CA THR A 600 -18.83 -31.94 9.85
C THR A 600 -19.77 -33.11 10.11
N GLY A 601 -19.35 -34.30 9.65
CA GLY A 601 -20.13 -35.53 9.83
C GLY A 601 -21.48 -35.53 9.09
N GLY A 602 -22.54 -35.89 9.82
CA GLY A 602 -23.90 -36.03 9.30
C GLY A 602 -24.70 -34.72 9.17
N ALA A 603 -24.10 -33.56 9.39
CA ALA A 603 -24.75 -32.26 9.22
C ALA A 603 -25.15 -32.01 7.75
N ALA A 604 -26.33 -31.45 7.54
CA ALA A 604 -26.87 -31.00 6.26
C ALA A 604 -26.41 -29.55 5.98
N ALA A 605 -26.54 -29.13 4.72
CA ALA A 605 -26.31 -27.74 4.36
C ALA A 605 -27.25 -26.82 5.17
N PRO A 606 -26.74 -25.79 5.84
CA PRO A 606 -27.51 -24.88 6.67
C PRO A 606 -28.37 -23.98 5.80
N ARG A 607 -29.28 -23.29 6.48
CA ARG A 607 -30.21 -22.35 5.87
C ARG A 607 -30.19 -21.05 6.63
N ILE A 608 -30.52 -19.96 5.94
CA ILE A 608 -30.68 -18.66 6.56
C ILE A 608 -32.06 -18.06 6.26
N THR A 609 -32.63 -17.41 7.27
CA THR A 609 -33.86 -16.64 7.17
C THR A 609 -33.56 -15.20 7.58
N VAL A 610 -33.97 -14.23 6.76
CA VAL A 610 -33.73 -12.81 6.99
C VAL A 610 -35.06 -12.09 7.10
N THR A 611 -35.28 -11.38 8.21
CA THR A 611 -36.50 -10.61 8.47
C THR A 611 -36.14 -9.12 8.50
N PRO A 612 -36.64 -8.31 7.56
CA PRO A 612 -36.53 -6.85 7.56
C PRO A 612 -37.09 -6.24 8.85
N GLY A 613 -36.52 -5.12 9.29
CA GLY A 613 -36.92 -4.49 10.55
C GLY A 613 -38.28 -3.78 10.51
N ASP A 614 -38.76 -3.42 9.32
CA ASP A 614 -40.11 -2.90 9.09
C ASP A 614 -41.19 -4.00 9.02
N GLY A 615 -40.79 -5.28 9.10
CA GLY A 615 -41.68 -6.44 8.99
C GLY A 615 -42.17 -6.72 7.57
N SER A 616 -41.63 -6.04 6.54
CA SER A 616 -41.89 -6.39 5.14
C SER A 616 -41.44 -7.83 4.84
N GLY A 617 -42.10 -8.49 3.88
CA GLY A 617 -41.96 -9.93 3.64
C GLY A 617 -40.50 -10.40 3.50
N GLY A 618 -40.01 -11.10 4.52
CA GLY A 618 -38.61 -11.54 4.61
C GLY A 618 -38.27 -12.76 3.75
N CYS A 619 -36.97 -13.00 3.58
CA CYS A 619 -36.45 -14.18 2.89
C CYS A 619 -36.37 -15.37 3.84
N THR A 620 -37.15 -16.42 3.59
CA THR A 620 -37.15 -17.62 4.43
C THR A 620 -36.42 -18.78 3.77
N ASN A 621 -35.66 -19.54 4.55
CA ASN A 621 -35.05 -20.82 4.15
C ASN A 621 -34.08 -20.76 2.95
N LEU A 622 -33.34 -19.67 2.80
CA LEU A 622 -32.31 -19.54 1.78
C LEU A 622 -31.21 -20.59 2.01
N PRO A 623 -30.89 -21.44 1.03
CA PRO A 623 -29.90 -22.50 1.19
C PRO A 623 -28.48 -21.92 1.21
N LEU A 624 -27.63 -22.44 2.09
CA LEU A 624 -26.18 -22.17 2.08
C LEU A 624 -25.43 -23.37 1.49
N THR A 625 -24.19 -23.16 1.04
CA THR A 625 -23.35 -24.22 0.49
C THR A 625 -22.74 -25.03 1.63
N ALA A 626 -22.77 -26.36 1.54
CA ALA A 626 -22.12 -27.21 2.54
C ALA A 626 -20.59 -27.17 2.46
N ARG A 627 -19.90 -27.00 3.60
CA ARG A 627 -18.45 -26.77 3.69
C ARG A 627 -17.78 -27.64 4.76
N ALA A 628 -16.77 -28.41 4.33
CA ALA A 628 -15.97 -29.23 5.25
C ALA A 628 -14.94 -28.45 6.08
N GLY A 629 -14.62 -27.21 5.67
CA GLY A 629 -13.74 -26.28 6.37
C GLY A 629 -14.42 -24.91 6.49
N LEU A 630 -13.89 -24.03 7.34
CA LEU A 630 -14.47 -22.70 7.53
C LEU A 630 -14.41 -21.91 6.22
N GLY A 631 -15.55 -21.37 5.79
CA GLY A 631 -15.63 -20.50 4.61
C GLY A 631 -16.98 -19.82 4.48
N ASP A 632 -17.08 -18.94 3.49
CA ASP A 632 -18.16 -17.97 3.43
C ASP A 632 -19.16 -18.25 2.30
N ASP A 633 -20.44 -18.12 2.62
CA ASP A 633 -21.52 -17.97 1.66
C ASP A 633 -21.95 -16.51 1.56
N ARG A 634 -22.42 -16.10 0.37
CA ARG A 634 -22.93 -14.75 0.10
C ARG A 634 -24.36 -14.83 -0.37
N VAL A 635 -25.23 -14.04 0.25
CA VAL A 635 -26.67 -14.04 0.00
C VAL A 635 -27.11 -12.63 -0.38
N ASP A 636 -27.56 -12.43 -1.62
CA ASP A 636 -28.06 -11.14 -2.10
C ASP A 636 -29.48 -10.86 -1.59
N LEU A 637 -29.59 -9.93 -0.66
CA LEU A 637 -30.84 -9.51 -0.03
C LEU A 637 -31.67 -8.55 -0.90
N LYS A 638 -31.12 -7.99 -1.98
CA LYS A 638 -31.95 -7.22 -2.92
C LYS A 638 -32.96 -8.11 -3.62
N THR A 639 -32.59 -9.37 -3.89
CA THR A 639 -33.54 -10.38 -4.41
C THR A 639 -34.65 -10.71 -3.42
N CYS A 640 -34.46 -10.39 -2.14
CA CYS A 640 -35.44 -10.51 -1.06
C CYS A 640 -36.34 -9.28 -0.89
N GLY A 641 -36.23 -8.27 -1.76
CA GLY A 641 -37.01 -7.03 -1.66
C GLY A 641 -36.46 -6.03 -0.65
N ILE A 642 -35.22 -6.20 -0.18
CA ILE A 642 -34.52 -5.21 0.65
C ILE A 642 -33.89 -4.17 -0.29
N THR A 643 -34.62 -3.08 -0.52
CA THR A 643 -34.22 -1.98 -1.43
C THR A 643 -34.20 -0.62 -0.73
N ASP A 644 -34.82 -0.52 0.44
CA ASP A 644 -34.93 0.71 1.23
C ASP A 644 -34.06 0.61 2.50
N PRO A 645 -33.21 1.61 2.80
CA PRO A 645 -32.52 1.74 4.09
C PRO A 645 -33.34 1.46 5.34
N ALA A 646 -34.62 1.84 5.37
CA ALA A 646 -35.51 1.63 6.50
C ALA A 646 -35.68 0.14 6.83
N GLN A 647 -35.64 -0.74 5.83
CA GLN A 647 -35.76 -2.19 5.99
C GLN A 647 -34.56 -2.82 6.70
N LEU A 648 -33.39 -2.15 6.65
CA LEU A 648 -32.18 -2.59 7.35
C LEU A 648 -32.26 -2.31 8.85
N THR A 649 -32.98 -1.27 9.26
CA THR A 649 -33.06 -0.84 10.66
C THR A 649 -33.89 -1.83 11.46
N GLY A 650 -33.24 -2.67 12.27
CA GLY A 650 -33.91 -3.74 13.02
C GLY A 650 -33.94 -5.07 12.27
N LEU A 651 -33.21 -5.20 11.17
CA LEU A 651 -33.05 -6.46 10.44
C LEU A 651 -32.51 -7.56 11.37
N THR A 652 -33.06 -8.76 11.21
CA THR A 652 -32.61 -9.97 11.91
C THR A 652 -32.27 -11.08 10.92
N ALA A 653 -31.25 -11.88 11.24
CA ALA A 653 -30.83 -13.03 10.46
C ALA A 653 -30.79 -14.28 11.35
N THR A 654 -31.59 -15.28 11.00
CA THR A 654 -31.64 -16.58 11.69
C THR A 654 -30.92 -17.63 10.86
N TYR A 655 -29.78 -18.08 11.36
CA TYR A 655 -29.03 -19.23 10.84
C TYR A 655 -29.57 -20.52 11.44
N ALA A 656 -29.82 -21.53 10.61
CA ALA A 656 -30.36 -22.82 11.02
C ALA A 656 -29.53 -23.98 10.45
N ALA A 657 -29.06 -24.84 11.34
CA ALA A 657 -28.33 -26.07 11.04
C ALA A 657 -29.21 -27.29 11.31
N GLY A 658 -28.97 -28.40 10.59
CA GLY A 658 -29.73 -29.64 10.80
C GLY A 658 -28.99 -30.89 10.34
N LEU A 659 -29.45 -32.06 10.78
CA LEU A 659 -28.92 -33.35 10.30
C LEU A 659 -29.45 -33.72 8.92
N LYS A 660 -28.61 -34.35 8.10
CA LYS A 660 -29.03 -35.03 6.87
C LYS A 660 -30.04 -36.12 7.21
N ALA A 661 -30.98 -36.37 6.30
CA ALA A 661 -31.90 -37.50 6.43
C ALA A 661 -31.11 -38.82 6.60
N GLY A 662 -31.30 -39.50 7.73
CA GLY A 662 -30.57 -40.72 8.09
C GLY A 662 -29.19 -40.51 8.73
N GLY A 663 -28.75 -39.27 8.96
CA GLY A 663 -27.53 -38.95 9.71
C GLY A 663 -27.67 -39.28 11.20
N ALA A 664 -26.65 -39.93 11.79
CA ALA A 664 -26.67 -40.29 13.21
C ALA A 664 -26.14 -39.16 14.12
N ALA A 665 -25.08 -38.48 13.69
CA ALA A 665 -24.48 -37.35 14.39
C ALA A 665 -23.70 -36.45 13.42
N GLY A 666 -23.60 -35.16 13.72
CA GLY A 666 -22.81 -34.17 12.99
C GLY A 666 -22.54 -32.95 13.89
N ALA A 667 -21.72 -32.03 13.42
CA ALA A 667 -21.52 -30.76 14.10
C ALA A 667 -21.51 -29.62 13.09
N ASP A 668 -21.98 -28.46 13.53
CA ASP A 668 -22.04 -27.23 12.77
C ASP A 668 -21.32 -26.13 13.56
N SER A 669 -20.64 -25.23 12.86
CA SER A 669 -19.95 -24.09 13.48
C SER A 669 -20.22 -22.83 12.67
N LEU A 670 -20.82 -21.83 13.32
CA LEU A 670 -20.99 -20.50 12.77
C LEU A 670 -19.91 -19.58 13.34
N ASP A 671 -19.04 -19.06 12.47
CA ASP A 671 -18.03 -18.06 12.85
C ASP A 671 -18.66 -16.68 12.91
N GLY A 672 -19.44 -16.29 11.90
CA GLY A 672 -20.22 -15.06 12.00
C GLY A 672 -21.08 -14.76 10.78
N ILE A 673 -21.86 -13.68 10.88
CA ILE A 673 -22.69 -13.16 9.80
C ILE A 673 -22.48 -11.66 9.69
N TRP A 674 -22.14 -11.15 8.51
CA TRP A 674 -22.02 -9.71 8.23
C TRP A 674 -22.99 -9.29 7.13
N LEU A 675 -23.47 -8.05 7.19
CA LEU A 675 -24.28 -7.43 6.14
C LEU A 675 -23.43 -6.37 5.42
N GLU A 676 -23.10 -6.60 4.16
CA GLU A 676 -22.34 -5.71 3.28
C GLU A 676 -23.34 -4.91 2.42
N VAL A 677 -23.42 -3.58 2.59
CA VAL A 677 -24.35 -2.73 1.83
C VAL A 677 -23.61 -1.67 1.02
N VAL A 678 -23.87 -1.62 -0.28
CA VAL A 678 -23.51 -0.47 -1.12
C VAL A 678 -24.77 0.32 -1.38
N TYR A 679 -24.69 1.64 -1.24
CA TYR A 679 -25.81 2.54 -1.43
C TYR A 679 -25.34 3.81 -2.15
N ASP A 680 -26.27 4.41 -2.88
CA ASP A 680 -26.16 5.77 -3.37
C ASP A 680 -26.70 6.70 -2.28
N PRO A 681 -25.92 7.71 -1.85
CA PRO A 681 -26.43 8.73 -0.95
C PRO A 681 -27.60 9.47 -1.61
N PRO A 682 -28.44 10.17 -0.82
CA PRO A 682 -29.53 10.96 -1.37
C PRO A 682 -28.98 11.94 -2.41
N PRO A 683 -29.60 12.07 -3.60
CA PRO A 683 -29.08 12.95 -4.64
C PRO A 683 -28.95 14.40 -4.12
N PRO A 684 -27.90 15.14 -4.53
CA PRO A 684 -27.70 16.54 -4.15
C PRO A 684 -28.95 17.37 -4.47
N ARG A 685 -29.35 18.26 -3.56
CA ARG A 685 -30.59 19.01 -3.69
C ARG A 685 -30.37 20.26 -4.53
N PRO A 686 -31.01 20.39 -5.70
CA PRO A 686 -30.98 21.64 -6.44
C PRO A 686 -31.78 22.72 -5.71
N ALA A 687 -31.45 23.99 -5.98
CA ALA A 687 -32.28 25.11 -5.53
C ALA A 687 -33.65 25.04 -6.21
N THR A 688 -34.73 25.30 -5.46
CA THR A 688 -36.09 25.30 -6.04
C THR A 688 -36.48 26.68 -6.56
N SER A 689 -35.85 27.75 -6.05
CA SER A 689 -35.97 29.12 -6.54
C SER A 689 -34.61 29.72 -6.91
N ALA A 690 -34.63 30.62 -7.89
CA ALA A 690 -33.46 31.37 -8.32
C ALA A 690 -33.93 32.76 -8.75
N GLU A 691 -33.49 33.79 -8.02
CA GLU A 691 -33.89 35.18 -8.26
C GLU A 691 -32.64 36.04 -8.49
N SER A 692 -32.62 36.77 -9.61
CA SER A 692 -31.55 37.72 -9.90
C SER A 692 -32.09 38.88 -10.71
N THR A 693 -31.54 40.06 -10.47
CA THR A 693 -31.76 41.25 -11.31
C THR A 693 -30.57 41.53 -12.24
N THR A 694 -29.46 40.82 -12.08
CA THR A 694 -28.20 41.05 -12.82
C THR A 694 -27.80 39.88 -13.72
N PHE A 695 -28.14 38.65 -13.35
CA PHE A 695 -27.97 37.46 -14.18
C PHE A 695 -29.17 37.29 -15.10
N THR A 696 -28.92 37.02 -16.38
CA THR A 696 -29.96 36.61 -17.34
C THR A 696 -30.21 35.11 -17.21
N SER A 697 -31.47 34.70 -17.38
CA SER A 697 -31.91 33.30 -17.23
C SER A 697 -31.59 32.71 -15.85
N ALA A 698 -31.87 33.46 -14.78
CA ALA A 698 -31.60 33.04 -13.40
C ALA A 698 -32.12 31.63 -13.06
N SER A 699 -33.25 31.21 -13.65
CA SER A 699 -33.81 29.85 -13.47
C SER A 699 -32.91 28.72 -13.98
N SER A 700 -31.98 29.01 -14.89
CA SER A 700 -30.98 28.04 -15.35
C SER A 700 -30.03 27.65 -14.22
N ALA A 701 -29.75 28.55 -13.26
CA ALA A 701 -28.86 28.29 -12.12
C ALA A 701 -29.45 27.37 -11.02
N LYS A 702 -30.61 26.73 -11.25
CA LYS A 702 -31.28 25.93 -10.21
C LYS A 702 -30.63 24.58 -9.98
N ALA A 703 -30.01 23.99 -11.00
CA ALA A 703 -29.43 22.65 -10.93
C ALA A 703 -28.11 22.61 -11.69
N ILE A 704 -27.14 21.83 -11.19
CA ILE A 704 -25.89 21.56 -11.90
C ILE A 704 -26.20 20.49 -12.95
N ASP A 705 -26.45 20.90 -14.20
CA ASP A 705 -26.82 20.02 -15.31
C ASP A 705 -25.84 20.08 -16.49
N GLY A 706 -24.93 21.06 -16.50
CA GLY A 706 -23.95 21.29 -17.56
C GLY A 706 -24.55 21.71 -18.90
N ALA A 707 -25.87 21.90 -18.98
CA ALA A 707 -26.61 22.21 -20.20
C ALA A 707 -27.09 23.66 -20.23
N ASN A 708 -27.46 24.24 -19.08
CA ASN A 708 -28.04 25.58 -19.02
C ASN A 708 -27.36 26.44 -17.93
N THR A 709 -26.72 27.54 -18.33
CA THR A 709 -26.11 28.46 -17.36
C THR A 709 -26.86 29.80 -17.26
N ALA A 710 -26.88 30.38 -16.07
CA ALA A 710 -27.23 31.79 -15.87
C ALA A 710 -25.99 32.64 -16.15
N HIS A 711 -26.16 33.75 -16.88
CA HIS A 711 -25.04 34.56 -17.34
C HIS A 711 -25.09 35.98 -16.78
N ALA A 712 -23.93 36.52 -16.40
CA ALA A 712 -23.75 37.93 -16.09
C ALA A 712 -22.61 38.54 -16.91
N THR A 713 -22.79 39.78 -17.36
CA THR A 713 -21.72 40.60 -17.93
C THR A 713 -21.39 41.70 -16.94
N LEU A 714 -20.13 41.77 -16.54
CA LEU A 714 -19.61 42.73 -15.58
C LEU A 714 -18.85 43.83 -16.30
N ASP A 715 -19.04 45.08 -15.86
CA ASP A 715 -18.32 46.24 -16.38
C ASP A 715 -18.01 47.25 -15.26
N SER A 716 -16.89 47.95 -15.38
CA SER A 716 -16.40 48.81 -14.30
C SER A 716 -17.25 50.07 -14.06
N VAL A 717 -18.19 50.39 -14.95
CA VAL A 717 -18.96 51.65 -14.93
C VAL A 717 -20.40 51.44 -14.48
N THR A 718 -21.10 50.43 -15.02
CA THR A 718 -22.53 50.25 -14.81
C THR A 718 -22.88 49.05 -13.94
N ARG A 719 -22.09 47.96 -14.00
CA ARG A 719 -22.34 46.72 -13.24
C ARG A 719 -21.03 46.05 -12.82
N PRO A 720 -20.33 46.58 -11.79
CA PRO A 720 -19.10 45.96 -11.30
C PRO A 720 -19.36 44.67 -10.51
N THR A 721 -20.61 44.40 -10.14
CA THR A 721 -21.03 43.24 -9.33
C THR A 721 -22.35 42.69 -9.87
N ALA A 722 -22.48 41.36 -9.88
CA ALA A 722 -23.72 40.65 -10.16
C ALA A 722 -24.02 39.68 -9.02
N THR A 723 -25.29 39.52 -8.65
CA THR A 723 -25.75 38.62 -7.59
C THR A 723 -26.94 37.78 -8.02
N ILE A 724 -27.02 36.55 -7.54
CA ILE A 724 -28.17 35.66 -7.71
C ILE A 724 -28.45 34.94 -6.40
N ASP A 725 -29.70 35.01 -5.94
CA ASP A 725 -30.19 34.37 -4.73
C ASP A 725 -30.85 33.04 -5.09
N LEU A 726 -30.32 31.96 -4.52
CA LEU A 726 -30.77 30.59 -4.74
C LEU A 726 -31.37 30.08 -3.44
N GLY A 727 -32.64 29.68 -3.47
CA GLY A 727 -33.40 29.36 -2.27
C GLY A 727 -34.25 28.12 -2.38
N GLY A 728 -34.97 27.83 -1.29
CA GLY A 728 -35.92 26.72 -1.20
C GLY A 728 -35.22 25.36 -1.25
N TYR A 729 -34.11 25.22 -0.52
CA TYR A 729 -33.49 23.93 -0.21
C TYR A 729 -34.31 23.13 0.84
N ASP A 730 -35.63 23.34 0.87
CA ASP A 730 -36.51 22.97 1.97
C ASP A 730 -36.36 21.49 2.36
N THR A 731 -36.46 21.26 3.67
CA THR A 731 -36.06 20.04 4.36
C THR A 731 -36.86 18.83 3.88
N ALA A 732 -36.19 17.78 3.35
CA ALA A 732 -36.70 16.42 3.56
C ALA A 732 -36.94 16.20 5.06
N ALA A 733 -37.82 15.26 5.42
CA ALA A 733 -38.08 14.86 6.79
C ALA A 733 -36.82 14.26 7.46
N VAL A 734 -35.85 15.12 7.78
CA VAL A 734 -34.76 14.80 8.68
C VAL A 734 -35.40 14.68 10.05
N THR A 735 -35.30 13.50 10.66
CA THR A 735 -35.86 13.26 11.98
C THR A 735 -35.34 14.33 12.95
N ALA A 736 -36.25 14.99 13.68
CA ALA A 736 -35.86 15.94 14.71
C ALA A 736 -34.86 15.29 15.68
N GLY A 737 -33.83 16.02 16.10
CA GLY A 737 -32.74 15.48 16.92
C GLY A 737 -31.57 14.87 16.13
N SER A 738 -31.58 14.91 14.78
CA SER A 738 -30.44 14.46 13.97
C SER A 738 -29.22 15.39 14.12
N VAL A 739 -28.03 14.88 13.83
CA VAL A 739 -26.78 15.67 13.75
C VAL A 739 -26.26 15.66 12.31
N LEU A 740 -25.92 16.83 11.78
CA LEU A 740 -25.25 16.98 10.47
C LEU A 740 -23.80 16.50 10.57
N ASP A 741 -23.44 15.57 9.68
CA ASP A 741 -22.05 15.15 9.46
C ASP A 741 -21.38 15.91 8.33
N GLY A 742 -22.17 16.34 7.35
CA GLY A 742 -21.70 17.08 6.19
C GLY A 742 -22.83 17.89 5.58
N ALA A 743 -22.50 19.08 5.12
CA ALA A 743 -23.37 19.94 4.34
C ALA A 743 -22.52 20.54 3.23
N LEU A 744 -22.39 19.81 2.12
CA LEU A 744 -21.54 20.18 1.00
C LEU A 744 -22.35 21.03 0.03
N LEU A 745 -21.92 22.28 -0.14
CA LEU A 745 -22.48 23.19 -1.11
C LEU A 745 -21.64 23.13 -2.38
N HIS A 746 -22.18 22.54 -3.44
CA HIS A 746 -21.54 22.49 -4.74
C HIS A 746 -21.99 23.69 -5.57
N VAL A 747 -21.04 24.40 -6.19
CA VAL A 747 -21.27 25.59 -7.01
C VAL A 747 -20.54 25.41 -8.33
N ALA A 748 -21.29 25.19 -9.41
CA ALA A 748 -20.71 25.01 -10.74
C ALA A 748 -20.72 26.34 -11.50
N HIS A 749 -19.54 26.89 -11.78
CA HIS A 749 -19.41 28.19 -12.43
C HIS A 749 -18.20 28.29 -13.37
N ARG A 750 -18.16 29.37 -14.14
CA ARG A 750 -17.10 29.74 -15.09
C ARG A 750 -16.92 31.25 -15.11
N ASP A 751 -15.67 31.68 -15.04
CA ASP A 751 -15.24 33.06 -14.74
C ASP A 751 -14.32 33.56 -15.86
N ASP A 752 -14.91 33.97 -16.98
CA ASP A 752 -14.15 34.37 -18.15
C ASP A 752 -13.65 35.82 -18.05
N PRO A 753 -12.35 36.07 -18.31
CA PRO A 753 -11.87 37.43 -18.48
C PRO A 753 -12.49 38.06 -19.72
N GLY A 754 -12.78 39.37 -19.66
CA GLY A 754 -13.28 40.09 -20.82
C GLY A 754 -12.25 40.16 -21.96
N ALA A 755 -12.69 40.54 -23.16
CA ALA A 755 -11.90 40.56 -24.39
C ALA A 755 -10.57 41.35 -24.33
N ALA A 756 -10.36 42.16 -23.29
CA ALA A 756 -9.14 42.93 -23.07
C ALA A 756 -8.06 42.22 -22.21
N GLY A 757 -8.27 40.97 -21.77
CA GLY A 757 -7.24 40.16 -21.10
C GLY A 757 -6.92 40.56 -19.65
N GLY A 758 -7.90 41.08 -18.89
CA GLY A 758 -7.76 41.36 -17.46
C GLY A 758 -7.96 40.13 -16.58
N PRO A 759 -7.73 40.21 -15.24
CA PRO A 759 -8.00 39.11 -14.33
C PRO A 759 -9.50 38.69 -14.35
N PRO A 760 -9.79 37.40 -14.09
CA PRO A 760 -11.17 36.89 -14.04
C PRO A 760 -11.95 37.55 -12.89
N PRO A 761 -13.30 37.48 -12.92
CA PRO A 761 -14.10 37.96 -11.81
C PRO A 761 -13.77 37.21 -10.50
N LYS A 762 -13.91 37.93 -9.39
CA LYS A 762 -13.85 37.36 -8.04
C LYS A 762 -15.24 36.91 -7.65
N VAL A 763 -15.37 35.62 -7.42
CA VAL A 763 -16.63 34.97 -7.08
C VAL A 763 -16.68 34.58 -5.60
N ALA A 764 -17.84 34.68 -5.00
CA ALA A 764 -18.06 34.35 -3.60
C ALA A 764 -19.51 33.97 -3.31
N VAL A 765 -19.72 33.28 -2.19
CA VAL A 765 -21.03 32.83 -1.73
C VAL A 765 -21.31 33.33 -0.31
N THR A 766 -22.53 33.76 -0.04
CA THR A 766 -23.00 34.12 1.30
C THR A 766 -24.26 33.34 1.64
N LEU A 767 -24.34 32.78 2.85
CA LEU A 767 -25.53 32.08 3.32
C LEU A 767 -26.34 32.96 4.27
N THR A 768 -27.65 32.97 4.10
CA THR A 768 -28.59 33.64 5.02
C THR A 768 -29.74 32.72 5.38
N GLY A 769 -30.31 32.90 6.58
CA GLY A 769 -31.43 32.10 7.08
C GLY A 769 -31.61 32.26 8.59
N PRO A 770 -32.80 31.93 9.14
CA PRO A 770 -33.13 32.16 10.54
C PRO A 770 -32.28 31.33 11.53
N GLY A 771 -31.80 30.16 11.10
CA GLY A 771 -30.96 29.27 11.92
C GLY A 771 -29.47 29.30 11.58
N ILE A 772 -29.05 30.12 10.61
CA ILE A 772 -27.68 30.13 10.09
C ILE A 772 -26.75 30.88 11.08
N PRO A 773 -25.66 30.26 11.56
CA PRO A 773 -24.68 30.91 12.43
C PRO A 773 -24.07 32.15 11.78
N HIS A 774 -23.72 33.16 12.60
CA HIS A 774 -23.10 34.41 12.11
C HIS A 774 -21.78 34.17 11.35
N SER A 775 -21.03 33.12 11.71
CA SER A 775 -19.84 32.66 10.97
C SER A 775 -20.14 32.37 9.51
N CYS A 776 -21.32 31.82 9.22
CA CYS A 776 -21.77 31.42 7.89
C CYS A 776 -22.34 32.57 7.04
N ALA A 777 -22.72 33.67 7.69
CA ALA A 777 -23.16 34.88 7.00
C ALA A 777 -21.99 35.68 6.37
N THR A 778 -20.75 35.28 6.65
CA THR A 778 -19.58 35.89 6.03
C THR A 778 -19.37 35.31 4.62
N SER A 779 -19.05 36.19 3.66
CA SER A 779 -18.79 35.80 2.28
C SER A 779 -17.61 34.84 2.15
N GLN A 780 -17.87 33.67 1.55
CA GLN A 780 -16.91 32.61 1.28
C GLN A 780 -16.39 32.75 -0.15
N LYS A 781 -15.08 32.92 -0.32
CA LYS A 781 -14.47 33.10 -1.65
C LYS A 781 -14.40 31.78 -2.39
N LEU A 782 -14.73 31.81 -3.67
CA LEU A 782 -14.62 30.70 -4.60
C LEU A 782 -13.34 30.82 -5.44
N THR A 783 -12.88 29.69 -5.99
CA THR A 783 -11.72 29.66 -6.89
C THR A 783 -12.15 30.14 -8.26
N ALA A 784 -11.34 30.97 -8.91
CA ALA A 784 -11.68 31.42 -10.26
C ALA A 784 -11.41 30.31 -11.30
N HIS A 785 -12.39 29.99 -12.13
CA HIS A 785 -12.31 28.94 -13.16
C HIS A 785 -12.42 29.53 -14.57
N GLN A 786 -11.36 29.40 -15.38
CA GLN A 786 -11.34 29.89 -16.76
C GLN A 786 -11.63 28.76 -17.75
N ASP A 787 -12.22 29.10 -18.90
CA ASP A 787 -12.41 28.24 -20.09
C ASP A 787 -13.34 27.02 -19.95
N ALA A 788 -13.58 26.52 -18.73
CA ALA A 788 -14.46 25.39 -18.46
C ALA A 788 -15.40 25.67 -17.28
N LEU A 789 -16.58 25.06 -17.33
CA LEU A 789 -17.46 24.93 -16.18
C LEU A 789 -16.81 23.97 -15.18
N THR A 790 -16.56 24.46 -13.97
CA THR A 790 -15.96 23.67 -12.88
C THR A 790 -16.78 23.86 -11.62
N THR A 791 -16.80 22.84 -10.77
CA THR A 791 -17.59 22.83 -9.54
C THR A 791 -16.68 23.04 -8.33
N ASP A 792 -16.90 24.14 -7.62
CA ASP A 792 -16.36 24.35 -6.28
C ASP A 792 -17.25 23.63 -5.24
N THR A 793 -16.64 23.14 -4.16
CA THR A 793 -17.36 22.48 -3.06
C THR A 793 -16.98 23.13 -1.73
N LEU A 794 -17.99 23.61 -1.00
CA LEU A 794 -17.84 24.22 0.32
C LEU A 794 -18.45 23.30 1.38
N ASP A 795 -17.64 22.89 2.36
CA ASP A 795 -18.13 22.17 3.53
C ASP A 795 -18.65 23.17 4.57
N LEU A 796 -19.97 23.31 4.66
CA LEU A 796 -20.63 24.25 5.56
C LEU A 796 -20.56 23.78 7.03
N VAL A 797 -20.41 22.48 7.30
CA VAL A 797 -20.19 22.00 8.67
C VAL A 797 -18.82 22.48 9.15
N ALA A 798 -17.78 22.24 8.37
CA ALA A 798 -16.42 22.67 8.70
C ALA A 798 -16.25 24.19 8.72
N THR A 799 -16.86 24.89 7.76
CA THR A 799 -16.68 26.34 7.58
C THR A 799 -17.54 27.17 8.53
N CYS A 800 -18.76 26.70 8.83
CA CYS A 800 -19.74 27.47 9.58
C CYS A 800 -20.11 26.90 10.95
N GLY A 801 -19.74 25.66 11.25
CA GLY A 801 -20.17 24.98 12.47
C GLY A 801 -21.66 24.59 12.45
N LEU A 802 -22.22 24.31 11.26
CA LEU A 802 -23.57 23.76 11.17
C LEU A 802 -23.59 22.34 11.73
N THR A 803 -24.41 22.09 12.75
CA THR A 803 -24.51 20.77 13.40
C THR A 803 -25.94 20.26 13.48
N ASP A 804 -26.94 21.15 13.37
CA ASP A 804 -28.35 20.78 13.43
C ASP A 804 -29.04 21.04 12.07
N PRO A 805 -29.69 20.03 11.46
CA PRO A 805 -30.44 20.18 10.21
C PRO A 805 -31.50 21.29 10.26
N ALA A 806 -32.07 21.60 11.42
CA ALA A 806 -33.02 22.70 11.60
C ALA A 806 -32.43 24.06 11.19
N GLN A 807 -31.10 24.23 11.26
CA GLN A 807 -30.40 25.45 10.87
C GLN A 807 -30.48 25.74 9.37
N LEU A 808 -30.75 24.72 8.55
CA LEU A 808 -30.89 24.83 7.10
C LEU A 808 -32.31 25.22 6.66
N THR A 809 -33.26 25.27 7.60
CA THR A 809 -34.64 25.65 7.30
C THR A 809 -34.69 27.09 6.80
N GLY A 810 -35.16 27.29 5.56
CA GLY A 810 -35.24 28.61 4.93
C GLY A 810 -33.87 29.19 4.53
N VAL A 811 -32.85 28.36 4.32
CA VAL A 811 -31.53 28.82 3.86
C VAL A 811 -31.62 29.41 2.44
N VAL A 812 -30.95 30.54 2.23
CA VAL A 812 -30.76 31.19 0.94
C VAL A 812 -29.25 31.33 0.70
N VAL A 813 -28.83 30.92 -0.50
CA VAL A 813 -27.45 30.98 -0.97
C VAL A 813 -27.34 32.12 -1.98
N THR A 814 -26.63 33.17 -1.62
CA THR A 814 -26.36 34.31 -2.50
C THR A 814 -25.00 34.10 -3.17
N TYR A 815 -24.99 33.86 -4.49
CA TYR A 815 -23.78 33.86 -5.31
C TYR A 815 -23.49 35.27 -5.82
N THR A 816 -22.25 35.72 -5.66
CA THR A 816 -21.80 37.08 -6.03
C THR A 816 -20.56 37.01 -6.91
N ALA A 817 -20.64 37.58 -8.11
CA ALA A 817 -19.52 37.78 -9.02
C ALA A 817 -19.13 39.27 -9.05
N THR A 818 -17.87 39.59 -8.76
CA THR A 818 -17.35 40.96 -8.75
C THR A 818 -16.19 41.11 -9.73
N LEU A 819 -16.19 42.19 -10.50
CA LEU A 819 -15.15 42.46 -11.50
C LEU A 819 -13.75 42.46 -10.88
N GLY A 820 -12.81 41.74 -11.50
CA GLY A 820 -11.42 41.68 -11.07
C GLY A 820 -10.74 43.05 -11.06
N ALA A 821 -9.88 43.31 -10.07
CA ALA A 821 -9.17 44.58 -9.99
C ALA A 821 -8.27 44.79 -11.22
N GLY A 822 -8.49 45.87 -11.96
CA GLY A 822 -7.78 46.15 -13.22
C GLY A 822 -8.48 45.64 -14.48
N SER A 823 -9.57 44.87 -14.34
CA SER A 823 -10.43 44.50 -15.47
C SER A 823 -11.43 45.61 -15.80
N THR A 824 -11.74 45.80 -17.09
CA THR A 824 -12.78 46.72 -17.56
C THR A 824 -14.08 45.99 -17.87
N THR A 825 -13.99 44.72 -18.27
CA THR A 825 -15.13 43.82 -18.54
C THR A 825 -14.78 42.39 -18.13
N ALA A 826 -15.80 41.61 -17.78
CA ALA A 826 -15.70 40.17 -17.56
C ALA A 826 -17.07 39.52 -17.79
N THR A 827 -17.10 38.21 -17.99
CA THR A 827 -18.33 37.43 -18.03
C THR A 827 -18.28 36.30 -17.02
N ASP A 828 -19.42 36.03 -16.42
CA ASP A 828 -19.59 35.03 -15.38
C ASP A 828 -20.76 34.12 -15.75
N GLN A 829 -20.59 32.83 -15.59
CA GLN A 829 -21.61 31.83 -15.85
C GLN A 829 -21.79 30.94 -14.63
N LEU A 830 -23.03 30.82 -14.14
CA LEU A 830 -23.41 29.92 -13.06
C LEU A 830 -24.34 28.85 -13.61
N ASP A 831 -23.89 27.60 -13.62
CA ASP A 831 -24.70 26.44 -14.03
C ASP A 831 -25.69 26.06 -12.93
N GLY A 832 -25.22 26.03 -11.68
CA GLY A 832 -26.13 25.96 -10.56
C GLY A 832 -25.46 25.72 -9.22
N VAL A 833 -26.31 25.61 -8.21
CA VAL A 833 -25.90 25.28 -6.84
C VAL A 833 -26.72 24.10 -6.35
N SER A 834 -26.04 23.12 -5.75
CA SER A 834 -26.68 22.00 -5.09
C SER A 834 -26.15 21.80 -3.67
N LEU A 835 -27.06 21.47 -2.76
CA LEU A 835 -26.72 21.17 -1.36
C LEU A 835 -26.84 19.66 -1.12
N GLU A 836 -25.72 19.03 -0.83
CA GLU A 836 -25.65 17.64 -0.38
C GLU A 836 -25.60 17.60 1.16
N LEU A 837 -26.46 16.77 1.76
CA LEU A 837 -26.55 16.63 3.22
C LEU A 837 -26.21 15.20 3.64
N SER A 838 -25.27 15.09 4.57
CA SER A 838 -25.04 13.88 5.35
C SER A 838 -25.39 14.15 6.81
N TYR A 839 -26.17 13.27 7.41
CA TYR A 839 -26.58 13.35 8.81
C TYR A 839 -26.76 11.95 9.38
N ARG A 840 -26.64 11.79 10.70
CA ARG A 840 -27.22 10.60 11.36
C ARG A 840 -28.44 10.94 12.19
N PRO A 841 -29.52 10.15 12.04
CA PRO A 841 -30.72 10.30 12.83
C PRO A 841 -30.49 9.86 14.28
N PRO A 842 -31.30 10.37 15.22
CA PRO A 842 -31.29 9.88 16.59
C PRO A 842 -31.74 8.44 16.63
N THR A 843 -31.09 7.70 17.52
CA THR A 843 -31.46 6.35 17.88
C THR A 843 -32.33 6.41 19.13
N PRO A 844 -33.64 6.17 19.05
CA PRO A 844 -34.50 6.16 20.22
C PRO A 844 -34.18 4.95 21.10
N VAL A 845 -34.02 5.21 22.39
CA VAL A 845 -33.83 4.22 23.45
C VAL A 845 -34.97 4.34 24.43
N ARG A 846 -35.68 3.23 24.64
CA ARG A 846 -36.86 3.18 25.51
C ARG A 846 -36.53 2.61 26.89
N PRO A 847 -37.18 3.10 27.96
CA PRO A 847 -37.12 2.45 29.26
C PRO A 847 -37.85 1.11 29.21
N THR A 848 -37.25 0.06 29.78
CA THR A 848 -37.89 -1.28 29.83
C THR A 848 -38.78 -1.45 31.05
N ARG A 849 -38.67 -0.56 32.03
CA ARG A 849 -39.42 -0.61 33.28
C ARG A 849 -39.97 0.78 33.60
N ALA A 850 -41.26 0.79 33.95
CA ALA A 850 -41.99 1.96 34.40
C ALA A 850 -42.76 1.60 35.67
N THR A 851 -42.55 2.37 36.74
CA THR A 851 -43.11 2.09 38.06
C THR A 851 -43.78 3.34 38.62
N SER A 852 -45.07 3.26 38.95
CA SER A 852 -45.79 4.31 39.67
C SER A 852 -46.53 3.70 40.86
N THR A 853 -46.50 4.37 42.01
CA THR A 853 -47.11 3.90 43.25
C THR A 853 -47.85 5.03 43.94
N ALA A 854 -49.12 4.81 44.26
CA ALA A 854 -49.91 5.77 45.03
C ALA A 854 -49.44 5.81 46.48
N THR A 855 -49.45 7.00 47.08
CA THR A 855 -49.25 7.20 48.51
C THR A 855 -50.43 7.98 49.10
N PRO A 856 -50.60 8.06 50.44
CA PRO A 856 -51.68 8.83 51.03
C PRO A 856 -51.73 10.31 50.61
N THR A 857 -50.61 10.83 50.08
CA THR A 857 -50.45 12.23 49.67
C THR A 857 -50.10 12.40 48.19
N ALA A 858 -50.04 11.32 47.40
CA ALA A 858 -49.70 11.38 45.98
C ALA A 858 -50.51 10.35 45.17
N ALA A 859 -51.05 10.80 44.04
CA ALA A 859 -51.75 9.95 43.09
C ALA A 859 -50.75 9.04 42.33
N ALA A 860 -51.27 7.98 41.71
CA ALA A 860 -50.49 7.11 40.82
C ALA A 860 -50.87 7.36 39.37
N PHE A 861 -49.88 7.20 38.49
CA PHE A 861 -50.10 7.04 37.07
C PHE A 861 -50.69 5.66 36.77
N LEU A 862 -51.84 5.63 36.10
CA LEU A 862 -52.52 4.40 35.72
C LEU A 862 -51.85 3.80 34.48
N ASN A 863 -51.68 2.47 34.46
CA ASN A 863 -50.99 1.75 33.40
C ASN A 863 -49.58 2.31 33.08
N PRO A 864 -48.65 2.32 34.05
CA PRO A 864 -47.33 2.97 33.89
C PRO A 864 -46.51 2.43 32.71
N LYS A 865 -46.82 1.23 32.18
CA LYS A 865 -46.19 0.70 30.96
C LYS A 865 -46.46 1.52 29.71
N ASN A 866 -47.57 2.27 29.67
CA ASN A 866 -47.89 3.14 28.55
C ASN A 866 -46.80 4.23 28.39
N ALA A 867 -46.23 4.72 29.50
CA ALA A 867 -45.14 5.69 29.51
C ALA A 867 -43.78 5.19 28.97
N GLN A 868 -43.68 3.94 28.49
CA GLN A 868 -42.43 3.36 28.00
C GLN A 868 -42.08 3.72 26.54
N ALA A 869 -43.02 4.28 25.79
CA ALA A 869 -42.83 4.67 24.39
C ALA A 869 -43.66 5.92 24.09
N ILE A 870 -43.18 6.78 23.20
CA ILE A 870 -43.99 7.89 22.66
C ILE A 870 -44.79 7.30 21.49
N ASP A 871 -46.04 6.92 21.74
CA ASP A 871 -46.89 6.23 20.76
C ASP A 871 -48.37 6.65 20.77
N THR A 872 -48.68 7.74 21.47
CA THR A 872 -50.02 8.30 21.77
C THR A 872 -50.83 7.55 22.83
N THR A 873 -50.32 6.46 23.40
CA THR A 873 -50.97 5.75 24.50
C THR A 873 -50.53 6.33 25.83
N THR A 874 -51.43 7.03 26.54
CA THR A 874 -51.05 7.75 27.76
C THR A 874 -51.18 6.91 29.04
N SER A 875 -50.31 7.20 30.00
CA SER A 875 -50.44 6.89 31.41
C SER A 875 -51.00 8.12 32.12
N THR A 876 -52.19 8.02 32.69
CA THR A 876 -52.93 9.17 33.23
C THR A 876 -52.89 9.18 34.75
N SER A 877 -52.74 10.38 35.33
CA SER A 877 -52.93 10.63 36.76
C SER A 877 -53.94 11.77 36.96
N THR A 878 -54.78 11.66 37.99
CA THR A 878 -55.70 12.74 38.40
C THR A 878 -55.18 13.35 39.70
N LEU A 879 -54.82 14.62 39.64
CA LEU A 879 -54.31 15.41 40.76
C LEU A 879 -55.47 16.11 41.45
N ALA A 880 -55.46 16.13 42.78
CA ALA A 880 -56.47 16.80 43.58
C ALA A 880 -55.83 17.38 44.85
N THR A 881 -56.51 18.29 45.55
CA THR A 881 -55.98 18.88 46.80
C THR A 881 -55.53 17.87 47.87
N VAL A 882 -56.13 16.68 47.91
CA VAL A 882 -55.76 15.59 48.85
C VAL A 882 -54.54 14.77 48.39
N THR A 883 -54.26 14.79 47.08
CA THR A 883 -53.14 14.10 46.42
C THR A 883 -52.57 15.04 45.36
N PRO A 884 -51.90 16.13 45.78
CA PRO A 884 -51.55 17.24 44.88
C PRO A 884 -50.38 16.92 43.96
N SER A 885 -49.79 15.72 44.04
CA SER A 885 -48.70 15.30 43.16
C SER A 885 -48.86 13.85 42.71
N ALA A 886 -48.19 13.51 41.62
CA ALA A 886 -48.03 12.14 41.13
C ALA A 886 -46.63 11.97 40.56
N SER A 887 -46.08 10.75 40.63
CA SER A 887 -44.80 10.45 39.99
C SER A 887 -44.74 9.06 39.38
N ILE A 888 -43.89 8.94 38.36
CA ILE A 888 -43.58 7.69 37.67
C ILE A 888 -42.08 7.61 37.40
N ARG A 889 -41.48 6.50 37.83
CA ARG A 889 -40.06 6.20 37.61
C ARG A 889 -39.89 5.33 36.37
N LEU A 890 -39.04 5.78 35.46
CA LEU A 890 -38.67 5.13 34.21
C LEU A 890 -37.19 4.77 34.31
N ASP A 891 -36.88 3.47 34.28
CA ASP A 891 -35.50 2.98 34.42
C ASP A 891 -35.21 1.82 33.46
N ALA A 892 -33.96 1.36 33.49
CA ALA A 892 -33.45 0.30 32.63
C ALA A 892 -33.69 0.61 31.14
N PHE A 893 -33.24 1.79 30.71
CA PHE A 893 -33.16 2.16 29.30
C PHE A 893 -32.39 1.07 28.55
N ALA A 894 -33.07 0.38 27.62
CA ALA A 894 -32.49 -0.70 26.82
C ALA A 894 -31.52 -0.13 25.77
N THR A 895 -30.42 0.46 26.25
CA THR A 895 -29.34 0.92 25.40
C THR A 895 -28.78 -0.30 24.67
N LEU A 896 -28.81 -0.27 23.33
CA LEU A 896 -27.98 -1.17 22.56
C LEU A 896 -26.53 -0.86 22.92
N PRO A 897 -25.65 -1.88 23.07
CA PRO A 897 -24.24 -1.63 23.31
C PRO A 897 -23.71 -0.77 22.16
N LEU A 898 -23.34 0.47 22.49
CA LEU A 898 -22.69 1.35 21.53
C LEU A 898 -21.34 0.71 21.16
N PRO A 899 -20.89 0.82 19.89
CA PRO A 899 -19.57 0.36 19.52
C PRO A 899 -18.53 0.95 20.48
N ALA A 900 -17.62 0.13 20.99
CA ALA A 900 -16.60 0.61 21.92
C ALA A 900 -15.83 1.77 21.27
N GLY A 901 -15.84 2.94 21.92
CA GLY A 901 -15.24 4.16 21.37
C GLY A 901 -16.17 5.07 20.59
N ALA A 902 -17.46 4.76 20.51
CA ALA A 902 -18.43 5.69 19.98
C ALA A 902 -18.41 7.00 20.78
N VAL A 903 -18.37 8.13 20.08
CA VAL A 903 -18.60 9.45 20.68
C VAL A 903 -20.07 9.78 20.50
N MET A 904 -20.72 10.10 21.62
CA MET A 904 -22.08 10.65 21.62
C MET A 904 -21.97 12.13 21.24
N ASP A 905 -22.58 12.52 20.12
CA ASP A 905 -22.64 13.92 19.70
C ASP A 905 -23.89 14.61 20.22
N ARG A 906 -24.97 13.85 20.44
CA ARG A 906 -26.23 14.36 20.97
C ARG A 906 -26.90 13.31 21.84
N VAL A 907 -27.35 13.70 23.01
CA VAL A 907 -28.09 12.85 23.95
C VAL A 907 -29.25 13.67 24.47
N GLU A 908 -30.45 13.38 23.99
CA GLU A 908 -31.65 14.13 24.33
C GLU A 908 -32.68 13.21 24.95
N LEU A 909 -33.39 13.72 25.95
CA LEU A 909 -34.57 13.07 26.50
C LEU A 909 -35.81 13.76 25.94
N ARG A 910 -36.67 13.02 25.27
CA ARG A 910 -37.94 13.49 24.76
C ARG A 910 -39.06 13.01 25.66
N VAL A 911 -39.95 13.91 26.02
CA VAL A 911 -41.05 13.66 26.95
C VAL A 911 -42.33 14.13 26.29
N SER A 912 -43.25 13.21 26.01
CA SER A 912 -44.57 13.52 25.46
C SER A 912 -45.59 13.54 26.59
N HIS A 913 -46.18 14.70 26.91
CA HIS A 913 -47.15 14.83 27.99
C HIS A 913 -48.22 15.91 27.72
N GLN A 914 -49.29 15.90 28.54
CA GLN A 914 -50.39 16.85 28.52
C GLN A 914 -50.83 17.17 29.96
N ASP A 915 -51.07 18.46 30.22
CA ASP A 915 -51.23 19.07 31.54
C ASP A 915 -52.56 19.83 31.61
N ASP A 916 -53.68 19.12 31.80
CA ASP A 916 -55.01 19.74 31.77
C ASP A 916 -55.46 20.19 33.17
N ASP A 917 -55.68 21.49 33.37
CA ASP A 917 -56.46 21.96 34.52
C ASP A 917 -57.95 21.65 34.31
N THR A 918 -58.51 20.83 35.20
CA THR A 918 -59.92 20.41 35.15
C THR A 918 -60.79 21.14 36.18
N THR A 919 -60.22 22.15 36.86
CA THR A 919 -60.93 22.96 37.85
C THR A 919 -62.14 23.64 37.22
N PRO A 920 -63.36 23.51 37.79
CA PRO A 920 -64.52 24.23 37.32
C PRO A 920 -64.28 25.74 37.34
N ALA A 921 -64.38 26.40 36.18
CA ALA A 921 -63.97 27.79 35.94
C ALA A 921 -64.20 28.76 37.12
N PRO A 922 -63.14 29.18 37.84
CA PRO A 922 -63.24 30.19 38.89
C PRO A 922 -63.10 31.62 38.32
N HIS A 923 -63.36 32.63 39.16
CA HIS A 923 -63.26 34.06 38.81
C HIS A 923 -61.82 34.61 38.64
N SER A 924 -60.79 33.77 38.82
CA SER A 924 -59.37 34.12 38.70
C SER A 924 -58.67 33.10 37.80
N PRO A 925 -57.65 33.50 37.01
CA PRO A 925 -56.90 32.54 36.19
C PRO A 925 -56.18 31.53 37.10
N THR A 926 -56.48 30.25 36.89
CA THR A 926 -55.73 29.13 37.46
C THR A 926 -54.50 28.86 36.61
N GLU A 927 -53.45 28.33 37.23
CA GLU A 927 -52.25 27.88 36.54
C GLU A 927 -52.39 26.36 36.26
N PRO A 928 -51.99 25.86 35.07
CA PRO A 928 -51.97 24.43 34.78
C PRO A 928 -51.08 23.66 35.78
N PRO A 929 -51.25 22.34 35.90
CA PRO A 929 -50.30 21.54 36.67
C PRO A 929 -48.90 21.70 36.11
N THR A 930 -47.91 21.72 37.00
CA THR A 930 -46.50 21.84 36.64
C THR A 930 -45.89 20.45 36.58
N ALA A 931 -45.32 20.09 35.44
CA ALA A 931 -44.55 18.87 35.25
C ALA A 931 -43.04 19.15 35.37
N ALA A 932 -42.31 18.19 35.93
CA ALA A 932 -40.87 18.22 36.05
C ALA A 932 -40.29 16.82 35.90
N LEU A 933 -39.04 16.76 35.47
CA LEU A 933 -38.31 15.54 35.20
C LEU A 933 -37.01 15.53 36.00
N THR A 934 -36.85 14.58 36.92
CA THR A 934 -35.60 14.38 37.64
C THR A 934 -34.79 13.30 36.92
N VAL A 935 -33.61 13.67 36.43
CA VAL A 935 -32.65 12.71 35.88
C VAL A 935 -31.72 12.23 37.01
N SER A 936 -31.35 10.96 37.03
CA SER A 936 -30.42 10.41 38.01
C SER A 936 -29.58 9.26 37.47
N GLY A 937 -28.43 9.01 38.11
CA GLY A 937 -27.58 7.85 37.84
C GLY A 937 -26.52 8.07 36.76
N THR A 938 -26.43 9.27 36.19
CA THR A 938 -25.43 9.61 35.17
C THR A 938 -24.07 9.95 35.76
N GLY A 939 -24.03 10.42 37.01
CA GLY A 939 -22.80 10.90 37.65
C GLY A 939 -22.32 12.24 37.10
N THR A 940 -23.22 13.00 36.46
CA THR A 940 -22.94 14.30 35.81
C THR A 940 -23.78 15.42 36.43
N ALA A 941 -23.66 16.64 35.92
CA ALA A 941 -24.53 17.75 36.32
C ALA A 941 -25.99 17.55 35.89
N CYS A 942 -26.26 16.56 35.03
CA CYS A 942 -27.62 16.20 34.63
C CYS A 942 -28.44 15.59 35.76
N ASP A 943 -27.82 15.08 36.83
CA ASP A 943 -28.51 14.45 37.96
C ASP A 943 -29.26 15.50 38.82
N ALA A 944 -30.29 16.13 38.24
CA ALA A 944 -31.05 17.27 38.72
C ALA A 944 -32.48 17.29 38.16
N ASP A 945 -33.30 18.22 38.66
CA ASP A 945 -34.66 18.48 38.19
C ASP A 945 -34.65 19.40 36.96
N HIS A 946 -35.43 19.03 35.95
CA HIS A 946 -35.65 19.78 34.72
C HIS A 946 -37.14 20.13 34.62
N ALA A 947 -37.47 21.42 34.66
CA ALA A 947 -38.85 21.86 34.50
C ALA A 947 -39.32 21.64 33.05
N LEU A 948 -40.55 21.16 32.89
CA LEU A 948 -41.17 20.92 31.59
C LEU A 948 -42.15 22.05 31.24
N THR A 949 -42.43 22.22 29.95
CA THR A 949 -43.35 23.23 29.44
C THR A 949 -44.78 22.72 29.62
N ALA A 950 -45.67 23.53 30.19
CA ALA A 950 -47.06 23.12 30.33
C ALA A 950 -47.76 23.00 28.97
N HIS A 951 -48.42 21.85 28.72
CA HIS A 951 -49.13 21.55 27.48
C HIS A 951 -50.63 21.31 27.74
N GLU A 952 -51.46 22.36 27.62
CA GLU A 952 -52.91 22.26 27.82
C GLU A 952 -53.66 21.80 26.55
N GLY A 953 -54.61 20.87 26.72
CA GLY A 953 -55.59 20.49 25.69
C GLY A 953 -55.10 19.55 24.59
N ALA A 954 -53.78 19.30 24.48
CA ALA A 954 -53.19 18.32 23.59
C ALA A 954 -51.83 17.85 24.11
N LEU A 955 -51.40 16.67 23.68
CA LEU A 955 -50.03 16.19 23.89
C LEU A 955 -49.01 17.14 23.23
N GLY A 956 -48.04 17.59 24.01
CA GLY A 956 -46.84 18.27 23.54
C GLY A 956 -45.59 17.45 23.83
N VAL A 957 -44.47 17.83 23.22
CA VAL A 957 -43.18 17.15 23.42
C VAL A 957 -42.14 18.17 23.90
N ASP A 958 -41.59 17.93 25.08
CA ASP A 958 -40.42 18.64 25.60
C ASP A 958 -39.13 17.86 25.29
N VAL A 959 -38.02 18.61 25.22
CA VAL A 959 -36.67 18.08 24.96
C VAL A 959 -35.73 18.54 26.06
N VAL A 960 -35.06 17.59 26.72
CA VAL A 960 -34.01 17.84 27.71
C VAL A 960 -32.67 17.39 27.14
N ASP A 961 -31.76 18.33 26.88
CA ASP A 961 -30.41 18.03 26.37
C ASP A 961 -29.49 17.54 27.50
N LEU A 962 -29.28 16.23 27.57
CA LEU A 962 -28.38 15.60 28.53
C LEU A 962 -26.90 15.76 28.14
N GLY A 963 -26.61 16.01 26.86
CA GLY A 963 -25.26 16.32 26.40
C GLY A 963 -24.74 17.60 27.03
N ALA A 964 -25.59 18.65 27.07
CA ALA A 964 -25.25 19.95 27.65
C ALA A 964 -24.86 19.91 29.14
N CYS A 965 -25.35 18.93 29.90
CA CYS A 965 -25.03 18.75 31.32
C CYS A 965 -23.99 17.63 31.61
N GLY A 966 -23.39 17.06 30.56
CA GLY A 966 -22.15 16.26 30.65
C GLY A 966 -22.27 14.76 30.32
N VAL A 967 -23.42 14.30 29.84
CA VAL A 967 -23.59 12.91 29.38
C VAL A 967 -22.99 12.77 27.98
N THR A 968 -21.82 12.13 27.90
CA THR A 968 -21.01 12.00 26.68
C THR A 968 -20.46 10.58 26.47
N LYS A 969 -20.70 9.67 27.42
CA LYS A 969 -20.16 8.31 27.44
C LYS A 969 -21.24 7.26 27.71
N ASP A 970 -21.01 6.05 27.22
CA ASP A 970 -21.92 4.90 27.34
C ASP A 970 -22.14 4.45 28.79
N ASP A 971 -21.08 4.46 29.60
CA ASP A 971 -21.13 4.09 31.01
C ASP A 971 -22.08 4.99 31.84
N GLN A 972 -22.19 6.27 31.47
CA GLN A 972 -23.11 7.23 32.08
C GLN A 972 -24.59 6.92 31.79
N LEU A 973 -24.90 6.21 30.70
CA LEU A 973 -26.28 5.82 30.36
C LEU A 973 -26.72 4.51 31.02
N SER A 974 -25.77 3.63 31.38
CA SER A 974 -26.07 2.29 31.91
C SER A 974 -26.90 2.29 33.21
N LYS A 975 -26.87 3.40 33.96
CA LYS A 975 -27.59 3.59 35.22
C LYS A 975 -28.61 4.73 35.16
N LEU A 976 -28.88 5.24 33.95
CA LEU A 976 -29.84 6.32 33.75
C LEU A 976 -31.22 5.90 34.29
N ALA A 977 -31.77 6.73 35.15
CA ALA A 977 -33.16 6.66 35.60
C ALA A 977 -33.77 8.05 35.53
N VAL A 978 -35.06 8.07 35.20
CA VAL A 978 -35.85 9.28 35.00
C VAL A 978 -37.07 9.19 35.89
N ASP A 979 -37.27 10.15 36.78
CA ASP A 979 -38.47 10.29 37.57
C ASP A 979 -39.29 11.47 36.99
N TYR A 980 -40.44 11.19 36.38
CA TYR A 980 -41.40 12.22 35.95
C TYR A 980 -42.35 12.52 37.11
N ALA A 981 -42.54 13.80 37.42
CA ALA A 981 -43.38 14.26 38.51
C ALA A 981 -44.31 15.39 38.05
N ALA A 982 -45.59 15.25 38.37
CA ALA A 982 -46.62 16.25 38.13
C ALA A 982 -47.13 16.80 39.45
N THR A 983 -47.31 18.13 39.54
CA THR A 983 -47.83 18.80 40.74
C THR A 983 -48.98 19.72 40.37
N LEU A 984 -50.03 19.74 41.19
CA LEU A 984 -51.21 20.56 41.00
C LEU A 984 -50.84 22.05 40.96
N GLY A 985 -51.32 22.75 39.92
CA GLY A 985 -51.03 24.16 39.69
C GLY A 985 -51.62 25.08 40.76
N LYS A 986 -51.04 26.26 40.93
CA LYS A 986 -51.47 27.19 41.98
C LYS A 986 -52.90 27.67 41.73
N GLY A 987 -53.79 27.38 42.69
CA GLY A 987 -55.20 27.78 42.62
C GLY A 987 -56.10 26.77 41.90
N SER A 988 -55.53 25.73 41.28
CA SER A 988 -56.27 24.59 40.76
C SER A 988 -56.73 23.70 41.93
N THR A 989 -57.93 23.11 41.83
CA THR A 989 -58.43 22.11 42.79
C THR A 989 -58.32 20.70 42.28
N ASP A 990 -58.39 20.52 40.96
CA ASP A 990 -58.35 19.24 40.25
C ASP A 990 -57.68 19.41 38.88
N ALA A 991 -56.75 18.52 38.54
CA ALA A 991 -56.09 18.50 37.24
C ALA A 991 -55.87 17.07 36.74
N THR A 992 -55.67 16.91 35.43
CA THR A 992 -55.31 15.64 34.81
C THR A 992 -53.96 15.79 34.12
N ASP A 993 -53.02 14.92 34.48
CA ASP A 993 -51.71 14.82 33.83
C ASP A 993 -51.66 13.51 33.04
N GLN A 994 -51.26 13.60 31.77
CA GLN A 994 -51.15 12.45 30.87
C GLN A 994 -49.72 12.37 30.35
N LEU A 995 -48.99 11.36 30.78
CA LEU A 995 -47.67 11.03 30.24
C LEU A 995 -47.83 9.97 29.15
N ASP A 996 -47.60 10.33 27.89
CA ASP A 996 -47.55 9.41 26.75
C ASP A 996 -46.28 8.56 26.83
N GLY A 997 -45.11 9.20 26.92
CA GLY A 997 -43.87 8.44 27.15
C GLY A 997 -42.60 9.28 27.21
N VAL A 998 -41.52 8.60 27.57
CA VAL A 998 -40.16 9.14 27.61
C VAL A 998 -39.23 8.31 26.73
N GLU A 999 -38.58 8.95 25.77
CA GLU A 999 -37.58 8.32 24.91
C GLU A 999 -36.23 9.04 25.03
N LEU A 1000 -35.15 8.27 25.09
CA LEU A 1000 -33.78 8.79 25.04
C LEU A 1000 -33.27 8.72 23.61
N ASP A 1001 -33.14 9.85 22.95
CA ASP A 1001 -32.61 9.99 21.60
C ASP A 1001 -31.09 10.17 21.66
N ILE A 1002 -30.36 9.17 21.14
CA ILE A 1002 -28.90 9.20 21.09
C ILE A 1002 -28.44 9.33 19.65
N VAL A 1003 -27.65 10.36 19.35
CA VAL A 1003 -26.85 10.42 18.12
C VAL A 1003 -25.40 10.21 18.50
N PHE A 1004 -24.79 9.20 17.90
CA PHE A 1004 -23.39 8.86 18.12
C PHE A 1004 -22.70 8.62 16.80
N ARG A 1005 -21.38 8.76 16.74
CA ARG A 1005 -20.59 8.27 15.59
C ARG A 1005 -19.78 7.09 16.05
N ALA A 1006 -19.94 6.01 15.30
CA ALA A 1006 -19.04 4.90 15.36
C ALA A 1006 -17.63 5.38 14.94
N PRO A 1007 -16.57 4.84 15.55
CA PRO A 1007 -15.23 5.01 15.02
C PRO A 1007 -15.20 4.56 13.56
N SER A 1008 -14.67 5.40 12.67
CA SER A 1008 -14.41 5.05 11.27
C SER A 1008 -12.92 5.19 10.96
N ILE A 1009 -12.43 4.41 10.00
CA ILE A 1009 -11.07 4.61 9.49
C ILE A 1009 -11.14 5.91 8.68
N ARG A 1010 -10.47 6.95 9.18
CA ARG A 1010 -10.44 8.26 8.56
C ARG A 1010 -9.12 8.45 7.85
N ALA A 1011 -9.21 8.95 6.63
CA ALA A 1011 -8.07 9.45 5.90
C ALA A 1011 -7.28 10.47 6.72
N LEU A 1012 -5.98 10.56 6.45
CA LEU A 1012 -5.15 11.63 6.98
C LEU A 1012 -5.73 13.00 6.61
N SER A 1013 -5.67 13.98 7.52
CA SER A 1013 -6.34 15.27 7.36
C SER A 1013 -5.63 16.43 8.08
N GLY A 1014 -6.03 17.67 7.76
CA GLY A 1014 -5.49 18.86 8.42
C GLY A 1014 -4.03 19.15 8.02
N CYS A 1015 -3.18 19.51 8.99
CA CYS A 1015 -1.80 19.89 8.66
C CYS A 1015 -0.97 18.74 8.08
N VAL A 1016 -1.31 17.46 8.33
CA VAL A 1016 -0.56 16.35 7.74
C VAL A 1016 -0.74 16.25 6.22
N THR A 1017 -1.89 16.69 5.69
CA THR A 1017 -2.20 16.66 4.24
C THR A 1017 -2.12 18.03 3.56
N ALA A 1018 -1.78 19.10 4.28
CA ALA A 1018 -1.50 20.44 3.73
C ALA A 1018 -0.04 20.60 3.26
N SER A 1019 0.20 21.27 2.14
CA SER A 1019 1.50 21.31 1.42
C SER A 1019 2.69 21.86 2.21
N SER A 1020 2.47 22.67 3.25
CA SER A 1020 3.50 23.26 4.12
C SER A 1020 3.36 22.85 5.59
N GLY A 1021 2.79 21.67 5.85
CA GLY A 1021 2.27 21.28 7.16
C GLY A 1021 3.13 20.32 7.99
N CYS A 1022 2.49 19.61 8.92
CA CYS A 1022 3.14 18.71 9.87
C CYS A 1022 3.45 17.34 9.24
N ALA A 1023 4.42 16.60 9.77
CA ALA A 1023 4.67 15.22 9.35
C ALA A 1023 3.84 14.20 10.14
N VAL A 1024 3.36 13.15 9.46
CA VAL A 1024 2.66 12.00 10.09
C VAL A 1024 3.63 11.17 10.93
N LEU A 1025 4.87 11.07 10.47
CA LEU A 1025 6.00 10.47 11.17
C LEU A 1025 7.10 11.52 11.30
N LYS A 1026 7.48 11.81 12.54
CA LYS A 1026 8.52 12.78 12.85
C LYS A 1026 9.60 12.18 13.76
N SER A 1027 10.87 12.43 13.45
CA SER A 1027 11.98 12.27 14.40
C SER A 1027 12.72 13.59 14.49
N ALA A 1028 13.05 14.03 15.71
CA ALA A 1028 13.82 15.24 15.91
C ALA A 1028 14.89 15.03 16.99
N ASP A 1029 16.15 15.14 16.60
CA ASP A 1029 17.22 15.44 17.56
C ASP A 1029 17.11 16.92 17.94
N ASP A 1030 16.66 17.20 19.17
CA ASP A 1030 16.71 18.56 19.71
C ASP A 1030 18.18 18.98 19.88
N ALA A 1031 18.52 20.19 19.46
CA ALA A 1031 19.89 20.68 19.35
C ALA A 1031 20.59 20.89 20.72
N ASP A 1032 19.88 20.66 21.84
CA ASP A 1032 20.27 21.12 23.17
C ASP A 1032 20.94 20.04 24.06
N THR A 1033 21.06 18.77 23.63
CA THR A 1033 21.77 17.76 24.45
C THR A 1033 22.75 16.90 23.65
N THR A 1034 23.98 16.81 24.15
CA THR A 1034 25.09 16.08 23.51
C THR A 1034 25.10 14.57 23.82
N THR A 1035 24.07 14.05 24.51
CA THR A 1035 24.02 12.65 24.97
C THR A 1035 22.74 11.90 24.64
N ASP A 1036 21.61 12.60 24.40
CA ASP A 1036 20.29 11.98 24.28
C ASP A 1036 19.76 12.18 22.86
N HIS A 1037 20.09 11.24 21.97
CA HIS A 1037 19.68 11.25 20.56
C HIS A 1037 18.36 10.49 20.36
N SER A 1038 17.48 11.00 19.51
CA SER A 1038 16.30 10.27 19.05
C SER A 1038 16.73 9.01 18.30
N ARG A 1039 16.05 7.89 18.54
CA ARG A 1039 16.33 6.62 17.86
C ARG A 1039 15.06 6.01 17.32
N LEU A 1040 14.88 6.09 16.00
CA LEU A 1040 13.76 5.49 15.30
C LEU A 1040 14.27 4.47 14.29
N VAL A 1041 13.73 3.25 14.37
CA VAL A 1041 14.00 2.16 13.43
C VAL A 1041 12.68 1.56 12.95
N ILE A 1042 12.50 1.51 11.64
CA ILE A 1042 11.31 0.97 10.98
C ILE A 1042 11.75 -0.17 10.08
N ASN A 1043 11.64 -1.39 10.60
CA ASN A 1043 11.84 -2.64 9.86
C ASN A 1043 10.63 -2.93 8.96
N GLY A 1044 10.47 -2.12 7.91
CA GLY A 1044 9.40 -2.22 6.93
C GLY A 1044 9.36 -0.99 6.01
N THR A 1045 8.24 -0.85 5.31
CA THR A 1045 7.93 0.31 4.46
C THR A 1045 7.20 1.36 5.28
N VAL A 1046 7.54 2.63 5.07
CA VAL A 1046 6.70 3.76 5.49
C VAL A 1046 5.89 4.21 4.28
N TYR A 1047 4.58 4.02 4.34
CA TYR A 1047 3.67 4.34 3.25
C TYR A 1047 2.66 5.39 3.68
N ALA A 1048 2.91 6.66 3.34
CA ALA A 1048 2.08 7.81 3.69
C ALA A 1048 1.97 8.82 2.52
N PRO A 1049 1.47 8.42 1.34
CA PRO A 1049 1.59 9.21 0.10
C PRO A 1049 0.81 10.53 0.10
N THR A 1050 -0.09 10.74 1.05
CA THR A 1050 -0.81 12.02 1.23
C THR A 1050 -0.21 12.92 2.30
N ALA A 1051 0.78 12.45 3.07
CA ALA A 1051 1.36 13.19 4.18
C ALA A 1051 2.88 13.33 4.11
N ALA A 1052 3.40 14.28 4.88
CA ALA A 1052 4.85 14.49 5.02
C ALA A 1052 5.48 13.48 5.98
N VAL A 1053 6.73 13.10 5.70
CA VAL A 1053 7.62 12.35 6.60
C VAL A 1053 8.86 13.21 6.86
N ASP A 1054 9.19 13.42 8.13
CA ASP A 1054 10.30 14.29 8.57
C ASP A 1054 11.21 13.52 9.53
N LEU A 1055 12.38 13.10 9.08
CA LEU A 1055 13.32 12.30 9.86
C LEU A 1055 14.62 13.06 10.08
N SER A 1056 14.80 13.62 11.27
CA SER A 1056 16.03 14.29 11.68
C SER A 1056 16.66 13.59 12.89
N MET A 1057 17.79 12.92 12.66
CA MET A 1057 18.53 12.13 13.66
C MET A 1057 20.04 12.29 13.45
N SER A 1058 20.81 12.34 14.52
CA SER A 1058 22.27 12.41 14.44
C SER A 1058 22.94 11.17 15.02
N GLN A 1059 24.18 10.94 14.62
CA GLN A 1059 25.00 9.80 15.05
C GLN A 1059 24.36 8.42 14.81
N VAL A 1060 23.58 8.28 13.74
CA VAL A 1060 22.88 7.03 13.41
C VAL A 1060 23.88 5.92 13.04
N SER A 1061 23.83 4.80 13.78
CA SER A 1061 24.74 3.65 13.62
C SER A 1061 24.07 2.40 13.04
N SER A 1062 22.82 2.54 12.60
CA SER A 1062 21.97 1.48 12.06
C SER A 1062 21.14 1.98 10.87
N GLN A 1063 20.47 1.08 10.18
CA GLN A 1063 19.53 1.45 9.13
C GLN A 1063 18.21 1.89 9.77
N VAL A 1064 17.70 3.04 9.37
CA VAL A 1064 16.48 3.67 9.93
C VAL A 1064 15.24 3.11 9.27
N VAL A 1065 15.22 2.98 7.94
CA VAL A 1065 14.10 2.40 7.19
C VAL A 1065 14.60 1.32 6.24
N THR A 1066 13.98 0.15 6.32
CA THR A 1066 14.54 -1.09 5.75
C THR A 1066 13.92 -1.50 4.43
N ARG A 1067 12.75 -0.94 4.09
CA ARG A 1067 12.05 -1.14 2.81
C ARG A 1067 11.46 0.16 2.28
N GLY A 1068 12.22 1.25 2.36
CA GLY A 1068 11.89 2.52 1.71
C GLY A 1068 10.73 3.34 2.31
N ILE A 1069 10.56 4.55 1.76
CA ILE A 1069 9.57 5.55 2.17
C ILE A 1069 8.82 6.05 0.93
N ILE A 1070 7.49 5.98 0.97
CA ILE A 1070 6.60 6.61 -0.01
C ILE A 1070 5.78 7.64 0.75
N ALA A 1071 5.96 8.92 0.44
CA ALA A 1071 5.28 10.00 1.14
C ALA A 1071 4.92 11.14 0.18
N ARG A 1072 4.08 12.07 0.62
CA ARG A 1072 3.82 13.28 -0.18
C ARG A 1072 5.07 14.15 -0.28
N THR A 1073 5.73 14.39 0.83
CA THR A 1073 7.02 15.09 0.91
C THR A 1073 7.91 14.37 1.91
N ILE A 1074 9.22 14.38 1.66
CA ILE A 1074 10.21 13.69 2.50
C ILE A 1074 11.31 14.70 2.89
N ASP A 1075 11.43 14.98 4.18
CA ASP A 1075 12.52 15.76 4.77
C ASP A 1075 13.47 14.84 5.53
N LEU A 1076 14.75 14.82 5.15
CA LEU A 1076 15.77 13.95 5.73
C LEU A 1076 16.93 14.76 6.31
N GLY A 1077 17.01 14.79 7.63
CA GLY A 1077 18.12 15.32 8.42
C GLY A 1077 18.89 14.24 9.16
N ILE A 1078 19.21 13.11 8.48
CA ILE A 1078 19.86 11.97 9.13
C ILE A 1078 21.39 12.03 8.94
N SER A 1079 22.13 12.14 10.04
CA SER A 1079 23.60 12.12 10.04
C SER A 1079 24.13 10.80 10.59
N PRO A 1080 24.77 9.94 9.76
CA PRO A 1080 25.35 8.70 10.24
C PRO A 1080 26.55 8.92 11.16
N THR A 1081 26.81 8.00 12.09
CA THR A 1081 28.01 8.04 12.93
C THR A 1081 29.27 7.90 12.07
N THR A 1082 30.38 8.52 12.48
CA THR A 1082 31.66 8.40 11.78
C THR A 1082 32.05 6.93 11.58
N GLY A 1083 32.28 6.52 10.33
CA GLY A 1083 32.64 5.16 9.97
C GLY A 1083 31.45 4.24 9.66
N TYR A 1084 30.21 4.71 9.84
CA TYR A 1084 29.04 4.01 9.32
C TYR A 1084 28.95 4.21 7.81
N LEU A 1085 29.18 3.13 7.05
CA LEU A 1085 29.24 3.15 5.58
C LEU A 1085 28.00 2.56 4.92
N ARG A 1086 27.08 2.00 5.71
CA ARG A 1086 25.89 1.32 5.20
C ARG A 1086 24.78 2.33 4.84
N PRO A 1087 23.81 1.91 4.01
CA PRO A 1087 22.62 2.70 3.74
C PRO A 1087 21.82 2.95 5.03
N VAL A 1088 21.39 4.19 5.21
CA VAL A 1088 20.51 4.60 6.32
C VAL A 1088 19.05 4.35 5.94
N ILE A 1089 18.73 4.47 4.66
CA ILE A 1089 17.45 4.11 4.07
C ILE A 1089 17.75 3.16 2.93
N GLY A 1090 16.97 2.10 2.78
CA GLY A 1090 17.19 1.18 1.69
C GLY A 1090 16.05 0.22 1.47
N ILE A 1091 16.11 -0.45 0.33
CA ILE A 1091 15.34 -1.65 0.01
C ILE A 1091 16.33 -2.83 0.08
N PRO A 1092 15.94 -4.01 0.60
CA PRO A 1092 16.83 -5.16 0.64
C PRO A 1092 17.35 -5.45 -0.78
N PRO A 1093 18.67 -5.64 -0.96
CA PRO A 1093 19.20 -5.90 -2.29
C PRO A 1093 18.64 -7.22 -2.81
N GLU A 1094 18.49 -7.28 -4.13
CA GLU A 1094 18.11 -8.50 -4.81
C GLU A 1094 19.05 -9.66 -4.45
N PRO A 1095 18.58 -10.92 -4.49
CA PRO A 1095 19.47 -12.05 -4.36
C PRO A 1095 20.57 -11.97 -5.42
N VAL A 1096 21.80 -12.17 -4.98
CA VAL A 1096 23.00 -12.09 -5.83
C VAL A 1096 23.65 -13.46 -5.85
N LEU A 1097 24.01 -13.95 -7.04
CA LEU A 1097 24.87 -15.10 -7.21
C LEU A 1097 26.32 -14.65 -7.19
N PHE A 1098 27.06 -15.14 -6.21
CA PHE A 1098 28.51 -15.02 -6.20
C PHE A 1098 29.10 -16.28 -6.81
N THR A 1099 29.84 -16.12 -7.91
CA THR A 1099 30.52 -17.23 -8.58
C THR A 1099 32.02 -17.05 -8.45
N THR A 1100 32.69 -17.99 -7.78
CA THR A 1100 34.12 -17.86 -7.50
C THR A 1100 34.96 -18.72 -8.43
N TYR A 1101 35.93 -18.08 -9.07
CA TYR A 1101 36.83 -18.70 -10.02
C TYR A 1101 38.28 -18.64 -9.53
N PRO A 1102 39.10 -19.68 -9.83
CA PRO A 1102 40.53 -19.58 -9.66
C PRO A 1102 41.09 -18.61 -10.71
N ALA A 1103 41.84 -17.61 -10.27
CA ALA A 1103 42.54 -16.71 -11.18
C ALA A 1103 43.74 -17.46 -11.79
N VAL A 1104 43.54 -18.18 -12.89
CA VAL A 1104 44.65 -18.80 -13.63
C VAL A 1104 45.06 -17.87 -14.76
N THR A 1105 46.21 -17.23 -14.58
CA THR A 1105 46.77 -16.29 -15.54
C THR A 1105 47.66 -17.00 -16.56
N ALA A 1106 47.36 -16.85 -17.84
CA ALA A 1106 48.31 -17.12 -18.91
C ALA A 1106 48.80 -15.80 -19.51
N LYS A 1107 50.12 -15.62 -19.51
CA LYS A 1107 50.80 -14.50 -20.18
C LYS A 1107 51.44 -14.99 -21.48
N PRO A 1108 51.54 -14.15 -22.51
CA PRO A 1108 52.30 -14.50 -23.71
C PRO A 1108 53.77 -14.70 -23.34
N ALA A 1109 54.39 -15.77 -23.86
CA ALA A 1109 55.81 -16.03 -23.64
C ALA A 1109 56.70 -15.33 -24.67
N SER A 1110 56.14 -14.92 -25.80
CA SER A 1110 56.87 -14.23 -26.86
C SER A 1110 55.96 -13.36 -27.74
N VAL A 1111 56.59 -12.38 -28.39
CA VAL A 1111 56.03 -11.73 -29.57
C VAL A 1111 56.47 -12.51 -30.80
N THR A 1112 55.54 -12.96 -31.64
CA THR A 1112 55.81 -13.80 -32.81
C THR A 1112 55.81 -13.02 -34.13
N ALA A 1113 55.13 -11.88 -34.20
CA ALA A 1113 55.20 -10.95 -35.33
C ALA A 1113 54.92 -9.50 -34.89
N ILE A 1114 55.59 -8.54 -35.53
CA ILE A 1114 55.48 -7.11 -35.24
C ILE A 1114 55.49 -6.32 -36.54
N THR A 1115 54.49 -5.47 -36.74
CA THR A 1115 54.43 -4.50 -37.83
C THR A 1115 54.19 -3.11 -37.24
N ARG A 1116 55.17 -2.21 -37.36
CA ARG A 1116 55.16 -0.81 -36.86
C ARG A 1116 55.03 -0.58 -35.35
N PHE A 1117 54.84 -1.63 -34.56
CA PHE A 1117 55.10 -1.60 -33.12
C PHE A 1117 56.62 -1.63 -32.85
N THR A 1118 57.03 -1.01 -31.75
CA THR A 1118 58.42 -1.05 -31.29
C THR A 1118 58.70 -2.44 -30.71
N PRO A 1119 59.72 -3.18 -31.19
CA PRO A 1119 60.04 -4.49 -30.63
C PRO A 1119 60.42 -4.39 -29.15
N PRO A 1120 59.91 -5.26 -28.27
CA PRO A 1120 60.33 -5.26 -26.88
C PRO A 1120 61.81 -5.63 -26.76
N ALA A 1121 62.51 -5.01 -25.80
CA ALA A 1121 63.91 -5.32 -25.55
C ALA A 1121 64.07 -6.81 -25.19
N PRO A 1122 65.17 -7.49 -25.58
CA PRO A 1122 65.39 -8.89 -25.23
C PRO A 1122 65.31 -9.13 -23.72
N GLY A 1123 64.32 -9.90 -23.27
CA GLY A 1123 64.09 -10.20 -21.85
C GLY A 1123 63.17 -9.21 -21.11
N ALA A 1124 62.67 -8.17 -21.75
CA ALA A 1124 61.57 -7.36 -21.22
C ALA A 1124 60.26 -8.19 -21.24
N PRO A 1125 59.34 -7.98 -20.27
CA PRO A 1125 58.01 -8.54 -20.38
C PRO A 1125 57.38 -8.10 -21.71
N VAL A 1126 56.70 -9.02 -22.38
CA VAL A 1126 56.05 -8.87 -23.70
C VAL A 1126 54.95 -7.78 -23.72
N ASP A 1127 54.76 -7.07 -22.61
CA ASP A 1127 53.57 -6.30 -22.24
C ASP A 1127 53.71 -4.77 -22.39
N VAL A 1128 54.75 -4.23 -23.04
CA VAL A 1128 54.87 -2.77 -23.27
C VAL A 1128 55.44 -2.47 -24.65
N THR A 1129 54.58 -2.12 -25.62
CA THR A 1129 55.01 -1.72 -26.96
C THR A 1129 54.17 -0.59 -27.51
N ASP A 1130 54.83 0.48 -27.93
CA ASP A 1130 54.22 1.60 -28.64
C ASP A 1130 54.21 1.35 -30.15
N ALA A 1131 53.12 1.72 -30.83
CA ALA A 1131 53.09 1.93 -32.27
C ALA A 1131 52.77 3.39 -32.57
N THR A 1132 53.55 4.00 -33.47
CA THR A 1132 53.16 5.26 -34.11
C THR A 1132 52.74 4.95 -35.55
N ILE A 1133 51.48 5.25 -35.86
CA ILE A 1133 50.82 4.88 -37.10
C ILE A 1133 50.58 6.15 -37.92
N PRO A 1134 51.18 6.28 -39.12
CA PRO A 1134 50.89 7.42 -40.00
C PRO A 1134 49.43 7.37 -40.48
N GLY A 1135 48.85 8.52 -40.84
CA GLY A 1135 47.44 8.62 -41.22
C GLY A 1135 47.04 7.66 -42.35
N GLY A 1136 45.93 6.93 -42.15
CA GLY A 1136 45.46 5.86 -43.04
C GLY A 1136 46.30 4.57 -42.98
N GLY A 1137 47.23 4.47 -42.03
CA GLY A 1137 48.09 3.32 -41.83
C GLY A 1137 47.53 2.29 -40.84
N GLN A 1138 48.17 1.11 -40.80
CA GLN A 1138 47.89 0.08 -39.81
C GLN A 1138 49.17 -0.37 -39.10
N ALA A 1139 49.05 -0.78 -37.84
CA ALA A 1139 50.07 -1.50 -37.08
C ALA A 1139 49.50 -2.80 -36.55
N SER A 1140 50.33 -3.85 -36.45
CA SER A 1140 49.90 -5.12 -35.89
C SER A 1140 50.95 -5.77 -35.00
N LEU A 1141 50.48 -6.41 -33.93
CA LEU A 1141 51.29 -7.12 -32.94
C LEU A 1141 50.70 -8.50 -32.72
N THR A 1142 51.46 -9.55 -33.04
CA THR A 1142 51.07 -10.93 -32.76
C THR A 1142 51.83 -11.48 -31.56
N LEU A 1143 51.08 -11.87 -30.55
CA LEU A 1143 51.54 -12.42 -29.29
C LEU A 1143 51.29 -13.93 -29.29
N GLY A 1144 52.23 -14.70 -28.77
CA GLY A 1144 52.15 -16.15 -28.79
C GLY A 1144 52.87 -16.83 -27.63
N GLY A 1145 52.86 -18.16 -27.68
CA GLY A 1145 53.56 -18.98 -26.69
C GLY A 1145 52.88 -19.00 -25.32
N TYR A 1146 51.56 -18.83 -25.25
CA TYR A 1146 50.82 -18.99 -23.99
C TYR A 1146 51.07 -20.39 -23.43
N ALA A 1147 51.78 -20.46 -22.30
CA ALA A 1147 52.11 -21.73 -21.67
C ALA A 1147 50.87 -22.32 -20.99
N GLN A 1148 50.60 -23.60 -21.23
CA GLN A 1148 49.54 -24.32 -20.51
C GLN A 1148 49.88 -24.35 -19.00
N PRO A 1149 49.04 -23.78 -18.12
CA PRO A 1149 49.31 -23.78 -16.67
C PRO A 1149 49.24 -25.20 -16.10
N ALA A 1150 50.21 -25.59 -15.28
CA ALA A 1150 50.19 -26.85 -14.54
C ALA A 1150 49.57 -26.66 -13.14
N PRO A 1151 48.68 -27.57 -12.65
CA PRO A 1151 48.22 -28.82 -13.26
C PRO A 1151 46.90 -28.64 -14.05
N ALA A 1152 46.84 -29.33 -15.20
CA ALA A 1152 45.77 -29.26 -16.18
C ALA A 1152 44.36 -29.42 -15.58
N THR A 1153 43.51 -28.42 -15.81
CA THR A 1153 42.07 -28.54 -15.71
C THR A 1153 41.64 -29.50 -16.82
N THR A 1154 41.29 -30.74 -16.48
CA THR A 1154 40.82 -31.73 -17.47
C THR A 1154 39.37 -31.52 -17.90
N GLY A 1155 38.69 -30.51 -17.33
CA GLY A 1155 37.33 -30.10 -17.70
C GLY A 1155 37.29 -29.06 -18.82
N PRO A 1156 36.12 -28.86 -19.43
CA PRO A 1156 35.87 -27.73 -20.34
C PRO A 1156 36.15 -26.39 -19.63
N LEU A 1157 36.64 -25.42 -20.39
CA LEU A 1157 36.74 -24.01 -19.97
C LEU A 1157 35.38 -23.37 -20.25
N ASP A 1158 34.72 -22.90 -19.20
CA ASP A 1158 33.38 -22.31 -19.31
C ASP A 1158 33.44 -20.81 -19.65
N HIS A 1159 34.50 -20.11 -19.24
CA HIS A 1159 34.80 -18.73 -19.65
C HIS A 1159 36.30 -18.53 -19.86
N VAL A 1160 36.67 -17.88 -20.97
CA VAL A 1160 38.06 -17.52 -21.25
C VAL A 1160 38.12 -16.05 -21.63
N VAL A 1161 38.53 -15.22 -20.69
CA VAL A 1161 38.55 -13.77 -20.88
C VAL A 1161 39.97 -13.34 -21.27
N LEU A 1162 40.09 -12.77 -22.46
CA LEU A 1162 41.27 -12.02 -22.86
C LEU A 1162 41.13 -10.59 -22.32
N ARG A 1163 42.04 -10.20 -21.44
CA ARG A 1163 42.20 -8.81 -20.99
C ARG A 1163 43.29 -8.14 -21.80
N VAL A 1164 42.97 -7.00 -22.40
CA VAL A 1164 43.96 -6.19 -23.11
C VAL A 1164 44.01 -4.81 -22.52
N ALA A 1165 45.16 -4.45 -21.98
CA ALA A 1165 45.45 -3.10 -21.57
C ALA A 1165 45.99 -2.31 -22.76
N HIS A 1166 45.31 -1.22 -23.11
CA HIS A 1166 45.69 -0.37 -24.24
C HIS A 1166 45.41 1.11 -23.97
N HIS A 1167 45.96 2.01 -24.78
CA HIS A 1167 45.77 3.43 -24.66
C HIS A 1167 45.86 4.07 -26.05
N ASP A 1168 44.75 4.69 -26.43
CA ASP A 1168 44.50 5.18 -27.77
C ASP A 1168 44.71 6.69 -27.81
N ASP A 1169 45.77 7.11 -28.50
CA ASP A 1169 46.10 8.52 -28.70
C ASP A 1169 46.02 8.90 -30.19
N GLY A 1170 45.40 10.05 -30.50
CA GLY A 1170 45.26 10.55 -31.87
C GLY A 1170 44.00 10.06 -32.59
N ASP A 1171 44.06 9.96 -33.93
CA ASP A 1171 42.92 9.59 -34.78
C ASP A 1171 42.87 8.06 -34.97
N VAL A 1172 42.54 7.30 -33.91
CA VAL A 1172 42.38 5.84 -33.99
C VAL A 1172 41.02 5.51 -34.60
N GLU A 1173 41.01 4.84 -35.76
CA GLU A 1173 39.78 4.45 -36.47
C GLU A 1173 39.22 3.12 -35.95
N SER A 1174 40.09 2.15 -35.63
CA SER A 1174 39.66 0.85 -35.09
C SER A 1174 40.80 0.10 -34.39
N VAL A 1175 40.49 -0.60 -33.30
CA VAL A 1175 41.32 -1.63 -32.69
C VAL A 1175 40.64 -2.99 -32.88
N LYS A 1176 41.34 -3.94 -33.52
CA LYS A 1176 40.80 -5.27 -33.86
C LYS A 1176 41.70 -6.38 -33.34
N MET A 1177 41.10 -7.45 -32.85
CA MET A 1177 41.80 -8.62 -32.33
C MET A 1177 41.43 -9.89 -33.06
N SER A 1178 42.42 -10.55 -33.65
CA SER A 1178 42.25 -11.91 -34.19
C SER A 1178 42.90 -12.92 -33.27
N VAL A 1179 42.19 -14.01 -32.98
CA VAL A 1179 42.64 -15.04 -32.03
C VAL A 1179 42.71 -16.37 -32.77
N ASP A 1180 43.90 -16.93 -32.89
CA ASP A 1180 44.15 -18.16 -33.65
C ASP A 1180 44.65 -19.29 -32.75
N PHE A 1181 44.03 -20.46 -32.88
CA PHE A 1181 44.34 -21.71 -32.24
C PHE A 1181 43.67 -22.85 -33.01
N THR A 1182 44.03 -24.11 -32.72
CA THR A 1182 43.43 -25.25 -33.41
C THR A 1182 41.91 -25.31 -33.17
N GLY A 1183 41.14 -25.00 -34.22
CA GLY A 1183 39.68 -24.96 -34.19
C GLY A 1183 39.05 -23.58 -33.95
N SER A 1184 39.83 -22.49 -33.98
CA SER A 1184 39.31 -21.13 -33.79
C SER A 1184 38.37 -20.68 -34.92
N THR A 1185 37.24 -20.07 -34.57
CA THR A 1185 36.34 -19.37 -35.50
C THR A 1185 36.69 -17.88 -35.67
N CYS A 1186 37.54 -17.33 -34.80
CA CYS A 1186 37.98 -15.93 -34.78
C CYS A 1186 39.33 -15.70 -35.48
N SER A 1187 39.72 -16.60 -36.38
CA SER A 1187 40.94 -16.50 -37.17
C SER A 1187 40.72 -15.65 -38.44
N GLY A 1188 41.63 -14.70 -38.67
CA GLY A 1188 41.64 -13.83 -39.86
C GLY A 1188 40.98 -12.45 -39.67
N VAL A 1189 41.34 -11.51 -40.54
CA VAL A 1189 40.95 -10.09 -40.48
C VAL A 1189 39.46 -9.81 -40.62
N ASN A 1190 38.69 -10.73 -41.22
CA ASN A 1190 37.24 -10.58 -41.39
C ASN A 1190 36.42 -11.12 -40.21
N ASN A 1191 37.05 -11.88 -39.31
CA ASN A 1191 36.43 -12.49 -38.14
C ASN A 1191 37.11 -12.03 -36.83
N SER A 1192 37.76 -10.86 -36.88
CA SER A 1192 38.40 -10.24 -35.71
C SER A 1192 37.35 -9.63 -34.79
N LEU A 1193 37.60 -9.69 -33.49
CA LEU A 1193 36.84 -9.05 -32.43
C LEU A 1193 37.18 -7.56 -32.42
N ASP A 1194 36.15 -6.70 -32.41
CA ASP A 1194 36.36 -5.25 -32.26
C ASP A 1194 36.59 -4.93 -30.77
N VAL A 1195 37.58 -4.09 -30.49
CA VAL A 1195 37.87 -3.55 -29.15
C VAL A 1195 37.50 -2.07 -29.13
N PRO A 1196 36.78 -1.58 -28.10
CA PRO A 1196 36.37 -0.19 -28.03
C PRO A 1196 37.57 0.76 -28.11
N VAL A 1197 37.40 1.89 -28.79
CA VAL A 1197 38.41 2.95 -28.87
C VAL A 1197 38.15 3.98 -27.77
N HIS A 1198 39.16 4.27 -26.95
CA HIS A 1198 39.07 5.10 -25.74
C HIS A 1198 39.87 6.41 -25.86
N LEU A 1199 39.39 7.32 -26.69
CA LEU A 1199 40.01 8.63 -26.92
C LEU A 1199 40.01 9.52 -25.67
N GLY A 1200 41.16 10.07 -25.27
CA GLY A 1200 41.27 11.08 -24.22
C GLY A 1200 41.37 10.55 -22.78
N SER A 1201 41.58 9.24 -22.59
CA SER A 1201 41.90 8.66 -21.29
C SER A 1201 43.26 9.17 -20.78
N SER A 1202 43.43 9.45 -19.49
CA SER A 1202 44.73 9.92 -18.94
C SER A 1202 45.75 8.79 -18.72
N GLY A 1203 45.51 7.60 -19.27
CA GLY A 1203 46.35 6.41 -19.11
C GLY A 1203 45.71 5.12 -19.66
N PRO A 1204 46.37 3.96 -19.51
CA PRO A 1204 45.91 2.68 -20.05
C PRO A 1204 44.57 2.23 -19.48
N VAL A 1205 43.67 1.85 -20.38
CA VAL A 1205 42.38 1.20 -20.11
C VAL A 1205 42.51 -0.31 -20.35
N THR A 1206 41.68 -1.12 -19.70
CA THR A 1206 41.71 -2.59 -19.87
C THR A 1206 40.36 -3.10 -20.32
N ASP A 1207 40.31 -3.61 -21.54
CA ASP A 1207 39.12 -4.20 -22.14
C ASP A 1207 39.13 -5.71 -21.96
N GLN A 1208 37.93 -6.29 -21.89
CA GLN A 1208 37.71 -7.72 -21.67
C GLN A 1208 36.96 -8.31 -22.85
N VAL A 1209 37.48 -9.40 -23.41
CA VAL A 1209 36.89 -10.09 -24.54
C VAL A 1209 36.75 -11.58 -24.22
N ASP A 1210 35.52 -12.10 -24.26
CA ASP A 1210 35.28 -13.54 -24.08
C ASP A 1210 35.66 -14.31 -25.35
N LEU A 1211 36.50 -15.32 -25.21
CA LEU A 1211 36.99 -16.18 -26.28
C LEU A 1211 36.20 -17.50 -26.41
N ALA A 1212 35.18 -17.72 -25.59
CA ALA A 1212 34.27 -18.86 -25.74
C ALA A 1212 33.55 -18.87 -27.11
N PRO A 1213 33.02 -17.74 -27.64
CA PRO A 1213 32.45 -17.68 -29.00
C PRO A 1213 33.45 -18.02 -30.10
N CYS A 1214 34.75 -17.84 -29.83
CA CYS A 1214 35.83 -18.22 -30.74
C CYS A 1214 36.11 -19.73 -30.76
N GLY A 1215 35.46 -20.53 -29.90
CA GLY A 1215 35.63 -21.98 -29.80
C GLY A 1215 36.70 -22.43 -28.80
N LEU A 1216 37.21 -21.54 -27.95
CA LEU A 1216 38.24 -21.86 -26.96
C LEU A 1216 37.59 -22.47 -25.70
N THR A 1217 37.44 -23.79 -25.70
CA THR A 1217 36.70 -24.56 -24.69
C THR A 1217 37.57 -25.53 -23.90
N LYS A 1218 38.87 -25.65 -24.21
CA LYS A 1218 39.80 -26.59 -23.56
C LYS A 1218 41.16 -25.95 -23.32
N ALA A 1219 41.75 -26.19 -22.14
CA ALA A 1219 43.09 -25.69 -21.81
C ALA A 1219 44.20 -26.20 -22.75
N SER A 1220 43.98 -27.35 -23.43
CA SER A 1220 44.91 -27.85 -24.46
C SER A 1220 44.96 -26.97 -25.71
N GLN A 1221 43.92 -26.18 -25.99
CA GLN A 1221 43.88 -25.26 -27.14
C GLN A 1221 44.77 -24.03 -26.94
N LEU A 1222 45.25 -23.78 -25.71
CA LEU A 1222 46.23 -22.73 -25.43
C LEU A 1222 47.59 -23.05 -26.03
N ALA A 1223 47.90 -24.33 -26.22
CA ALA A 1223 49.10 -24.77 -26.91
C ALA A 1223 48.99 -24.37 -28.40
N GLY A 1224 49.69 -23.31 -28.77
CA GLY A 1224 49.65 -22.74 -30.12
C GLY A 1224 48.70 -21.55 -30.28
N LEU A 1225 48.10 -21.06 -29.19
CA LEU A 1225 47.31 -19.83 -29.22
C LEU A 1225 48.18 -18.63 -29.63
N THR A 1226 47.68 -17.84 -30.58
CA THR A 1226 48.22 -16.54 -30.92
C THR A 1226 47.13 -15.48 -30.93
N VAL A 1227 47.45 -14.29 -30.44
CA VAL A 1227 46.57 -13.12 -30.40
C VAL A 1227 47.21 -12.04 -31.24
N THR A 1228 46.53 -11.61 -32.31
CA THR A 1228 46.99 -10.51 -33.16
C THR A 1228 46.14 -9.29 -32.90
N CYS A 1229 46.72 -8.26 -32.30
CA CYS A 1229 46.11 -6.93 -32.20
C CYS A 1229 46.48 -6.13 -33.46
N THR A 1230 45.49 -5.52 -34.10
CA THR A 1230 45.65 -4.65 -35.27
C THR A 1230 44.99 -3.32 -34.99
N VAL A 1231 45.74 -2.23 -35.13
CA VAL A 1231 45.23 -0.88 -34.97
C VAL A 1231 45.29 -0.16 -36.31
N THR A 1232 44.18 0.48 -36.67
CA THR A 1232 44.04 1.29 -37.88
C THR A 1232 43.92 2.74 -37.47
N ALA A 1233 44.77 3.60 -38.05
CA ALA A 1233 44.70 5.04 -37.84
C ALA A 1233 43.86 5.69 -38.94
N GLY A 1234 42.99 6.62 -38.55
CA GLY A 1234 42.33 7.57 -39.43
C GLY A 1234 43.33 8.55 -40.07
N SER A 1235 42.82 9.58 -40.73
CA SER A 1235 43.61 10.52 -41.53
C SER A 1235 44.67 11.31 -40.75
N GLY A 1236 44.49 11.52 -39.44
CA GLY A 1236 45.39 12.27 -38.57
C GLY A 1236 46.61 11.50 -38.06
N GLY A 1237 46.63 10.18 -38.24
CA GLY A 1237 47.59 9.29 -37.59
C GLY A 1237 47.23 9.01 -36.12
N ALA A 1238 47.81 7.95 -35.57
CA ALA A 1238 47.54 7.52 -34.20
C ALA A 1238 48.80 7.02 -33.50
N THR A 1239 48.80 7.07 -32.19
CA THR A 1239 49.74 6.36 -31.32
C THR A 1239 48.95 5.36 -30.48
N GLU A 1240 49.38 4.11 -30.52
CA GLU A 1240 48.79 3.05 -29.71
C GLU A 1240 49.82 2.60 -28.68
N HIS A 1241 49.43 2.61 -27.40
CA HIS A 1241 50.24 2.01 -26.35
C HIS A 1241 49.57 0.75 -25.81
N LEU A 1242 50.10 -0.42 -26.18
CA LEU A 1242 49.67 -1.69 -25.59
C LEU A 1242 50.41 -1.93 -24.28
N GLY A 1243 49.68 -1.83 -23.16
CA GLY A 1243 50.15 -1.96 -21.78
C GLY A 1243 50.01 -3.38 -21.18
N GLY A 1244 49.74 -4.38 -22.02
CA GLY A 1244 49.79 -5.80 -21.68
C GLY A 1244 48.61 -6.60 -22.20
N THR A 1245 48.86 -7.87 -22.55
CA THR A 1245 47.77 -8.82 -22.86
C THR A 1245 47.85 -10.01 -21.92
N ARG A 1246 46.72 -10.31 -21.28
CA ARG A 1246 46.64 -11.38 -20.29
C ARG A 1246 45.39 -12.19 -20.56
N ILE A 1247 45.52 -13.51 -20.55
CA ILE A 1247 44.38 -14.41 -20.63
C ILE A 1247 44.09 -14.93 -19.23
N ASP A 1248 42.89 -14.63 -18.76
CA ASP A 1248 42.34 -15.24 -17.55
C ASP A 1248 41.58 -16.50 -17.94
N LEU A 1249 42.10 -17.63 -17.51
CA LEU A 1249 41.55 -18.95 -17.78
C LEU A 1249 40.67 -19.34 -16.58
N LEU A 1250 39.36 -19.22 -16.75
CA LEU A 1250 38.40 -19.56 -15.72
C LEU A 1250 37.90 -20.99 -15.98
N SER A 1251 38.38 -21.95 -15.19
CA SER A 1251 37.99 -23.35 -15.32
C SER A 1251 36.92 -23.71 -14.30
N GLY A 1252 35.65 -23.66 -14.71
CA GLY A 1252 34.48 -24.01 -13.90
C GLY A 1252 34.29 -23.16 -12.63
N PRO A 1253 33.05 -23.04 -12.12
CA PRO A 1253 32.84 -22.47 -10.80
C PRO A 1253 33.47 -23.40 -9.74
N LEU A 1254 34.37 -22.87 -8.90
CA LEU A 1254 34.83 -23.61 -7.71
C LEU A 1254 33.76 -23.62 -6.62
N VAL A 1255 32.99 -22.54 -6.54
CA VAL A 1255 31.88 -22.32 -5.61
C VAL A 1255 30.88 -21.39 -6.29
N GLN A 1256 29.62 -21.79 -6.36
CA GLN A 1256 28.48 -20.90 -6.59
C GLN A 1256 27.75 -20.71 -5.28
N ALA A 1257 27.50 -19.45 -4.92
CA ALA A 1257 26.75 -19.10 -3.72
C ALA A 1257 25.66 -18.09 -4.09
N ALA A 1258 24.42 -18.55 -4.11
CA ALA A 1258 23.27 -17.65 -4.16
C ALA A 1258 23.08 -17.04 -2.77
N VAL A 1259 23.23 -15.72 -2.67
CA VAL A 1259 23.09 -14.97 -1.43
C VAL A 1259 21.90 -14.04 -1.57
N SER A 1260 20.81 -14.41 -0.90
CA SER A 1260 19.75 -13.45 -0.59
C SER A 1260 20.11 -12.74 0.71
N PHE A 1261 20.20 -11.42 0.66
CA PHE A 1261 20.30 -10.61 1.85
C PHE A 1261 18.88 -10.30 2.33
N ASP A 1262 18.61 -10.50 3.60
CA ASP A 1262 17.37 -10.02 4.25
C ASP A 1262 17.47 -8.52 4.61
N GLY A 1263 18.39 -7.83 3.93
CA GLY A 1263 18.78 -6.45 4.19
C GLY A 1263 19.68 -6.24 5.40
N HIS A 1264 19.77 -7.13 6.41
CA HIS A 1264 20.06 -6.62 7.76
C HIS A 1264 21.00 -7.43 8.66
N ALA A 1265 21.54 -8.56 8.22
CA ALA A 1265 22.71 -9.16 8.87
C ALA A 1265 23.56 -9.86 7.81
N GLY A 1266 24.87 -9.85 7.96
CA GLY A 1266 25.78 -10.61 7.09
C GLY A 1266 25.57 -12.14 7.14
N THR A 1267 24.44 -12.62 7.67
CA THR A 1267 24.01 -14.02 7.65
C THR A 1267 23.27 -14.31 6.35
N VAL A 1268 24.00 -14.91 5.42
CA VAL A 1268 23.48 -15.59 4.22
C VAL A 1268 22.40 -16.61 4.67
N LYS A 1269 21.13 -16.39 4.28
CA LYS A 1269 19.99 -17.21 4.73
C LYS A 1269 20.06 -18.65 4.22
N GLN A 1270 20.73 -18.87 3.08
CA GLN A 1270 20.86 -20.19 2.48
C GLN A 1270 22.18 -20.29 1.72
N TRP A 1271 23.08 -21.12 2.23
CA TRP A 1271 24.23 -21.61 1.47
C TRP A 1271 23.77 -22.81 0.66
N THR A 1272 23.41 -22.60 -0.59
CA THR A 1272 23.34 -23.72 -1.52
C THR A 1272 24.61 -23.68 -2.34
N VAL A 1273 25.59 -24.51 -1.98
CA VAL A 1273 26.68 -24.83 -2.89
C VAL A 1273 26.03 -25.64 -4.01
N LEU A 1274 25.75 -24.97 -5.13
CA LEU A 1274 25.27 -25.64 -6.33
C LEU A 1274 26.44 -26.48 -6.88
N PRO A 1275 26.23 -27.78 -7.16
CA PRO A 1275 27.29 -28.69 -7.62
C PRO A 1275 27.82 -28.38 -9.02
#